data_AF-A0AAU5N1D1-F1
#
_entry.id   AF-A0AAU5N1D1-F1
#
_cell.length_a   1.000
_cell.length_b   1.000
_cell.length_c   1.000
_cell.angle_alpha   90.00
_cell.angle_beta   90.00
_cell.angle_gamma   90.00
#
_symmetry.space_group_name_H-M   'P 1'
#
loop_
_entity.id
_entity.type
_entity.pdbx_description
1 polymer ?
#
loop_
_entity_poly.entity_id
_entity_poly.type
_entity_poly.pdbx_seq_one_letter_code
_entity_poly.pdbx_strand_id
1 'polypeptide(L)'
;MGCGDRATLVRLCDPAGRPRGTGFVADDRGTVVTSHEAVDGLPYLLLHGTDGRSRRVEAADITAVPERDLALLPTGGPDTLGVRPLPVCARERIDPGTYVTVAAHGLREARILGRTPVTYTSRGRTHRIDRALELALGTDGSDALRLGGSAVGGPVLDPDSGAVIAVLGLALRASHATAGCATPLVGTPDDGPLGELLRRNAATVPGYGADLNLAGALQLTAMSVGSAGGPGDRHEPVERPDIRTESEAFATAGPEEPAVILGLVGEPGTGRTTELAAIAARRATGPVPAPTVWLRGADLLADDTSVADAVGRTLQQAGRIVSAAGAPGAMASATPERVARLAADTGVPLLVLLDAPEEMPPVLAHRLAAWTTGTAGWLRGNGARLVVGCRPEHWETAGALCPPGALHRPARPARRLPPAVRVTDFTASQAERARERLGLPPDVLAGGHDRHPLTLRLLAEVREALPPDTPGRPCTEEVFAAHLDLMCLRVAVRIAAGSRPGGPAVRRLAARVAGQVHEAARRCLGPGQGELDRASFEQLFPWRTGWAPAVLTEGLLVPAGAGYRFAHEEVGDWIQSTHLDLDAALRALVHRWHTDPAEDGGRVPHPRRGGPVEPAEDPRPAGPRSLPVPRHRIGPVIQALLLLARRQGTAALAHRMADLIEALDRLPEATGGDATGRGPVDVPGAGGDVAAGGPVEAVDGTGDPVGSVGGPAGAGGEADRAGGGGEVDRAGSGGAPLAPGRAPLPDARWWAARLLAETLLRVPDARPYLGVLRLLAGRVVRSSAEAGAGGARGAYAEFGPWFWRGLRLPEADRMDLFRRLVPADGPPGTGNGDDRRFLDAVARRLAAHPRTLMPLLCAWFTDERPLATGPDGAADRPTVAAAAQALLYARRDLAVDDLADALVSAGHPRADELLAALAEDEPAALCRAVERWSGDEERRGRRVAAASCAALVAPRLTLDADRDRLRRAALALLARPADSELHGTALALLVGDPRTRDRYLPQAVRAFTAGGPQDVRVPAAALAAALPTHPEIVVLAYRDRLGRPDQGAGEVLRALAGIDAPELALHAAGLVRAYADGHPEDTAHIAAYLDRRLEHGPAARALLLPLLTGLLRDRPAAPPVRGSLAAVLASPGSPASQPARDELLEVLLEFEQGGGAPDPVVLEALLRAAAAGCAGRSPVRTRALVHRTGMLLVRTPEGAALFDRRLVALVREAPGFAALVAGWLADAPQEWAAVVGPSARRTVEALRSAMPMPMRAAGREHGSLRPA
;
A
#
# COMPACT_ATOMS: atom_id res chain seq x y z
N MET A 1 21.11 10.07 74.01
CA MET A 1 20.64 8.82 73.37
C MET A 1 19.49 9.17 72.45
N GLY A 2 19.80 9.53 71.21
CA GLY A 2 18.83 10.01 70.24
C GLY A 2 18.01 8.87 69.66
N CYS A 3 16.70 9.00 69.72
CA CYS A 3 15.71 8.27 68.95
C CYS A 3 15.91 8.57 67.45
N GLY A 4 16.85 7.90 66.80
CA GLY A 4 16.95 7.90 65.34
C GLY A 4 16.08 6.79 64.76
N ASP A 5 15.17 7.12 63.85
CA ASP A 5 14.44 6.21 62.95
C ASP A 5 13.31 5.30 63.48
N ARG A 6 12.65 5.65 64.59
CA ARG A 6 11.25 5.21 64.78
C ARG A 6 10.24 5.99 63.92
N ALA A 7 10.70 6.96 63.14
CA ALA A 7 9.89 7.93 62.39
C ALA A 7 9.10 7.34 61.19
N THR A 8 9.28 6.06 60.89
CA THR A 8 8.62 5.35 59.78
C THR A 8 7.82 4.11 60.22
N LEU A 9 7.69 3.86 61.53
CA LEU A 9 6.98 2.68 62.06
C LEU A 9 5.67 3.07 62.74
N VAL A 10 4.67 2.20 62.62
CA VAL A 10 3.36 2.33 63.26
C VAL A 10 3.41 1.69 64.63
N ARG A 11 2.99 2.40 65.68
CA ARG A 11 2.87 1.85 67.03
C ARG A 11 1.45 1.30 67.24
N LEU A 12 1.36 0.05 67.68
CA LEU A 12 0.10 -0.62 67.99
C LEU A 12 -0.17 -0.55 69.48
N CYS A 13 -1.34 -0.04 69.86
CA CYS A 13 -1.79 0.05 71.25
C CYS A 13 -3.10 -0.70 71.47
N ASP A 14 -3.25 -1.27 72.66
CA ASP A 14 -4.52 -1.86 73.11
C ASP A 14 -5.58 -0.77 73.40
N PRO A 15 -6.85 -1.15 73.66
CA PRO A 15 -7.91 -0.21 74.07
C PRO A 15 -7.58 0.68 75.28
N ALA A 16 -6.64 0.26 76.14
CA ALA A 16 -6.18 1.01 77.30
C ALA A 16 -4.95 1.89 77.00
N GLY A 17 -4.53 1.97 75.73
CA GLY A 17 -3.39 2.78 75.27
C GLY A 17 -2.02 2.17 75.54
N ARG A 18 -1.94 0.90 75.98
CA ARG A 18 -0.66 0.23 76.26
C ARG A 18 -0.04 -0.31 74.97
N PRO A 19 1.29 -0.17 74.77
CA PRO A 19 1.94 -0.64 73.56
C PRO A 19 1.91 -2.17 73.47
N ARG A 20 1.40 -2.68 72.35
CA ARG A 20 1.29 -4.12 72.04
C ARG A 20 2.30 -4.59 71.01
N GLY A 21 2.75 -3.69 70.14
CA GLY A 21 3.62 -4.03 69.03
C GLY A 21 4.02 -2.81 68.21
N THR A 22 4.86 -3.07 67.21
CA THR A 22 5.08 -2.16 66.09
C THR A 22 4.71 -2.87 64.79
N GLY A 23 4.51 -2.07 63.74
CA GLY A 23 4.27 -2.56 62.39
C GLY A 23 4.74 -1.51 61.39
N PHE A 24 4.66 -1.84 60.11
CA PHE A 24 5.03 -0.93 59.03
C PHE A 24 3.92 -0.89 57.98
N VAL A 25 3.83 0.23 57.26
CA VAL A 25 2.91 0.36 56.12
C VAL A 25 3.54 -0.34 54.91
N ALA A 26 2.80 -1.25 54.26
CA ALA A 26 3.31 -2.10 53.20
C ALA A 26 2.78 -1.75 51.81
N ASP A 27 1.75 -0.92 51.65
CA ASP A 27 1.25 -0.54 50.33
C ASP A 27 0.65 0.87 50.32
N ASP A 28 0.32 1.33 49.12
CA ASP A 28 -0.40 2.58 48.83
C ASP A 28 -1.86 2.58 49.30
N ARG A 29 -2.38 1.47 49.85
CA ARG A 29 -3.68 1.40 50.54
C ARG A 29 -3.54 1.61 52.04
N GLY A 30 -2.31 1.77 52.54
CA GLY A 30 -2.03 1.93 53.96
C GLY A 30 -2.12 0.63 54.75
N THR A 31 -1.98 -0.54 54.13
CA THR A 31 -2.04 -1.82 54.84
C THR A 31 -0.86 -1.92 55.81
N VAL A 32 -1.13 -2.04 57.11
CA VAL A 32 -0.10 -2.21 58.14
C VAL A 32 0.14 -3.69 58.38
N VAL A 33 1.41 -4.12 58.30
CA VAL A 33 1.85 -5.49 58.59
C VAL A 33 2.49 -5.54 59.97
N THR A 34 2.10 -6.54 60.76
CA THR A 34 2.64 -6.81 62.10
C THR A 34 2.54 -8.31 62.41
N SER A 35 3.03 -8.74 63.57
CA SER A 35 2.91 -10.11 64.04
C SER A 35 1.49 -10.40 64.55
N HIS A 36 0.99 -11.62 64.37
CA HIS A 36 -0.31 -12.03 64.91
C HIS A 36 -0.33 -11.94 66.45
N GLU A 37 0.81 -12.15 67.11
CA GLU A 37 1.01 -11.93 68.54
C GLU A 37 0.57 -10.53 69.01
N ALA A 38 0.79 -9.49 68.19
CA ALA A 38 0.46 -8.11 68.55
C ALA A 38 -1.05 -7.85 68.58
N VAL A 39 -1.84 -8.62 67.80
CA VAL A 39 -3.28 -8.39 67.62
C VAL A 39 -4.15 -9.43 68.33
N ASP A 40 -3.58 -10.58 68.69
CA ASP A 40 -4.33 -11.69 69.25
C ASP A 40 -5.07 -11.29 70.55
N GLY A 41 -6.31 -11.80 70.67
CA GLY A 41 -7.18 -11.60 71.82
C GLY A 41 -7.83 -10.21 71.98
N LEU A 42 -7.60 -9.24 71.08
CA LEU A 42 -8.10 -7.86 71.23
C LEU A 42 -9.40 -7.60 70.45
N PRO A 43 -10.33 -6.77 70.98
CA PRO A 43 -11.56 -6.40 70.26
C PRO A 43 -11.31 -5.34 69.16
N TYR A 44 -10.34 -4.45 69.37
CA TYR A 44 -9.86 -3.46 68.41
C TYR A 44 -8.45 -2.99 68.80
N LEU A 45 -7.76 -2.36 67.85
CA LEU A 45 -6.43 -1.77 68.03
C LEU A 45 -6.44 -0.26 67.73
N LEU A 46 -5.59 0.47 68.44
CA LEU A 46 -5.27 1.87 68.15
C LEU A 46 -3.89 1.94 67.49
N LEU A 47 -3.86 2.31 66.21
CA LEU A 47 -2.65 2.52 65.44
C LEU A 47 -2.22 3.98 65.57
N HIS A 48 -0.94 4.21 65.87
CA HIS A 48 -0.35 5.55 65.95
C HIS A 48 0.75 5.70 64.91
N GLY A 49 0.60 6.72 64.07
CA GLY A 49 1.61 7.19 63.13
C GLY A 49 2.68 8.05 63.81
N THR A 50 3.61 8.56 63.00
CA THR A 50 4.82 9.25 63.50
C THR A 50 4.64 10.76 63.65
N ASP A 51 3.58 11.30 63.07
CA ASP A 51 3.15 12.70 63.17
C ASP A 51 2.02 12.93 64.19
N GLY A 52 1.69 11.90 64.98
CA GLY A 52 0.63 11.94 65.99
C GLY A 52 -0.76 11.55 65.50
N ARG A 53 -0.94 11.29 64.19
CA ARG A 53 -2.20 10.72 63.67
C ARG A 53 -2.47 9.34 64.26
N SER A 54 -3.74 9.03 64.50
CA SER A 54 -4.15 7.73 65.00
C SER A 54 -5.38 7.18 64.30
N ARG A 55 -5.46 5.86 64.19
CA ARG A 55 -6.56 5.14 63.54
C ARG A 55 -6.99 3.94 64.38
N ARG A 56 -8.28 3.79 64.60
CA ARG A 56 -8.88 2.60 65.20
C ARG A 56 -9.16 1.56 64.11
N VAL A 57 -8.79 0.31 64.37
CA VAL A 57 -9.05 -0.85 63.50
C VAL A 57 -9.78 -1.92 64.32
N GLU A 58 -10.98 -2.31 63.90
CA GLU A 58 -11.76 -3.34 64.57
C GLU A 58 -11.20 -4.74 64.27
N ALA A 59 -11.35 -5.69 65.19
CA ALA A 59 -10.89 -7.06 64.97
C ALA A 59 -11.51 -7.73 63.72
N ALA A 60 -12.73 -7.33 63.34
CA ALA A 60 -13.42 -7.83 62.14
C ALA A 60 -12.74 -7.40 60.83
N ASP A 61 -12.00 -6.29 60.83
CA ASP A 61 -11.30 -5.75 59.66
C ASP A 61 -9.87 -6.29 59.54
N ILE A 62 -9.35 -6.96 60.58
CA ILE A 62 -8.00 -7.49 60.62
C ILE A 62 -7.96 -8.85 59.90
N THR A 63 -7.11 -8.95 58.89
CA THR A 63 -6.82 -10.25 58.26
C THR A 63 -5.70 -10.93 59.05
N ALA A 64 -6.08 -11.85 59.93
CA ALA A 64 -5.16 -12.66 60.73
C ALA A 64 -4.62 -13.85 59.91
N VAL A 65 -3.30 -14.07 59.95
CA VAL A 65 -2.59 -15.17 59.30
C VAL A 65 -1.74 -15.91 60.37
N PRO A 66 -2.38 -16.57 61.34
CA PRO A 66 -1.70 -17.17 62.50
C PRO A 66 -0.74 -18.30 62.11
N GLU A 67 -0.97 -18.99 61.00
CA GLU A 67 -0.06 -19.99 60.42
C GLU A 67 1.30 -19.42 60.00
N ARG A 68 1.43 -18.09 59.90
CA ARG A 68 2.71 -17.39 59.67
C ARG A 68 3.06 -16.42 60.80
N ASP A 69 2.28 -16.37 61.89
CA ASP A 69 2.39 -15.32 62.92
C ASP A 69 2.33 -13.90 62.31
N LEU A 70 1.43 -13.66 61.34
CA LEU A 70 1.25 -12.34 60.71
C LEU A 70 -0.18 -11.82 60.84
N ALA A 71 -0.34 -10.51 60.81
CA ALA A 71 -1.63 -9.84 60.70
C ALA A 71 -1.55 -8.64 59.75
N LEU A 72 -2.57 -8.49 58.89
CA LEU A 72 -2.72 -7.39 57.93
C LEU A 72 -3.86 -6.47 58.38
N LEU A 73 -3.55 -5.19 58.62
CA LEU A 73 -4.49 -4.22 59.16
C LEU A 73 -4.78 -3.13 58.12
N PRO A 74 -6.01 -3.04 57.57
CA PRO A 74 -6.36 -1.99 56.63
C PRO A 74 -6.58 -0.66 57.36
N THR A 75 -6.00 0.43 56.84
CA THR A 75 -6.13 1.77 57.45
C THR A 75 -6.90 2.77 56.58
N GLY A 76 -7.11 2.47 55.29
CA GLY A 76 -7.88 3.30 54.36
C GLY A 76 -7.05 4.32 53.57
N GLY A 77 -5.71 4.24 53.64
CA GLY A 77 -4.79 5.06 52.86
C GLY A 77 -3.43 5.25 53.56
N PRO A 78 -2.36 5.55 52.81
CA PRO A 78 -1.01 5.68 53.37
C PRO A 78 -0.88 6.98 54.18
N ASP A 79 -1.61 8.02 53.79
CA ASP A 79 -1.65 9.32 54.47
C ASP A 79 -2.44 9.29 55.80
N THR A 80 -3.22 8.23 56.06
CA THR A 80 -4.04 8.13 57.27
C THR A 80 -3.19 8.16 58.53
N LEU A 81 -2.00 7.56 58.48
CA LEU A 81 -1.03 7.52 59.58
C LEU A 81 0.18 8.42 59.35
N GLY A 82 0.29 9.11 58.19
CA GLY A 82 1.44 9.96 57.89
C GLY A 82 2.78 9.20 57.78
N VAL A 83 2.73 7.89 57.53
CA VAL A 83 3.90 7.01 57.47
C VAL A 83 4.13 6.56 56.02
N ARG A 84 5.36 6.66 55.54
CA ARG A 84 5.73 6.19 54.19
C ARG A 84 5.74 4.65 54.13
N PRO A 85 5.18 4.04 53.07
CA PRO A 85 5.28 2.60 52.87
C PRO A 85 6.74 2.12 52.74
N LEU A 86 7.04 0.92 53.23
CA LEU A 86 8.37 0.30 53.12
C LEU A 86 8.36 -0.82 52.06
N PRO A 87 9.40 -0.93 51.23
CA PRO A 87 9.50 -2.01 50.25
C PRO A 87 9.71 -3.35 50.98
N VAL A 88 9.13 -4.43 50.46
CA VAL A 88 9.36 -5.78 50.97
C VAL A 88 10.42 -6.47 50.12
N CYS A 89 11.28 -7.25 50.76
CA CYS A 89 12.37 -8.00 50.14
C CYS A 89 11.83 -8.90 49.01
N ALA A 90 12.38 -8.72 47.81
CA ALA A 90 12.00 -9.51 46.63
C ALA A 90 12.82 -10.81 46.50
N ARG A 91 13.87 -10.98 47.32
CA ARG A 91 14.76 -12.16 47.28
C ARG A 91 14.10 -13.38 47.91
N GLU A 92 14.07 -14.49 47.18
CA GLU A 92 13.57 -15.78 47.69
C GLU A 92 14.52 -16.46 48.69
N ARG A 93 15.82 -16.12 48.63
CA ARG A 93 16.87 -16.66 49.48
C ARG A 93 17.72 -15.53 50.04
N ILE A 94 17.96 -15.61 51.35
CA ILE A 94 18.88 -14.74 52.06
C ILE A 94 19.91 -15.62 52.71
N ASP A 95 21.19 -15.32 52.46
CA ASP A 95 22.28 -16.18 52.88
C ASP A 95 22.53 -16.04 54.40
N PRO A 96 22.80 -17.17 55.09
CA PRO A 96 23.31 -17.13 56.45
C PRO A 96 24.55 -16.23 56.54
N GLY A 97 24.61 -15.41 57.59
CA GLY A 97 25.66 -14.42 57.79
C GLY A 97 25.29 -13.00 57.34
N THR A 98 24.14 -12.81 56.67
CA THR A 98 23.65 -11.48 56.25
C THR A 98 23.35 -10.60 57.45
N TYR A 99 23.85 -9.36 57.43
CA TYR A 99 23.55 -8.33 58.41
C TYR A 99 22.20 -7.68 58.14
N VAL A 100 21.41 -7.49 59.18
CA VAL A 100 20.08 -6.88 59.13
C VAL A 100 19.91 -5.89 60.26
N THR A 101 18.96 -4.98 60.13
CA THR A 101 18.56 -4.08 61.20
C THR A 101 17.18 -4.44 61.71
N VAL A 102 16.99 -4.42 63.03
CA VAL A 102 15.73 -4.78 63.68
C VAL A 102 15.21 -3.64 64.53
N ALA A 103 13.88 -3.48 64.53
CA ALA A 103 13.19 -2.50 65.36
C ALA A 103 12.96 -3.02 66.79
N ALA A 104 13.98 -2.93 67.65
CA ALA A 104 13.95 -3.37 69.05
C ALA A 104 14.39 -2.24 69.99
N HIS A 105 13.43 -1.43 70.47
CA HIS A 105 13.71 -0.22 71.27
C HIS A 105 14.65 0.81 70.58
N GLY A 106 14.58 0.85 69.25
CA GLY A 106 15.47 1.60 68.36
C GLY A 106 15.91 0.68 67.21
N LEU A 107 16.65 1.20 66.23
CA LEU A 107 17.30 0.35 65.24
C LEU A 107 18.52 -0.34 65.87
N ARG A 108 18.63 -1.65 65.69
CA ARG A 108 19.72 -2.50 66.19
C ARG A 108 20.22 -3.42 65.09
N GLU A 109 21.52 -3.64 65.03
CA GLU A 109 22.12 -4.58 64.08
C GLU A 109 21.98 -6.02 64.59
N ALA A 110 21.66 -6.94 63.68
CA ALA A 110 21.54 -8.37 63.92
C ALA A 110 22.09 -9.14 62.71
N ARG A 111 22.35 -10.44 62.88
CA ARG A 111 22.83 -11.31 61.80
C ARG A 111 21.93 -12.52 61.62
N ILE A 112 21.57 -12.85 60.38
CA ILE A 112 20.77 -14.04 60.07
C ILE A 112 21.66 -15.28 60.23
N LEU A 113 21.25 -16.24 61.07
CA LEU A 113 21.97 -17.51 61.25
C LEU A 113 21.50 -18.59 60.28
N GLY A 114 20.26 -18.49 59.80
CA GLY A 114 19.66 -19.44 58.87
C GLY A 114 18.16 -19.54 59.06
N ARG A 115 17.55 -20.52 58.36
CA ARG A 115 16.14 -20.88 58.54
C ARG A 115 16.02 -21.95 59.62
N THR A 116 15.15 -21.75 60.61
CA THR A 116 14.87 -22.71 61.67
C THR A 116 13.35 -22.93 61.80
N PRO A 117 12.88 -24.18 61.99
CA PRO A 117 11.47 -24.43 62.23
C PRO A 117 11.08 -23.95 63.64
N VAL A 118 10.01 -23.16 63.72
CA VAL A 118 9.47 -22.63 64.98
C VAL A 118 8.01 -23.01 65.17
N THR A 119 7.57 -23.06 66.42
CA THR A 119 6.15 -23.21 66.77
C THR A 119 5.61 -21.91 67.35
N TYR A 120 4.41 -21.55 66.91
CA TYR A 120 3.64 -20.40 67.41
C TYR A 120 2.30 -20.91 67.97
N THR A 121 2.00 -20.60 69.23
CA THR A 121 0.74 -21.03 69.88
C THR A 121 -0.16 -19.83 70.14
N SER A 122 -1.36 -19.85 69.57
CA SER A 122 -2.38 -18.83 69.77
C SER A 122 -3.73 -19.50 70.07
N ARG A 123 -4.43 -19.00 71.09
CA ARG A 123 -5.75 -19.48 71.54
C ARG A 123 -5.88 -21.02 71.63
N GLY A 124 -4.82 -21.69 72.09
CA GLY A 124 -4.78 -23.15 72.26
C GLY A 124 -4.49 -23.97 70.99
N ARG A 125 -4.31 -23.34 69.82
CA ARG A 125 -3.85 -23.99 68.59
C ARG A 125 -2.36 -23.71 68.38
N THR A 126 -1.62 -24.73 67.96
CA THR A 126 -0.18 -24.60 67.67
C THR A 126 0.04 -24.67 66.16
N HIS A 127 0.66 -23.62 65.63
CA HIS A 127 1.03 -23.46 64.23
C HIS A 127 2.54 -23.72 64.08
N ARG A 128 2.92 -24.49 63.06
CA ARG A 128 4.32 -24.76 62.75
C ARG A 128 4.75 -23.89 61.57
N ILE A 129 5.82 -23.13 61.75
CA ILE A 129 6.41 -22.25 60.73
C ILE A 129 7.79 -22.80 60.38
N ASP A 130 7.90 -23.46 59.22
CA ASP A 130 9.13 -24.18 58.84
C ASP A 130 10.29 -23.29 58.38
N ARG A 131 10.01 -22.03 58.03
CA ARG A 131 10.98 -21.14 57.37
C ARG A 131 11.30 -19.87 58.17
N ALA A 132 11.10 -19.85 59.48
CA ALA A 132 11.44 -18.67 60.29
C ALA A 132 12.96 -18.38 60.26
N LEU A 133 13.33 -17.11 60.26
CA LEU A 133 14.71 -16.66 60.29
C LEU A 133 15.18 -16.56 61.73
N GLU A 134 16.28 -17.25 62.04
CA GLU A 134 16.96 -17.11 63.32
C GLU A 134 17.94 -15.94 63.27
N LEU A 135 17.88 -15.09 64.30
CA LEU A 135 18.69 -13.88 64.41
C LEU A 135 19.69 -13.99 65.56
N ALA A 136 20.94 -13.63 65.30
CA ALA A 136 21.95 -13.36 66.31
C ALA A 136 22.00 -11.86 66.62
N LEU A 137 21.88 -11.50 67.89
CA LEU A 137 21.97 -10.12 68.38
C LEU A 137 23.00 -10.02 69.51
N GLY A 138 23.59 -8.85 69.70
CA GLY A 138 24.36 -8.53 70.90
C GLY A 138 23.50 -8.62 72.18
N THR A 139 24.15 -8.57 73.35
CA THR A 139 23.47 -8.65 74.67
C THR A 139 22.37 -7.60 74.81
N ASP A 140 22.66 -6.34 74.46
CA ASP A 140 21.70 -5.23 74.54
C ASP A 140 20.50 -5.43 73.61
N GLY A 141 20.71 -6.04 72.43
CA GLY A 141 19.64 -6.37 71.49
C GLY A 141 18.77 -7.53 72.00
N SER A 142 19.40 -8.55 72.56
CA SER A 142 18.71 -9.70 73.16
C SER A 142 17.86 -9.30 74.37
N ASP A 143 18.39 -8.42 75.23
CA ASP A 143 17.65 -7.89 76.38
C ASP A 143 16.50 -6.97 75.94
N ALA A 144 16.69 -6.16 74.88
CA ALA A 144 15.63 -5.36 74.30
C ALA A 144 14.47 -6.20 73.74
N LEU A 145 14.74 -7.38 73.17
CA LEU A 145 13.69 -8.31 72.75
C LEU A 145 12.97 -8.94 73.96
N ARG A 146 13.69 -9.22 75.06
CA ARG A 146 13.11 -9.78 76.30
C ARG A 146 12.19 -8.80 77.04
N LEU A 147 12.42 -7.50 76.91
CA LEU A 147 11.56 -6.45 77.48
C LEU A 147 10.14 -6.42 76.87
N GLY A 148 9.94 -7.04 75.70
CA GLY A 148 8.63 -7.23 75.08
C GLY A 148 7.91 -5.95 74.65
N GLY A 149 6.70 -6.08 74.13
CA GLY A 149 5.82 -4.96 73.79
C GLY A 149 6.18 -4.25 72.49
N SER A 150 7.18 -3.37 72.48
CA SER A 150 7.42 -2.50 71.30
C SER A 150 8.21 -3.15 70.15
N ALA A 151 8.88 -4.28 70.39
CA ALA A 151 9.61 -5.04 69.38
C ALA A 151 8.76 -6.11 68.68
N VAL A 152 7.60 -6.48 69.27
CA VAL A 152 6.67 -7.46 68.68
C VAL A 152 6.12 -6.91 67.37
N GLY A 153 6.23 -7.69 66.30
CA GLY A 153 5.76 -7.29 64.97
C GLY A 153 6.64 -6.27 64.25
N GLY A 154 7.78 -5.89 64.83
CA GLY A 154 8.72 -4.95 64.22
C GLY A 154 9.36 -5.52 62.94
N PRO A 155 9.61 -4.70 61.92
CA PRO A 155 10.26 -5.16 60.69
C PRO A 155 11.75 -5.46 60.92
N VAL A 156 12.22 -6.49 60.22
CA VAL A 156 13.63 -6.80 60.00
C VAL A 156 13.99 -6.23 58.62
N LEU A 157 14.89 -5.26 58.59
CA LEU A 157 15.25 -4.50 57.39
C LEU A 157 16.64 -4.88 56.90
N ASP A 158 16.82 -4.92 55.59
CA ASP A 158 18.14 -4.88 54.97
C ASP A 158 18.71 -3.45 55.09
N PRO A 159 19.89 -3.25 55.71
CA PRO A 159 20.50 -1.93 55.82
C PRO A 159 20.88 -1.32 54.46
N ASP A 160 21.15 -2.14 53.45
CA ASP A 160 21.61 -1.67 52.13
C ASP A 160 20.43 -1.25 51.24
N SER A 161 19.36 -2.05 51.18
CA SER A 161 18.20 -1.78 50.32
C SER A 161 17.04 -1.08 51.04
N GLY A 162 17.04 -1.08 52.38
CA GLY A 162 15.92 -0.60 53.19
C GLY A 162 14.67 -1.50 53.12
N ALA A 163 14.77 -2.68 52.49
CA ALA A 163 13.64 -3.58 52.30
C ALA A 163 13.35 -4.42 53.54
N VAL A 164 12.06 -4.67 53.82
CA VAL A 164 11.61 -5.54 54.90
C VAL A 164 11.77 -7.00 54.49
N ILE A 165 12.62 -7.71 55.20
CA ILE A 165 12.90 -9.13 55.01
C ILE A 165 11.88 -10.01 55.75
N ALA A 166 11.59 -9.64 57.00
CA ALA A 166 10.83 -10.46 57.93
C ALA A 166 10.16 -9.60 59.00
N VAL A 167 9.26 -10.21 59.77
CA VAL A 167 8.57 -9.60 60.91
C VAL A 167 8.94 -10.34 62.18
N LEU A 168 9.35 -9.61 63.22
CA LEU A 168 9.75 -10.19 64.50
C LEU A 168 8.55 -10.81 65.24
N GLY A 169 8.69 -12.06 65.68
CA GLY A 169 7.73 -12.74 66.55
C GLY A 169 8.43 -13.22 67.83
N LEU A 170 8.01 -12.71 69.00
CA LEU A 170 8.65 -13.04 70.28
C LEU A 170 8.03 -14.27 70.94
N ALA A 171 6.82 -14.62 70.53
CA ALA A 171 6.12 -15.86 70.86
C ALA A 171 6.59 -17.07 70.03
N LEU A 172 7.45 -16.87 69.02
CA LEU A 172 8.04 -17.95 68.24
C LEU A 172 9.01 -18.77 69.11
N ARG A 173 8.87 -20.10 69.06
CA ARG A 173 9.73 -21.03 69.82
C ARG A 173 10.42 -22.01 68.88
N ALA A 174 11.76 -21.93 68.82
CA ALA A 174 12.59 -22.95 68.20
C ALA A 174 12.84 -24.12 69.18
N SER A 175 13.37 -25.23 68.67
CA SER A 175 13.74 -26.40 69.49
C SER A 175 14.97 -26.17 70.38
N HIS A 176 15.70 -25.07 70.17
CA HIS A 176 16.87 -24.64 70.93
C HIS A 176 16.73 -23.19 71.39
N ALA A 177 17.63 -22.73 72.26
CA ALA A 177 17.66 -21.34 72.70
C ALA A 177 18.06 -20.42 71.53
N THR A 178 17.26 -19.40 71.26
CA THR A 178 17.48 -18.41 70.19
C THR A 178 17.40 -17.00 70.76
N ALA A 179 18.21 -16.07 70.25
CA ALA A 179 18.16 -14.66 70.65
C ALA A 179 16.92 -13.94 70.09
N GLY A 180 16.43 -14.35 68.92
CA GLY A 180 15.17 -13.89 68.33
C GLY A 180 14.84 -14.65 67.04
N CYS A 181 13.54 -14.78 66.74
CA CYS A 181 13.05 -15.39 65.50
C CYS A 181 12.16 -14.39 64.75
N ALA A 182 12.19 -14.44 63.42
CA ALA A 182 11.35 -13.59 62.58
C ALA A 182 10.68 -14.41 61.47
N THR A 183 9.42 -14.12 61.17
CA THR A 183 8.72 -14.73 60.03
C THR A 183 9.09 -14.00 58.75
N PRO A 184 9.67 -14.68 57.74
CA PRO A 184 9.98 -14.05 56.46
C PRO A 184 8.72 -13.66 55.69
N LEU A 185 8.77 -12.52 55.00
CA LEU A 185 7.71 -12.05 54.10
C LEU A 185 7.90 -12.62 52.69
N VAL A 186 7.92 -13.94 52.58
CA VAL A 186 8.11 -14.65 51.30
C VAL A 186 6.84 -15.42 50.98
N GLY A 187 6.32 -15.29 49.76
CA GLY A 187 5.15 -16.06 49.33
C GLY A 187 4.99 -16.08 47.81
N THR A 188 4.32 -17.12 47.31
CA THR A 188 3.88 -17.18 45.91
C THR A 188 2.63 -16.30 45.69
N PRO A 189 2.35 -15.84 44.46
CA PRO A 189 1.18 -14.99 44.16
C PRO A 189 -0.16 -15.60 44.60
N ASP A 190 -0.20 -16.93 44.73
CA ASP A 190 -1.35 -17.74 45.15
C ASP A 190 -1.44 -17.95 46.68
N ASP A 191 -0.54 -17.36 47.48
CA ASP A 191 -0.49 -17.45 48.95
C ASP A 191 -1.57 -16.58 49.65
N GLY A 192 -2.78 -16.57 49.11
CA GLY A 192 -3.94 -15.88 49.69
C GLY A 192 -3.70 -14.37 49.93
N PRO A 193 -4.18 -13.80 51.04
CA PRO A 193 -4.10 -12.36 51.32
C PRO A 193 -2.68 -11.78 51.38
N LEU A 194 -1.69 -12.59 51.80
CA LEU A 194 -0.29 -12.15 51.86
C LEU A 194 0.32 -12.04 50.47
N GLY A 195 0.08 -13.03 49.58
CA GLY A 195 0.54 -12.99 48.20
C GLY A 195 0.00 -11.78 47.44
N GLU A 196 -1.27 -11.45 47.64
CA GLU A 196 -1.91 -10.24 47.11
C GLU A 196 -1.21 -8.96 47.61
N LEU A 197 -0.94 -8.85 48.92
CA LEU A 197 -0.24 -7.70 49.49
C LEU A 197 1.18 -7.56 48.93
N LEU A 198 1.93 -8.65 48.82
CA LEU A 198 3.29 -8.63 48.27
C LEU A 198 3.31 -8.17 46.81
N ARG A 199 2.33 -8.62 46.01
CA ARG A 199 2.18 -8.16 44.62
C ARG A 199 1.87 -6.66 44.54
N ARG A 200 1.00 -6.17 45.43
CA ARG A 200 0.72 -4.73 45.54
C ARG A 200 1.94 -3.93 45.98
N ASN A 201 2.65 -4.37 47.02
CA ASN A 201 3.88 -3.73 47.49
C ASN A 201 4.92 -3.62 46.36
N ALA A 202 5.14 -4.71 45.62
CA ALA A 202 6.08 -4.73 44.50
C ALA A 202 5.70 -3.76 43.38
N ALA A 203 4.41 -3.47 43.19
CA ALA A 203 3.89 -2.58 42.17
C ALA A 203 3.81 -1.10 42.62
N THR A 204 3.68 -0.81 43.92
CA THR A 204 3.39 0.54 44.42
C THR A 204 4.47 1.15 45.32
N VAL A 205 5.36 0.33 45.90
CA VAL A 205 6.41 0.78 46.83
C VAL A 205 7.80 0.55 46.25
N PRO A 206 8.55 1.60 45.85
CA PRO A 206 9.85 1.45 45.19
C PRO A 206 10.91 0.75 46.05
N GLY A 207 11.41 -0.39 45.58
CA GLY A 207 12.59 -1.08 46.11
C GLY A 207 13.78 -0.96 45.15
N TYR A 208 15.00 -0.94 45.70
CA TYR A 208 16.25 -0.73 44.95
C TYR A 208 17.35 -1.70 45.37
N GLY A 209 18.50 -1.66 44.70
CA GLY A 209 19.63 -2.50 45.05
C GLY A 209 19.36 -3.97 44.78
N ALA A 210 19.70 -4.83 45.73
CA ALA A 210 19.44 -6.26 45.65
C ALA A 210 17.93 -6.58 45.57
N ASP A 211 17.07 -5.67 46.02
CA ASP A 211 15.61 -5.82 46.09
C ASP A 211 14.87 -4.93 45.07
N LEU A 212 15.50 -4.63 43.92
CA LEU A 212 14.82 -3.92 42.83
C LEU A 212 13.53 -4.64 42.43
N ASN A 213 12.40 -3.94 42.57
CA ASN A 213 11.05 -4.40 42.24
C ASN A 213 10.44 -3.57 41.09
N LEU A 214 9.19 -3.87 40.70
CA LEU A 214 8.52 -3.18 39.60
C LEU A 214 8.34 -1.68 39.87
N ALA A 215 7.94 -1.28 41.08
CA ALA A 215 7.79 0.12 41.46
C ALA A 215 9.11 0.90 41.34
N GLY A 216 10.23 0.30 41.75
CA GLY A 216 11.57 0.87 41.58
C GLY A 216 11.96 1.00 40.11
N ALA A 217 11.68 -0.02 39.31
CA ALA A 217 11.87 0.02 37.86
C ALA A 217 11.01 1.11 37.19
N LEU A 218 9.74 1.24 37.57
CA LEU A 218 8.84 2.30 37.09
C LEU A 218 9.38 3.69 37.43
N GLN A 219 9.86 3.89 38.66
CA GLN A 219 10.43 5.17 39.06
C GLN A 219 11.72 5.50 38.29
N LEU A 220 12.65 4.54 38.15
CA LEU A 220 13.89 4.73 37.39
C LEU A 220 13.61 5.04 35.92
N THR A 221 12.69 4.31 35.31
CA THR A 221 12.32 4.51 33.90
C THR A 221 11.56 5.82 33.68
N ALA A 222 10.65 6.21 34.58
CA ALA A 222 9.97 7.50 34.53
C ALA A 222 10.93 8.70 34.60
N MET A 223 11.98 8.63 35.43
CA MET A 223 13.02 9.67 35.50
C MET A 223 13.81 9.83 34.19
N SER A 224 13.93 8.76 33.40
CA SER A 224 14.55 8.82 32.07
C SER A 224 13.69 9.58 31.06
N VAL A 225 12.37 9.36 31.09
CA VAL A 225 11.40 10.03 30.19
C VAL A 225 11.35 11.53 30.43
N GLY A 226 11.31 11.95 31.70
CA GLY A 226 11.31 13.38 32.07
C GLY A 226 12.59 14.12 31.68
N SER A 227 13.71 13.42 31.54
CA SER A 227 14.98 13.98 31.09
C SER A 227 15.08 14.09 29.56
N ALA A 228 14.44 13.18 28.82
CA ALA A 228 14.50 13.11 27.37
C ALA A 228 13.42 13.93 26.65
N GLY A 229 12.22 14.09 27.25
CA GLY A 229 11.05 14.72 26.64
C GLY A 229 11.11 16.24 26.41
N GLY A 230 12.21 16.91 26.78
CA GLY A 230 12.32 18.36 26.72
C GLY A 230 11.33 19.09 27.65
N PRO A 231 11.36 20.44 27.69
CA PRO A 231 10.30 21.18 28.38
C PRO A 231 8.95 20.87 27.72
N GLY A 232 7.99 20.40 28.52
CA GLY A 232 6.70 19.92 28.06
C GLY A 232 6.00 20.91 27.13
N ASP A 233 5.40 20.38 26.07
CA ASP A 233 4.64 21.17 25.13
C ASP A 233 3.47 21.86 25.85
N ARG A 234 3.27 23.16 25.60
CA ARG A 234 2.22 23.94 26.27
C ARG A 234 0.82 23.53 25.83
N HIS A 235 0.72 22.88 24.66
CA HIS A 235 -0.54 22.47 24.05
C HIS A 235 -0.68 20.95 24.02
N GLU A 236 -1.88 20.45 24.27
CA GLU A 236 -2.19 19.03 24.17
C GLU A 236 -2.08 18.55 22.70
N PRO A 237 -1.25 17.52 22.42
CA PRO A 237 -1.07 16.99 21.07
C PRO A 237 -2.38 16.52 20.42
N VAL A 238 -2.54 16.78 19.12
CA VAL A 238 -3.68 16.26 18.34
C VAL A 238 -3.51 14.76 18.14
N GLU A 239 -4.48 14.00 18.63
CA GLU A 239 -4.48 12.54 18.55
C GLU A 239 -4.58 12.03 17.11
N ARG A 240 -3.79 10.99 16.81
CA ARG A 240 -3.79 10.27 15.53
C ARG A 240 -4.27 8.83 15.76
N PRO A 241 -5.57 8.52 15.53
CA PRO A 241 -6.16 7.24 15.90
C PRO A 241 -5.44 6.02 15.33
N ASP A 242 -5.08 6.04 14.03
CA ASP A 242 -4.38 4.94 13.37
C ASP A 242 -3.04 4.62 14.04
N ILE A 243 -2.27 5.65 14.42
CA ILE A 243 -0.97 5.49 15.08
C ILE A 243 -1.16 5.01 16.52
N ARG A 244 -2.13 5.57 17.24
CA ARG A 244 -2.47 5.16 18.59
C ARG A 244 -2.79 3.66 18.64
N THR A 245 -3.76 3.23 17.84
CA THR A 245 -4.21 1.83 17.82
C THR A 245 -3.06 0.87 17.51
N GLU A 246 -2.23 1.18 16.52
CA GLU A 246 -1.06 0.35 16.18
C GLU A 246 -0.01 0.34 17.30
N SER A 247 0.30 1.50 17.88
CA SER A 247 1.30 1.61 18.95
C SER A 247 0.88 0.90 20.23
N GLU A 248 -0.41 0.95 20.58
CA GLU A 248 -0.96 0.28 21.76
C GLU A 248 -1.00 -1.24 21.56
N ALA A 249 -1.46 -1.71 20.39
CA ALA A 249 -1.43 -3.12 20.04
C ALA A 249 0.00 -3.69 20.11
N PHE A 250 0.98 -2.97 19.57
CA PHE A 250 2.38 -3.37 19.65
C PHE A 250 2.94 -3.34 21.08
N ALA A 251 2.64 -2.30 21.87
CA ALA A 251 3.19 -2.13 23.21
C ALA A 251 2.59 -3.07 24.27
N THR A 252 1.43 -3.67 23.98
CA THR A 252 0.72 -4.64 24.84
C THR A 252 0.83 -6.07 24.34
N ALA A 253 1.45 -6.30 23.19
CA ALA A 253 1.62 -7.64 22.65
C ALA A 253 2.47 -8.51 23.59
N GLY A 254 2.02 -9.75 23.78
CA GLY A 254 2.64 -10.72 24.68
C GLY A 254 4.02 -11.21 24.21
N PRO A 255 4.72 -12.01 25.03
CA PRO A 255 6.06 -12.52 24.71
C PRO A 255 6.10 -13.52 23.54
N GLU A 256 4.96 -14.11 23.18
CA GLU A 256 4.84 -15.04 22.04
C GLU A 256 4.89 -14.35 20.66
N GLU A 257 4.68 -13.03 20.62
CA GLU A 257 4.71 -12.27 19.37
C GLU A 257 6.16 -12.06 18.89
N PRO A 258 6.53 -12.56 17.69
CA PRO A 258 7.92 -12.52 17.22
C PRO A 258 8.43 -11.10 16.88
N ALA A 259 7.51 -10.17 16.64
CA ALA A 259 7.80 -8.78 16.34
C ALA A 259 8.12 -7.99 17.62
N VAL A 260 9.34 -7.43 17.67
CA VAL A 260 9.87 -6.68 18.83
C VAL A 260 10.28 -5.25 18.49
N ILE A 261 10.16 -4.84 17.21
CA ILE A 261 10.50 -3.49 16.75
C ILE A 261 9.34 -2.88 15.94
N LEU A 262 8.92 -1.67 16.29
CA LEU A 262 7.97 -0.85 15.56
C LEU A 262 8.66 0.40 15.01
N GLY A 263 8.63 0.61 13.69
CA GLY A 263 9.07 1.86 13.06
C GLY A 263 7.93 2.88 12.99
N LEU A 264 8.15 4.08 13.55
CA LEU A 264 7.33 5.27 13.35
C LEU A 264 8.08 6.23 12.42
N VAL A 265 7.73 6.21 11.13
CA VAL A 265 8.55 6.82 10.08
C VAL A 265 7.83 8.00 9.46
N GLY A 266 8.46 9.17 9.46
CA GLY A 266 7.86 10.39 8.92
C GLY A 266 8.89 11.44 8.54
N GLU A 267 8.48 12.36 7.67
CA GLU A 267 9.31 13.52 7.32
C GLU A 267 9.59 14.40 8.55
N PRO A 268 10.69 15.17 8.56
CA PRO A 268 10.92 16.19 9.57
C PRO A 268 9.68 17.09 9.76
N GLY A 269 9.38 17.47 11.00
CA GLY A 269 8.23 18.36 11.31
C GLY A 269 6.84 17.70 11.33
N THR A 270 6.72 16.42 10.95
CA THR A 270 5.43 15.68 10.96
C THR A 270 4.94 15.26 12.35
N GLY A 271 5.77 15.40 13.39
CA GLY A 271 5.39 15.13 14.79
C GLY A 271 5.77 13.75 15.33
N ARG A 272 6.81 13.08 14.80
CA ARG A 272 7.29 11.77 15.30
C ARG A 272 7.62 11.79 16.80
N THR A 273 8.44 12.76 17.23
CA THR A 273 8.80 12.98 18.63
C THR A 273 7.57 13.23 19.50
N THR A 274 6.57 13.94 18.96
CA THR A 274 5.28 14.17 19.64
C THR A 274 4.50 12.88 19.82
N GLU A 275 4.48 11.98 18.82
CA GLU A 275 3.85 10.66 18.94
C GLU A 275 4.58 9.76 19.95
N LEU A 276 5.92 9.78 19.96
CA LEU A 276 6.71 9.07 20.98
C LEU A 276 6.41 9.59 22.39
N ALA A 277 6.33 10.91 22.56
CA ALA A 277 5.93 11.54 23.82
C ALA A 277 4.54 11.09 24.26
N ALA A 278 3.60 11.03 23.31
CA ALA A 278 2.23 10.60 23.59
C ALA A 278 2.18 9.12 24.01
N ILE A 279 2.98 8.25 23.39
CA ILE A 279 3.11 6.83 23.80
C ILE A 279 3.69 6.74 25.22
N ALA A 280 4.76 7.49 25.53
CA ALA A 280 5.36 7.51 26.85
C ALA A 280 4.37 8.00 27.92
N ALA A 281 3.66 9.11 27.64
CA ALA A 281 2.69 9.69 28.55
C ALA A 281 1.54 8.71 28.85
N ARG A 282 0.96 8.09 27.82
CA ARG A 282 -0.13 7.09 27.99
C ARG A 282 0.30 5.89 28.84
N ARG A 283 1.54 5.42 28.68
CA ARG A 283 2.09 4.32 29.48
C ARG A 283 2.42 4.72 30.92
N ALA A 284 2.77 5.98 31.16
CA ALA A 284 3.02 6.50 32.50
C ALA A 284 1.73 6.77 33.28
N THR A 285 0.68 7.29 32.62
CA THR A 285 -0.59 7.70 33.26
C THR A 285 -1.73 6.71 33.05
N GLY A 286 -1.46 5.56 32.41
CA GLY A 286 -2.44 4.51 32.15
C GLY A 286 -2.95 3.83 33.44
N PRO A 287 -4.01 3.00 33.34
CA PRO A 287 -4.56 2.28 34.49
C PRO A 287 -3.55 1.32 35.15
N VAL A 288 -2.60 0.81 34.35
CA VAL A 288 -1.43 0.05 34.83
C VAL A 288 -0.19 0.76 34.29
N PRO A 289 0.54 1.52 35.13
CA PRO A 289 1.79 2.16 34.73
C PRO A 289 2.80 1.12 34.25
N ALA A 290 3.50 1.43 33.16
CA ALA A 290 4.35 0.47 32.48
C ALA A 290 5.78 1.01 32.25
N PRO A 291 6.84 0.23 32.54
CA PRO A 291 8.22 0.69 32.38
C PRO A 291 8.50 1.13 30.94
N THR A 292 8.98 2.36 30.79
CA THR A 292 9.25 2.99 29.49
C THR A 292 10.53 3.82 29.56
N VAL A 293 11.50 3.54 28.69
CA VAL A 293 12.77 4.28 28.59
C VAL A 293 12.79 5.06 27.30
N TRP A 294 13.14 6.33 27.37
CA TRP A 294 13.31 7.18 26.19
C TRP A 294 14.80 7.46 25.95
N LEU A 295 15.29 7.08 24.77
CA LEU A 295 16.62 7.36 24.25
C LEU A 295 16.54 8.23 23.00
N ARG A 296 17.50 9.13 22.79
CA ARG A 296 17.68 9.79 21.50
C ARG A 296 18.87 9.16 20.77
N GLY A 297 18.87 9.17 19.45
CA GLY A 297 20.01 8.67 18.65
C GLY A 297 21.31 9.37 19.00
N ALA A 298 21.24 10.67 19.30
CA ALA A 298 22.37 11.47 19.76
C ALA A 298 22.93 11.03 21.13
N ASP A 299 22.20 10.26 21.93
CA ASP A 299 22.65 9.75 23.23
C ASP A 299 23.37 8.38 23.10
N LEU A 300 23.44 7.81 21.89
CA LEU A 300 24.18 6.57 21.58
C LEU A 300 25.69 6.83 21.47
N LEU A 301 26.49 5.81 21.77
CA LEU A 301 27.96 5.87 21.73
C LEU A 301 28.53 5.00 20.61
N ALA A 302 29.74 5.33 20.16
CA ALA A 302 30.41 4.65 19.04
C ALA A 302 30.71 3.16 19.29
N ASP A 303 30.86 2.78 20.55
CA ASP A 303 31.19 1.44 21.02
C ASP A 303 29.97 0.60 21.40
N ASP A 304 28.76 1.16 21.35
CA ASP A 304 27.52 0.45 21.64
C ASP A 304 27.38 -0.81 20.77
N THR A 305 27.10 -1.93 21.41
CA THR A 305 26.86 -3.23 20.77
C THR A 305 25.38 -3.47 20.54
N SER A 306 24.52 -2.87 21.35
CA SER A 306 23.06 -2.91 21.21
C SER A 306 22.41 -1.72 21.92
N VAL A 307 21.08 -1.58 21.79
CA VAL A 307 20.31 -0.59 22.56
C VAL A 307 20.43 -0.76 24.09
N ALA A 308 20.77 -1.97 24.56
CA ALA A 308 20.90 -2.27 25.99
C ALA A 308 21.97 -1.41 26.67
N ASP A 309 23.07 -1.14 25.98
CA ASP A 309 24.19 -0.33 26.50
C ASP A 309 23.72 1.09 26.84
N ALA A 310 22.91 1.67 25.94
CA ALA A 310 22.30 2.99 26.14
C ALA A 310 21.22 2.97 27.22
N VAL A 311 20.38 1.94 27.28
CA VAL A 311 19.42 1.75 28.39
C VAL A 311 20.13 1.67 29.74
N GLY A 312 21.24 0.93 29.82
CA GLY A 312 22.00 0.75 31.05
C GLY A 312 22.59 2.06 31.56
N ARG A 313 23.17 2.87 30.67
CA ARG A 313 23.66 4.21 31.02
C ARG A 313 22.54 5.14 31.48
N THR A 314 21.39 5.10 30.81
CA THR A 314 20.22 5.91 31.18
C THR A 314 19.65 5.52 32.54
N LEU A 315 19.56 4.22 32.85
CA LEU A 315 19.14 3.73 34.17
C LEU A 315 20.15 4.10 35.26
N GLN A 316 21.45 4.04 34.99
CA GLN A 316 22.48 4.50 35.92
C GLN A 316 22.35 5.99 36.22
N GLN A 317 22.09 6.82 35.20
CA GLN A 317 21.88 8.24 35.38
C GLN A 317 20.61 8.54 36.19
N ALA A 318 19.50 7.85 35.91
CA ALA A 318 18.29 7.93 36.72
C ALA A 318 18.55 7.50 38.18
N GLY A 319 19.31 6.42 38.37
CA GLY A 319 19.73 5.93 39.68
C GLY A 319 20.53 6.95 40.49
N ARG A 320 21.41 7.73 39.85
CA ARG A 320 22.13 8.84 40.53
C ARG A 320 21.17 9.90 41.04
N ILE A 321 20.13 10.25 40.28
CA ILE A 321 19.13 11.24 40.69
C ILE A 321 18.31 10.72 41.88
N VAL A 322 17.87 9.45 41.81
CA VAL A 322 17.11 8.80 42.88
C VAL A 322 17.95 8.63 44.16
N SER A 323 19.23 8.29 44.02
CA SER A 323 20.16 8.21 45.16
C SER A 323 20.41 9.58 45.80
N ALA A 324 20.55 10.64 44.99
CA ALA A 324 20.66 12.01 45.49
C ALA A 324 19.40 12.49 46.23
N ALA A 325 18.24 11.91 45.93
CA ALA A 325 16.98 12.13 46.65
C ALA A 325 16.86 11.32 47.96
N GLY A 326 17.89 10.54 48.34
CA GLY A 326 17.96 9.81 49.61
C GLY A 326 17.39 8.39 49.57
N ALA A 327 17.20 7.79 48.39
CA ALA A 327 16.76 6.40 48.28
C ALA A 327 17.87 5.41 48.68
N PRO A 328 17.59 4.41 49.54
CA PRO A 328 18.54 3.35 49.89
C PRO A 328 18.73 2.37 48.72
N GLY A 329 19.91 1.75 48.61
CA GLY A 329 20.21 0.71 47.63
C GLY A 329 21.29 1.07 46.59
N ALA A 330 22.15 0.10 46.27
CA ALA A 330 23.14 0.27 45.20
C ALA A 330 22.49 0.20 43.81
N MET A 331 22.50 1.31 43.07
CA MET A 331 21.81 1.40 41.77
C MET A 331 22.49 0.60 40.63
N ALA A 332 23.70 0.07 40.86
CA ALA A 332 24.40 -0.77 39.89
C ALA A 332 23.64 -2.08 39.56
N SER A 333 22.73 -2.51 40.45
CA SER A 333 21.91 -3.70 40.24
C SER A 333 20.75 -3.49 39.26
N ALA A 334 20.42 -2.24 38.92
CA ALA A 334 19.36 -1.89 37.97
C ALA A 334 19.84 -2.03 36.53
N THR A 335 20.24 -3.25 36.16
CA THR A 335 20.66 -3.55 34.78
C THR A 335 19.46 -3.58 33.84
N PRO A 336 19.66 -3.31 32.54
CA PRO A 336 18.60 -3.39 31.54
C PRO A 336 17.85 -4.72 31.55
N GLU A 337 18.58 -5.84 31.67
CA GLU A 337 18.02 -7.21 31.67
C GLU A 337 17.16 -7.45 32.91
N ARG A 338 17.54 -6.89 34.05
CA ARG A 338 16.77 -7.03 35.29
C ARG A 338 15.47 -6.23 35.21
N VAL A 339 15.54 -4.99 34.73
CA VAL A 339 14.35 -4.13 34.54
C VAL A 339 13.40 -4.72 33.50
N ALA A 340 13.93 -5.24 32.39
CA ALA A 340 13.14 -5.87 31.34
C ALA A 340 12.41 -7.14 31.84
N ARG A 341 13.12 -8.02 32.57
CA ARG A 341 12.51 -9.22 33.17
C ARG A 341 11.41 -8.89 34.19
N LEU A 342 11.66 -7.94 35.09
CA LEU A 342 10.65 -7.47 36.05
C LEU A 342 9.37 -6.97 35.34
N ALA A 343 9.52 -6.29 34.20
CA ALA A 343 8.39 -5.86 33.39
C ALA A 343 7.68 -7.06 32.74
N ALA A 344 8.43 -7.94 32.07
CA ALA A 344 7.91 -9.12 31.39
C ALA A 344 7.13 -10.06 32.34
N ASP A 345 7.61 -10.28 33.57
CA ASP A 345 6.97 -11.12 34.59
C ASP A 345 5.58 -10.61 35.01
N THR A 346 5.29 -9.33 34.78
CA THR A 346 3.99 -8.71 35.05
C THR A 346 3.07 -8.65 33.83
N GLY A 347 3.48 -9.26 32.71
CA GLY A 347 2.74 -9.30 31.47
C GLY A 347 2.80 -8.01 30.65
N VAL A 348 3.59 -7.01 31.09
CA VAL A 348 3.73 -5.72 30.40
C VAL A 348 5.21 -5.49 30.06
N PRO A 349 5.60 -5.57 28.78
CA PRO A 349 7.01 -5.52 28.40
C PRO A 349 7.62 -4.14 28.64
N LEU A 350 8.92 -4.10 28.94
CA LEU A 350 9.70 -2.85 28.90
C LEU A 350 9.65 -2.26 27.49
N LEU A 351 9.21 -1.01 27.38
CA LEU A 351 9.20 -0.30 26.10
C LEU A 351 10.36 0.68 26.01
N VAL A 352 11.22 0.52 25.00
CA VAL A 352 12.26 1.48 24.66
C VAL A 352 11.78 2.34 23.50
N LEU A 353 11.81 3.65 23.68
CA LEU A 353 11.55 4.64 22.64
C LEU A 353 12.90 5.18 22.16
N LEU A 354 13.23 4.98 20.89
CA LEU A 354 14.44 5.52 20.27
C LEU A 354 14.05 6.60 19.26
N ASP A 355 14.30 7.86 19.62
CA ASP A 355 13.99 9.02 18.79
C ASP A 355 15.21 9.47 17.98
N ALA A 356 15.03 9.70 16.68
CA ALA A 356 16.05 10.13 15.73
C ALA A 356 17.37 9.32 15.79
N PRO A 357 17.36 7.98 15.66
CA PRO A 357 18.56 7.15 15.58
C PRO A 357 19.53 7.57 14.48
N GLU A 358 19.07 8.26 13.43
CA GLU A 358 19.90 8.85 12.39
C GLU A 358 20.97 9.82 12.91
N GLU A 359 20.82 10.33 14.13
CA GLU A 359 21.77 11.23 14.80
C GLU A 359 22.87 10.49 15.57
N MET A 360 22.92 9.16 15.47
CA MET A 360 23.96 8.36 16.10
C MET A 360 25.37 8.68 15.58
N PRO A 361 26.42 8.41 16.37
CA PRO A 361 27.80 8.63 15.92
C PRO A 361 28.13 7.88 14.61
N PRO A 362 28.91 8.48 13.68
CA PRO A 362 29.25 7.86 12.39
C PRO A 362 29.88 6.47 12.51
N VAL A 363 30.69 6.26 13.54
CA VAL A 363 31.36 4.99 13.82
C VAL A 363 30.35 3.88 14.12
N LEU A 364 29.27 4.19 14.86
CA LEU A 364 28.19 3.25 15.13
C LEU A 364 27.37 3.00 13.86
N ALA A 365 27.09 4.03 13.07
CA ALA A 365 26.38 3.91 11.80
C ALA A 365 27.09 2.96 10.80
N HIS A 366 28.43 2.88 10.83
CA HIS A 366 29.18 1.90 10.04
C HIS A 366 29.04 0.45 10.52
N ARG A 367 28.68 0.25 11.79
CA ARG A 367 28.44 -1.07 12.40
C ARG A 367 26.94 -1.36 12.58
N LEU A 368 26.07 -0.61 11.89
CA LEU A 368 24.62 -0.65 12.08
C LEU A 368 24.04 -2.07 11.97
N ALA A 369 24.49 -2.89 11.02
CA ALA A 369 23.99 -4.26 10.86
C ALA A 369 24.23 -5.14 12.11
N ALA A 370 25.43 -5.03 12.71
CA ALA A 370 25.78 -5.77 13.93
C ALA A 370 24.99 -5.23 15.13
N TRP A 371 24.88 -3.90 15.25
CA TRP A 371 24.12 -3.24 16.32
C TRP A 371 22.61 -3.56 16.26
N THR A 372 22.01 -3.56 15.06
CA THR A 372 20.60 -3.94 14.86
C THR A 372 20.36 -5.40 15.21
N THR A 373 21.28 -6.30 14.86
CA THR A 373 21.20 -7.73 15.21
C THR A 373 21.30 -7.93 16.73
N GLY A 374 22.27 -7.28 17.37
CA GLY A 374 22.44 -7.31 18.83
C GLY A 374 21.22 -6.76 19.57
N THR A 375 20.66 -5.65 19.07
CA THR A 375 19.43 -5.05 19.59
C THR A 375 18.23 -5.99 19.50
N ALA A 376 17.98 -6.59 18.33
CA ALA A 376 16.88 -7.54 18.17
C ALA A 376 17.06 -8.80 19.05
N GLY A 377 18.30 -9.28 19.22
CA GLY A 377 18.63 -10.39 20.11
C GLY A 377 18.33 -10.08 21.58
N TRP A 378 18.77 -8.91 22.07
CA TRP A 378 18.52 -8.48 23.44
C TRP A 378 17.04 -8.27 23.74
N LEU A 379 16.29 -7.66 22.80
CA LEU A 379 14.85 -7.43 22.95
C LEU A 379 14.09 -8.76 23.11
N ARG A 380 14.36 -9.74 22.24
CA ARG A 380 13.73 -11.08 22.30
C ARG A 380 14.12 -11.84 23.56
N GLY A 381 15.40 -11.84 23.92
CA GLY A 381 15.90 -12.58 25.08
C GLY A 381 15.35 -12.08 26.43
N ASN A 382 14.87 -10.84 26.50
CA ASN A 382 14.40 -10.22 27.75
C ASN A 382 12.92 -9.79 27.71
N GLY A 383 12.17 -10.12 26.66
CA GLY A 383 10.76 -9.71 26.53
C GLY A 383 10.56 -8.19 26.45
N ALA A 384 11.53 -7.46 25.90
CA ALA A 384 11.47 -6.01 25.72
C ALA A 384 11.05 -5.63 24.30
N ARG A 385 10.49 -4.44 24.13
CA ARG A 385 10.00 -3.92 22.84
C ARG A 385 10.63 -2.57 22.52
N LEU A 386 10.84 -2.29 21.24
CA LEU A 386 11.46 -1.06 20.75
C LEU A 386 10.53 -0.34 19.76
N VAL A 387 10.31 0.96 19.99
CA VAL A 387 9.68 1.87 19.02
C VAL A 387 10.74 2.84 18.52
N VAL A 388 10.91 2.92 17.21
CA VAL A 388 11.92 3.76 16.57
C VAL A 388 11.24 4.88 15.80
N GLY A 389 11.39 6.12 16.25
CA GLY A 389 10.96 7.32 15.53
C GLY A 389 12.10 7.84 14.65
N CYS A 390 11.98 7.77 13.33
CA CYS A 390 13.09 8.13 12.44
C CYS A 390 12.65 8.63 11.05
N ARG A 391 13.62 9.16 10.31
CA ARG A 391 13.46 9.59 8.91
C ARG A 391 13.25 8.40 7.96
N PRO A 392 12.45 8.57 6.88
CA PRO A 392 12.27 7.53 5.86
C PRO A 392 13.58 6.98 5.31
N GLU A 393 14.55 7.86 5.06
CA GLU A 393 15.85 7.51 4.49
C GLU A 393 16.69 6.64 5.43
N HIS A 394 16.61 6.89 6.74
CA HIS A 394 17.26 6.07 7.74
C HIS A 394 16.57 4.70 7.84
N TRP A 395 15.24 4.69 7.93
CA TRP A 395 14.48 3.46 8.06
C TRP A 395 14.58 2.53 6.85
N GLU A 396 14.69 3.09 5.64
CA GLU A 396 14.93 2.31 4.41
C GLU A 396 16.14 1.40 4.54
N THR A 397 17.19 1.87 5.23
CA THR A 397 18.41 1.10 5.48
C THR A 397 18.30 0.28 6.77
N ALA A 398 17.98 0.93 7.89
CA ALA A 398 17.97 0.28 9.21
C ALA A 398 16.91 -0.83 9.32
N GLY A 399 15.71 -0.61 8.79
CA GLY A 399 14.64 -1.60 8.80
C GLY A 399 14.94 -2.81 7.90
N ALA A 400 15.72 -2.63 6.83
CA ALA A 400 16.14 -3.74 5.97
C ALA A 400 17.20 -4.64 6.62
N LEU A 401 17.94 -4.11 7.60
CA LEU A 401 18.91 -4.85 8.41
C LEU A 401 18.27 -5.64 9.55
N CYS A 402 16.99 -5.41 9.86
CA CYS A 402 16.29 -6.13 10.92
C CYS A 402 16.15 -7.63 10.57
N PRO A 403 16.39 -8.54 11.53
CA PRO A 403 16.17 -9.97 11.32
C PRO A 403 14.73 -10.28 10.89
N PRO A 404 14.50 -11.36 10.11
CA PRO A 404 13.16 -11.79 9.74
C PRO A 404 12.23 -11.93 10.96
N GLY A 405 10.99 -11.44 10.80
CA GLY A 405 9.98 -11.47 11.86
C GLY A 405 10.19 -10.46 13.01
N ALA A 406 11.30 -9.69 13.05
CA ALA A 406 11.54 -8.72 14.13
C ALA A 406 10.66 -7.46 14.02
N LEU A 407 10.26 -7.09 12.80
CA LEU A 407 9.48 -5.88 12.53
C LEU A 407 7.98 -6.13 12.67
N HIS A 408 7.31 -5.25 13.41
CA HIS A 408 5.85 -5.17 13.45
C HIS A 408 5.30 -4.84 12.06
N ARG A 409 4.29 -5.58 11.62
CA ARG A 409 3.57 -5.31 10.37
C ARG A 409 2.26 -4.59 10.69
N PRO A 410 2.20 -3.26 10.53
CA PRO A 410 0.95 -2.54 10.76
C PRO A 410 -0.07 -2.87 9.65
N ALA A 411 -1.34 -2.61 9.92
CA ALA A 411 -2.43 -2.80 8.97
C ALA A 411 -2.25 -1.99 7.68
N ARG A 412 -1.60 -0.83 7.78
CA ARG A 412 -1.25 0.04 6.65
C ARG A 412 0.26 0.31 6.63
N PRO A 413 1.07 -0.61 6.08
CA PRO A 413 2.51 -0.43 6.06
C PRO A 413 2.94 0.72 5.16
N ALA A 414 3.99 1.42 5.59
CA ALA A 414 4.66 2.42 4.77
C ALA A 414 5.12 1.79 3.44
N ARG A 415 4.64 2.34 2.33
CA ARG A 415 4.99 1.83 0.99
C ARG A 415 6.48 1.98 0.74
N ARG A 416 7.11 0.96 0.13
CA ARG A 416 8.53 0.93 -0.28
C ARG A 416 9.54 1.05 0.85
N LEU A 417 9.08 0.98 2.09
CA LEU A 417 9.93 0.88 3.26
C LEU A 417 9.75 -0.52 3.87
N PRO A 418 10.73 -1.00 4.64
CA PRO A 418 10.50 -2.09 5.58
C PRO A 418 9.26 -1.79 6.45
N PRO A 419 8.49 -2.82 6.88
CA PRO A 419 7.25 -2.63 7.64
C PRO A 419 7.36 -1.57 8.74
N ALA A 420 6.53 -0.53 8.63
CA ALA A 420 6.51 0.62 9.53
C ALA A 420 5.19 1.38 9.43
N VAL A 421 4.84 2.10 10.49
CA VAL A 421 3.73 3.05 10.52
C VAL A 421 4.22 4.38 9.98
N ARG A 422 3.51 4.94 9.00
CA ARG A 422 3.87 6.22 8.39
C ARG A 422 3.25 7.39 9.16
N VAL A 423 4.08 8.32 9.63
CA VAL A 423 3.67 9.61 10.19
C VAL A 423 3.70 10.65 9.08
N THR A 424 2.55 11.22 8.75
CA THR A 424 2.40 12.22 7.68
C THR A 424 1.93 13.56 8.24
N ASP A 425 1.78 14.56 7.37
CA ASP A 425 0.99 15.74 7.68
C ASP A 425 -0.42 15.36 8.17
N PHE A 426 -1.06 16.30 8.87
CA PHE A 426 -2.40 16.11 9.37
C PHE A 426 -3.41 15.94 8.22
N THR A 427 -4.44 15.12 8.45
CA THR A 427 -5.65 15.16 7.64
C THR A 427 -6.35 16.51 7.80
N ALA A 428 -7.29 16.85 6.91
CA ALA A 428 -8.00 18.14 6.97
C ALA A 428 -8.67 18.38 8.34
N SER A 429 -9.33 17.35 8.90
CA SER A 429 -9.99 17.42 10.21
C SER A 429 -8.99 17.50 11.38
N GLN A 430 -7.85 16.80 11.29
CA GLN A 430 -6.79 16.92 12.30
C GLN A 430 -6.14 18.31 12.28
N ALA A 431 -5.93 18.88 11.09
CA ALA A 431 -5.35 20.21 10.93
C ALA A 431 -6.29 21.31 11.46
N GLU A 432 -7.59 21.15 11.27
CA GLU A 432 -8.62 22.02 11.85
C GLU A 432 -8.58 22.00 13.38
N ARG A 433 -8.61 20.81 13.99
CA ARG A 433 -8.47 20.63 15.44
C ARG A 433 -7.14 21.18 15.98
N ALA A 434 -6.05 21.02 15.23
CA ALA A 434 -4.75 21.58 15.60
C ALA A 434 -4.80 23.11 15.63
N ARG A 435 -5.40 23.74 14.62
CA ARG A 435 -5.55 25.20 14.56
C ARG A 435 -6.42 25.73 15.70
N GLU A 436 -7.54 25.07 15.99
CA GLU A 436 -8.41 25.44 17.12
C GLU A 436 -7.64 25.43 18.45
N ARG A 437 -6.87 24.37 18.72
CA ARG A 437 -6.05 24.26 19.94
C ARG A 437 -4.90 25.26 20.03
N LEU A 438 -4.40 25.69 18.87
CA LEU A 438 -3.34 26.69 18.75
C LEU A 438 -3.89 28.13 18.63
N GLY A 439 -5.21 28.34 18.64
CA GLY A 439 -5.83 29.66 18.50
C GLY A 439 -5.64 30.31 17.11
N LEU A 440 -5.46 29.50 16.06
CA LEU A 440 -5.22 29.99 14.70
C LEU A 440 -6.53 30.07 13.89
N PRO A 441 -6.82 31.19 13.19
CA PRO A 441 -8.01 31.32 12.36
C PRO A 441 -7.94 30.45 11.10
N PRO A 442 -9.10 30.16 10.44
CA PRO A 442 -9.11 29.52 9.13
C PRO A 442 -8.37 30.38 8.09
N ASP A 443 -7.75 29.74 7.10
CA ASP A 443 -6.98 30.37 6.02
C ASP A 443 -5.79 31.26 6.44
N VAL A 444 -5.20 31.01 7.62
CA VAL A 444 -4.04 31.78 8.11
C VAL A 444 -2.74 31.50 7.34
N LEU A 445 -2.66 30.40 6.59
CA LEU A 445 -1.50 29.98 5.80
C LEU A 445 -1.85 29.95 4.30
N ALA A 446 -0.82 30.03 3.46
CA ALA A 446 -0.95 29.76 2.04
C ALA A 446 -1.47 28.33 1.78
N GLY A 447 -2.27 28.15 0.73
CA GLY A 447 -2.87 26.85 0.39
C GLY A 447 -1.80 25.76 0.23
N GLY A 448 -1.99 24.62 0.90
CA GLY A 448 -1.07 23.48 0.87
C GLY A 448 0.05 23.50 1.93
N HIS A 449 0.04 24.48 2.84
CA HIS A 449 0.91 24.56 4.03
C HIS A 449 0.14 24.45 5.35
N ASP A 450 -1.19 24.41 5.30
CA ASP A 450 -2.11 24.51 6.44
C ASP A 450 -2.28 23.21 7.25
N ARG A 451 -1.57 22.14 6.86
CA ARG A 451 -1.66 20.79 7.46
C ARG A 451 -0.37 20.30 8.11
N HIS A 452 0.73 21.02 7.90
CA HIS A 452 2.03 20.59 8.40
C HIS A 452 2.17 20.93 9.90
N PRO A 453 2.33 19.95 10.80
CA PRO A 453 2.27 20.17 12.25
C PRO A 453 3.28 21.20 12.78
N LEU A 454 4.54 21.11 12.35
CA LEU A 454 5.56 22.06 12.78
C LEU A 454 5.26 23.48 12.30
N THR A 455 4.79 23.66 11.06
CA THR A 455 4.45 24.98 10.52
C THR A 455 3.34 25.63 11.35
N LEU A 456 2.28 24.88 11.69
CA LEU A 456 1.19 25.39 12.52
C LEU A 456 1.68 25.82 13.91
N ARG A 457 2.52 25.01 14.56
CA ARG A 457 3.09 25.32 15.87
C ARG A 457 3.95 26.59 15.83
N LEU A 458 4.91 26.66 14.90
CA LEU A 458 5.81 27.81 14.80
C LEU A 458 5.03 29.08 14.43
N LEU A 459 4.00 28.97 13.60
CA LEU A 459 3.12 30.10 13.30
C LEU A 459 2.37 30.58 14.55
N ALA A 460 1.86 29.69 15.40
CA ALA A 460 1.20 30.07 16.64
C ALA A 460 2.13 30.88 17.55
N GLU A 461 3.38 30.41 17.74
CA GLU A 461 4.39 31.14 18.52
C GLU A 461 4.74 32.52 17.92
N VAL A 462 4.82 32.61 16.59
CA VAL A 462 5.04 33.89 15.89
C VAL A 462 3.85 34.83 16.06
N ARG A 463 2.61 34.32 15.97
CA ARG A 463 1.39 35.12 16.12
C ARG A 463 1.20 35.62 17.55
N GLU A 464 1.56 34.83 18.56
CA GLU A 464 1.57 35.29 19.96
C GLU A 464 2.53 36.46 20.21
N ALA A 465 3.63 36.53 19.46
CA ALA A 465 4.63 37.59 19.59
C ALA A 465 4.32 38.85 18.75
N LEU A 466 3.39 38.76 17.80
CA LEU A 466 3.00 39.86 16.91
C LEU A 466 1.72 40.57 17.41
N PRO A 467 1.46 41.82 17.00
CA PRO A 467 0.19 42.47 17.27
C PRO A 467 -1.00 41.65 16.71
N PRO A 468 -2.14 41.62 17.43
CA PRO A 468 -3.37 41.04 16.88
C PRO A 468 -3.70 41.73 15.55
N ASP A 469 -4.22 40.95 14.60
CA ASP A 469 -4.59 41.39 13.23
C ASP A 469 -3.45 41.66 12.23
N THR A 470 -2.23 41.18 12.48
CA THR A 470 -1.15 41.26 11.46
C THR A 470 -1.59 40.56 10.16
N PRO A 471 -1.67 41.26 9.01
CA PRO A 471 -2.18 40.68 7.77
C PRO A 471 -1.19 39.70 7.13
N GLY A 472 -1.69 38.75 6.35
CA GLY A 472 -0.88 37.86 5.50
C GLY A 472 -1.18 36.38 5.67
N ARG A 473 -0.94 35.62 4.59
CA ARG A 473 -1.07 34.15 4.52
C ARG A 473 0.29 33.53 4.20
N PRO A 474 1.22 33.46 5.16
CA PRO A 474 2.58 33.02 4.88
C PRO A 474 2.63 31.56 4.42
N CYS A 475 3.66 31.22 3.64
CA CYS A 475 4.07 29.84 3.39
C CYS A 475 4.97 29.32 4.52
N THR A 476 5.27 28.02 4.53
CA THR A 476 6.11 27.37 5.57
C THR A 476 7.45 28.06 5.77
N GLU A 477 8.13 28.49 4.70
CA GLU A 477 9.46 29.09 4.79
C GLU A 477 9.42 30.53 5.30
N GLU A 478 8.35 31.27 5.02
CA GLU A 478 8.11 32.58 5.64
C GLU A 478 7.85 32.42 7.14
N VAL A 479 7.15 31.36 7.56
CA VAL A 479 6.98 31.02 8.97
C VAL A 479 8.33 30.66 9.61
N PHE A 480 9.18 29.86 8.94
CA PHE A 480 10.52 29.52 9.45
C PHE A 480 11.40 30.76 9.59
N ALA A 481 11.39 31.67 8.62
CA ALA A 481 12.11 32.94 8.70
C ALA A 481 11.61 33.80 9.87
N ALA A 482 10.30 34.00 9.98
CA ALA A 482 9.70 34.79 11.06
C ALA A 482 9.97 34.18 12.45
N HIS A 483 9.93 32.85 12.56
CA HIS A 483 10.26 32.14 13.80
C HIS A 483 11.75 32.29 14.15
N LEU A 484 12.65 32.17 13.17
CA LEU A 484 14.08 32.38 13.38
C LEU A 484 14.38 33.81 13.87
N ASP A 485 13.75 34.81 13.26
CA ASP A 485 13.87 36.22 13.67
C ASP A 485 13.36 36.43 15.11
N LEU A 486 12.22 35.80 15.46
CA LEU A 486 11.67 35.81 16.81
C LEU A 486 12.63 35.17 17.82
N MET A 487 13.24 34.02 17.50
CA MET A 487 14.22 33.36 18.35
C MET A 487 15.46 34.22 18.55
N CYS A 488 15.99 34.82 17.46
CA CYS A 488 17.13 35.73 17.55
C CYS A 488 16.83 36.95 18.43
N LEU A 489 15.60 37.48 18.35
CA LEU A 489 15.14 38.57 19.22
C LEU A 489 15.05 38.13 20.69
N ARG A 490 14.46 36.97 20.98
CA ARG A 490 14.34 36.42 22.35
C ARG A 490 15.71 36.15 22.98
N VAL A 491 16.62 35.54 22.23
CA VAL A 491 18.01 35.33 22.65
C VAL A 491 18.69 36.67 22.94
N ALA A 492 18.53 37.68 22.07
CA ALA A 492 19.08 39.01 22.30
C ALA A 492 18.52 39.68 23.56
N VAL A 493 17.21 39.56 23.82
CA VAL A 493 16.57 40.07 25.05
C VAL A 493 17.13 39.37 26.28
N ARG A 494 17.36 38.05 26.23
CA ARG A 494 17.92 37.29 27.35
C ARG A 494 19.37 37.63 27.63
N ILE A 495 20.20 37.79 26.60
CA ILE A 495 21.59 38.29 26.74
C ILE A 495 21.59 39.70 27.35
N ALA A 496 20.62 40.54 26.97
CA ALA A 496 20.47 41.91 27.45
C ALA A 496 19.88 42.05 28.86
N ALA A 497 19.41 40.96 29.49
CA ALA A 497 18.59 40.99 30.71
C ALA A 497 19.29 41.64 31.93
N GLY A 498 20.61 41.85 31.90
CA GLY A 498 21.37 42.56 32.93
C GLY A 498 21.70 44.04 32.65
N SER A 499 21.45 44.56 31.44
CA SER A 499 22.04 45.86 31.00
C SER A 499 21.01 46.96 30.67
N ARG A 500 19.70 46.72 30.86
CA ARG A 500 18.58 47.62 30.47
C ARG A 500 18.79 48.39 29.14
N PRO A 501 19.16 47.73 28.02
CA PRO A 501 19.42 48.42 26.77
C PRO A 501 18.12 48.90 26.10
N GLY A 502 18.16 50.05 25.43
CA GLY A 502 17.04 50.54 24.63
C GLY A 502 16.73 49.66 23.41
N GLY A 503 15.50 49.74 22.89
CA GLY A 503 15.02 48.89 21.77
C GLY A 503 15.94 48.80 20.54
N PRO A 504 16.56 49.88 20.04
CA PRO A 504 17.50 49.81 18.92
C PRO A 504 18.75 48.97 19.21
N ALA A 505 19.23 48.94 20.46
CA ALA A 505 20.38 48.13 20.84
C ALA A 505 20.04 46.63 20.88
N VAL A 506 18.83 46.28 21.34
CA VAL A 506 18.31 44.90 21.26
C VAL A 506 18.18 44.44 19.82
N ARG A 507 17.66 45.29 18.92
CA ARG A 507 17.59 44.97 17.48
C ARG A 507 18.97 44.72 16.84
N ARG A 508 19.97 45.55 17.16
CA ARG A 508 21.35 45.32 16.70
C ARG A 508 21.96 44.02 17.27
N LEU A 509 21.63 43.68 18.52
CA LEU A 509 22.06 42.42 19.11
C LEU A 509 21.36 41.23 18.44
N ALA A 510 20.07 41.31 18.16
CA ALA A 510 19.32 40.28 17.42
C ALA A 510 19.91 40.06 16.02
N ALA A 511 20.27 41.11 15.29
CA ALA A 511 20.96 40.99 14.00
C ALA A 511 22.33 40.30 14.12
N ARG A 512 23.09 40.56 15.20
CA ARG A 512 24.35 39.84 15.47
C ARG A 512 24.11 38.38 15.80
N VAL A 513 23.10 38.07 16.61
CA VAL A 513 22.70 36.69 16.92
C VAL A 513 22.33 35.96 15.63
N ALA A 514 21.49 36.57 14.78
CA ALA A 514 21.15 36.00 13.47
C ALA A 514 22.40 35.70 12.62
N GLY A 515 23.37 36.63 12.56
CA GLY A 515 24.64 36.41 11.89
C GLY A 515 25.42 35.18 12.42
N GLN A 516 25.50 35.02 13.75
CA GLN A 516 26.16 33.84 14.37
C GLN A 516 25.39 32.55 14.09
N VAL A 517 24.05 32.59 14.06
CA VAL A 517 23.21 31.43 13.77
C VAL A 517 23.35 30.99 12.31
N HIS A 518 23.45 31.93 11.37
CA HIS A 518 23.77 31.60 9.98
C HIS A 518 25.18 30.99 9.85
N GLU A 519 26.15 31.45 10.63
CA GLU A 519 27.48 30.85 10.66
C GLU A 519 27.48 29.45 11.29
N ALA A 520 26.68 29.24 12.35
CA ALA A 520 26.47 27.91 12.92
C ALA A 520 25.87 26.95 11.87
N ALA A 521 24.85 27.39 11.13
CA ALA A 521 24.26 26.61 10.03
C ALA A 521 25.28 26.26 8.94
N ARG A 522 26.19 27.18 8.59
CA ARG A 522 27.27 26.90 7.63
C ARG A 522 28.23 25.83 8.16
N ARG A 523 28.63 25.89 9.43
CA ARG A 523 29.52 24.89 10.04
C ARG A 523 28.88 23.51 10.18
N CYS A 524 27.56 23.45 10.39
CA CYS A 524 26.79 22.19 10.39
C CYS A 524 26.79 21.45 9.04
N LEU A 525 27.12 22.11 7.92
CA LEU A 525 27.30 21.45 6.61
C LEU A 525 28.63 20.70 6.49
N GLY A 526 29.54 20.87 7.45
CA GLY A 526 30.81 20.15 7.53
C GLY A 526 30.64 18.64 7.77
N PRO A 527 31.74 17.91 7.98
CA PRO A 527 31.73 16.44 8.07
C PRO A 527 30.95 15.85 9.28
N GLY A 528 30.45 16.68 10.20
CA GLY A 528 29.84 16.28 11.47
C GLY A 528 28.35 15.95 11.43
N GLN A 529 27.82 15.19 10.44
CA GLN A 529 26.43 14.69 10.47
C GLN A 529 25.31 15.76 10.69
N GLY A 530 25.57 17.04 10.45
CA GLY A 530 24.63 18.12 10.77
C GLY A 530 24.76 18.73 12.17
N GLU A 531 25.72 18.27 12.99
CA GLU A 531 26.04 18.79 14.31
C GLU A 531 27.12 19.88 14.27
N LEU A 532 27.07 20.77 15.25
CA LEU A 532 28.11 21.74 15.56
C LEU A 532 28.93 21.19 16.74
N ASP A 533 30.21 20.92 16.52
CA ASP A 533 31.08 20.43 17.59
C ASP A 533 31.19 21.45 18.75
N ARG A 534 31.52 20.98 19.94
CA ARG A 534 31.56 21.81 21.15
C ARG A 534 32.53 23.00 21.05
N ALA A 535 33.66 22.85 20.35
CA ALA A 535 34.62 23.92 20.19
C ALA A 535 34.09 25.01 19.25
N SER A 536 33.47 24.60 18.13
CA SER A 536 32.79 25.50 17.21
C SER A 536 31.60 26.21 17.86
N PHE A 537 30.82 25.53 18.71
CA PHE A 537 29.72 26.14 19.46
C PHE A 537 30.23 27.22 20.42
N GLU A 538 31.26 26.94 21.22
CA GLU A 538 31.80 27.92 22.17
C GLU A 538 32.41 29.15 21.47
N GLN A 539 32.97 28.97 20.27
CA GLN A 539 33.47 30.08 19.46
C GLN A 539 32.35 31.02 19.00
N LEU A 540 31.19 30.48 18.60
CA LEU A 540 30.05 31.25 18.11
C LEU A 540 29.18 31.81 19.26
N PHE A 541 29.06 31.06 20.36
CA PHE A 541 28.20 31.36 21.50
C PHE A 541 28.97 31.21 22.82
N PRO A 542 29.78 32.19 23.24
CA PRO A 542 30.64 32.01 24.41
C PRO A 542 29.88 31.91 25.73
N TRP A 543 30.18 30.89 26.56
CA TRP A 543 29.57 30.71 27.90
C TRP A 543 29.72 31.94 28.79
N ARG A 544 30.92 32.54 28.81
CA ARG A 544 31.26 33.68 29.70
C ARG A 544 30.41 34.92 29.47
N THR A 545 29.85 35.07 28.27
CA THR A 545 29.07 36.24 27.87
C THR A 545 27.56 36.03 28.01
N GLY A 546 27.13 34.84 28.46
CA GLY A 546 25.72 34.48 28.57
C GLY A 546 25.06 34.08 27.24
N TRP A 547 25.79 34.05 26.13
CA TRP A 547 25.24 33.70 24.81
C TRP A 547 24.84 32.22 24.73
N ALA A 548 25.72 31.29 25.13
CA ALA A 548 25.40 29.87 25.16
C ALA A 548 24.17 29.56 26.03
N PRO A 549 24.10 29.99 27.32
CA PRO A 549 22.90 29.81 28.12
C PRO A 549 21.64 30.40 27.48
N ALA A 550 21.72 31.57 26.85
CA ALA A 550 20.57 32.19 26.20
C ALA A 550 20.05 31.38 25.02
N VAL A 551 20.94 30.93 24.12
CA VAL A 551 20.59 30.11 22.94
C VAL A 551 20.00 28.76 23.33
N LEU A 552 20.58 28.10 24.34
CA LEU A 552 20.10 26.80 24.84
C LEU A 552 18.75 26.94 25.57
N THR A 553 18.57 28.01 26.35
CA THR A 553 17.31 28.22 27.09
C THR A 553 16.16 28.62 26.18
N GLU A 554 16.42 29.38 25.10
CA GLU A 554 15.40 29.66 24.08
C GLU A 554 15.15 28.46 23.15
N GLY A 555 15.95 27.39 23.24
CA GLY A 555 15.76 26.18 22.45
C GLY A 555 16.07 26.35 20.96
N LEU A 556 16.90 27.32 20.58
CA LEU A 556 17.32 27.48 19.18
C LEU A 556 18.33 26.38 18.78
N LEU A 557 19.27 26.10 19.68
CA LEU A 557 20.16 24.94 19.61
C LEU A 557 19.95 24.06 20.84
N VAL A 558 20.09 22.75 20.67
CA VAL A 558 19.99 21.75 21.74
C VAL A 558 21.23 20.86 21.78
N PRO A 559 21.62 20.34 22.96
CA PRO A 559 22.69 19.36 23.05
C PRO A 559 22.38 18.09 22.24
N ALA A 560 23.38 17.58 21.52
CA ALA A 560 23.30 16.38 20.70
C ALA A 560 24.62 15.61 20.80
N GLY A 561 24.65 14.54 21.61
CA GLY A 561 25.88 13.77 21.84
C GLY A 561 27.02 14.65 22.36
N ALA A 562 28.11 14.74 21.60
CA ALA A 562 29.28 15.55 21.93
C ALA A 562 29.19 17.02 21.46
N GLY A 563 28.15 17.38 20.69
CA GLY A 563 27.97 18.69 20.08
C GLY A 563 26.57 19.28 20.30
N TYR A 564 26.16 20.13 19.35
CA TYR A 564 24.91 20.88 19.37
C TYR A 564 24.24 20.88 18.00
N ARG A 565 22.91 20.93 17.96
CA ARG A 565 22.12 20.97 16.71
C ARG A 565 20.94 21.93 16.83
N PHE A 566 20.35 22.28 15.69
CA PHE A 566 19.07 23.00 15.68
C PHE A 566 17.98 22.13 16.29
N ALA A 567 17.16 22.71 17.17
CA ALA A 567 16.12 21.96 17.88
C ALA A 567 15.08 21.36 16.95
N HIS A 568 14.74 22.08 15.88
CA HIS A 568 13.87 21.58 14.83
C HIS A 568 14.71 21.20 13.62
N GLU A 569 14.73 19.90 13.34
CA GLU A 569 15.42 19.29 12.19
C GLU A 569 15.12 20.01 10.86
N GLU A 570 13.84 20.27 10.58
CA GLU A 570 13.43 20.88 9.31
C GLU A 570 13.87 22.36 9.18
N VAL A 571 13.81 23.12 10.28
CA VAL A 571 14.32 24.50 10.33
C VAL A 571 15.83 24.50 10.14
N GLY A 572 16.53 23.53 10.74
CA GLY A 572 17.96 23.29 10.53
C GLY A 572 18.28 23.01 9.06
N ASP A 573 17.56 22.09 8.43
CA ASP A 573 17.75 21.74 7.01
C ASP A 573 17.47 22.95 6.10
N TRP A 574 16.43 23.74 6.41
CA TRP A 574 16.11 24.97 5.70
C TRP A 574 17.21 26.04 5.82
N ILE A 575 17.68 26.39 7.03
CA ILE A 575 18.71 27.43 7.18
C ILE A 575 20.05 26.98 6.59
N GLN A 576 20.41 25.71 6.74
CA GLN A 576 21.62 25.14 6.15
C GLN A 576 21.59 25.21 4.63
N SER A 577 20.43 24.97 4.00
CA SER A 577 20.28 25.07 2.55
C SER A 577 20.64 26.44 1.97
N THR A 578 20.49 27.51 2.76
CA THR A 578 20.84 28.88 2.32
C THR A 578 22.33 29.09 2.12
N HIS A 579 23.16 28.22 2.73
CA HIS A 579 24.62 28.26 2.69
C HIS A 579 25.25 27.09 1.93
N LEU A 580 24.44 26.14 1.46
CA LEU A 580 24.92 24.97 0.73
C LEU A 580 25.36 25.37 -0.69
N ASP A 581 26.58 25.02 -1.07
CA ASP A 581 27.00 25.01 -2.47
C ASP A 581 26.35 23.81 -3.17
N LEU A 582 25.22 24.07 -3.82
CA LEU A 582 24.40 23.05 -4.47
C LEU A 582 25.16 22.33 -5.59
N ASP A 583 25.98 23.03 -6.37
CA ASP A 583 26.70 22.43 -7.49
C ASP A 583 27.82 21.52 -6.99
N ALA A 584 28.56 21.95 -5.95
CA ALA A 584 29.53 21.09 -5.28
C ALA A 584 28.88 19.87 -4.62
N ALA A 585 27.71 20.05 -4.00
CA ALA A 585 26.95 18.96 -3.37
C ALA A 585 26.45 17.95 -4.40
N LEU A 586 25.78 18.38 -5.48
CA LEU A 586 25.32 17.49 -6.56
C LEU A 586 26.49 16.79 -7.25
N ARG A 587 27.63 17.48 -7.42
CA ARG A 587 28.85 16.83 -7.91
C ARG A 587 29.31 15.75 -6.94
N ALA A 588 29.41 16.02 -5.64
CA ALA A 588 29.86 15.03 -4.67
C ALA A 588 28.92 13.82 -4.50
N LEU A 589 27.60 14.04 -4.56
CA LEU A 589 26.59 13.02 -4.29
C LEU A 589 26.23 12.19 -5.53
N VAL A 590 26.12 12.85 -6.68
CA VAL A 590 25.62 12.27 -7.93
C VAL A 590 26.71 12.23 -9.00
N HIS A 591 27.34 13.36 -9.32
CA HIS A 591 28.13 13.46 -10.56
C HIS A 591 29.63 13.09 -10.47
N ARG A 592 30.20 12.91 -9.27
CA ARG A 592 31.64 12.59 -9.08
C ARG A 592 32.04 11.28 -9.75
N TRP A 593 31.06 10.46 -10.05
CA TRP A 593 31.20 9.15 -10.69
C TRP A 593 31.18 9.24 -12.23
N HIS A 594 31.13 10.46 -12.79
CA HIS A 594 31.04 10.71 -14.24
C HIS A 594 32.28 11.35 -14.85
N THR A 595 33.27 11.80 -14.05
CA THR A 595 34.53 12.32 -14.61
C THR A 595 35.47 11.17 -14.95
N ASP A 596 35.57 10.83 -16.24
CA ASP A 596 36.77 10.21 -16.79
C ASP A 596 37.97 11.18 -16.59
N PRO A 597 39.17 10.70 -16.23
CA PRO A 597 40.36 11.53 -16.24
C PRO A 597 40.83 11.69 -17.70
N ALA A 598 40.22 12.63 -18.43
CA ALA A 598 40.74 13.06 -19.73
C ALA A 598 40.32 14.50 -20.01
N GLU A 599 41.21 15.42 -19.67
CA GLU A 599 41.61 16.63 -20.42
C GLU A 599 42.25 17.65 -19.46
N ASP A 600 43.37 17.25 -18.85
CA ASP A 600 44.44 18.22 -18.61
C ASP A 600 45.20 18.31 -19.94
N GLY A 601 44.70 19.18 -20.82
CA GLY A 601 45.23 19.41 -22.15
C GLY A 601 46.70 19.83 -22.05
N GLY A 602 47.57 19.02 -22.64
CA GLY A 602 49.00 19.25 -22.71
C GLY A 602 49.34 20.65 -23.21
N ARG A 603 49.88 21.48 -22.31
CA ARG A 603 50.81 22.54 -22.67
C ARG A 603 52.22 21.97 -22.50
N VAL A 604 52.72 21.36 -23.57
CA VAL A 604 54.12 20.93 -23.69
C VAL A 604 55.03 22.16 -23.55
N PRO A 605 55.96 22.22 -22.57
CA PRO A 605 57.06 23.16 -22.65
C PRO A 605 58.10 22.62 -23.65
N HIS A 606 58.42 23.41 -24.66
CA HIS A 606 59.51 23.10 -25.59
C HIS A 606 60.86 22.92 -24.88
N PRO A 607 61.71 21.98 -25.32
CA PRO A 607 63.02 21.77 -24.72
C PRO A 607 64.04 22.77 -25.29
N ARG A 608 64.60 23.65 -24.45
CA ARG A 608 65.87 24.34 -24.74
C ARG A 608 66.77 24.42 -23.50
N ARG A 609 67.84 23.62 -23.55
CA ARG A 609 69.19 23.75 -22.94
C ARG A 609 69.36 24.59 -21.65
N GLY A 610 69.77 23.88 -20.57
CA GLY A 610 70.94 24.22 -19.76
C GLY A 610 70.74 25.11 -18.52
N GLY A 611 70.65 24.50 -17.34
CA GLY A 611 70.82 25.15 -16.02
C GLY A 611 70.63 24.13 -14.88
N PRO A 612 71.37 24.21 -13.75
CA PRO A 612 71.38 23.15 -12.74
C PRO A 612 70.11 23.14 -11.88
N VAL A 613 69.76 21.93 -11.43
CA VAL A 613 68.61 21.54 -10.61
C VAL A 613 68.78 22.03 -9.16
N GLU A 614 67.75 22.68 -8.60
CA GLU A 614 67.49 22.72 -7.16
C GLU A 614 66.31 21.79 -6.84
N PRO A 615 66.32 21.06 -5.70
CA PRO A 615 65.31 20.05 -5.39
C PRO A 615 64.03 20.69 -4.86
N ALA A 616 62.90 20.38 -5.50
CA ALA A 616 61.57 20.73 -5.05
C ALA A 616 61.13 19.82 -3.88
N GLU A 617 60.49 20.45 -2.90
CA GLU A 617 59.92 19.88 -1.69
C GLU A 617 58.91 18.74 -1.93
N ASP A 618 58.85 17.84 -0.94
CA ASP A 618 57.99 16.66 -0.86
C ASP A 618 56.51 16.91 -1.23
N PRO A 619 55.83 15.92 -1.85
CA PRO A 619 54.40 15.98 -2.10
C PRO A 619 53.64 15.88 -0.76
N ARG A 620 52.84 16.91 -0.47
CA ARG A 620 51.93 16.96 0.69
C ARG A 620 51.06 15.68 0.75
N PRO A 621 50.85 15.11 1.95
CA PRO A 621 50.06 13.89 2.09
C PRO A 621 48.60 14.13 1.67
N ALA A 622 48.03 13.15 0.97
CA ALA A 622 46.62 13.10 0.61
C ALA A 622 45.75 13.33 1.87
N GLY A 623 44.85 14.32 1.79
CA GLY A 623 43.93 14.64 2.89
C GLY A 623 43.08 13.44 3.32
N PRO A 624 42.56 13.45 4.56
CA PRO A 624 41.77 12.35 5.09
C PRO A 624 40.56 12.05 4.20
N ARG A 625 40.38 10.78 3.83
CA ARG A 625 39.23 10.30 3.03
C ARG A 625 37.94 10.71 3.73
N SER A 626 37.17 11.61 3.14
CA SER A 626 35.86 12.02 3.64
C SER A 626 34.90 10.83 3.65
N LEU A 627 34.31 10.52 4.81
CA LEU A 627 33.24 9.52 4.93
C LEU A 627 32.07 9.88 3.99
N PRO A 628 31.34 8.89 3.44
CA PRO A 628 30.19 9.16 2.58
C PRO A 628 29.11 9.95 3.33
N VAL A 629 28.50 10.92 2.65
CA VAL A 629 27.38 11.70 3.19
C VAL A 629 26.18 10.76 3.38
N PRO A 630 25.64 10.63 4.59
CA PRO A 630 24.51 9.74 4.83
C PRO A 630 23.21 10.26 4.24
N ARG A 631 22.37 9.31 3.82
CA ARG A 631 21.09 9.52 3.12
C ARG A 631 20.10 10.42 3.86
N HIS A 632 20.08 10.38 5.19
CA HIS A 632 19.19 11.22 6.00
C HIS A 632 19.50 12.72 5.91
N ARG A 633 20.69 13.11 5.41
CA ARG A 633 21.12 14.49 5.15
C ARG A 633 20.64 15.02 3.78
N ILE A 634 19.60 14.42 3.22
CA ILE A 634 18.99 14.87 1.97
C ILE A 634 18.23 16.20 2.11
N GLY A 635 17.73 16.51 3.30
CA GLY A 635 16.93 17.70 3.59
C GLY A 635 17.54 19.03 3.11
N PRO A 636 18.78 19.39 3.49
CA PRO A 636 19.41 20.63 3.04
C PRO A 636 19.56 20.72 1.51
N VAL A 637 19.78 19.60 0.83
CA VAL A 637 19.92 19.54 -0.64
C VAL A 637 18.57 19.76 -1.32
N ILE A 638 17.50 19.14 -0.83
CA ILE A 638 16.12 19.38 -1.32
C ILE A 638 15.74 20.84 -1.12
N GLN A 639 15.98 21.39 0.07
CA GLN A 639 15.67 22.78 0.38
C GLN A 639 16.48 23.75 -0.51
N ALA A 640 17.74 23.41 -0.83
CA ALA A 640 18.55 24.21 -1.75
C ALA A 640 18.02 24.16 -3.20
N LEU A 641 17.51 23.01 -3.67
CA LEU A 641 16.83 22.89 -4.97
C LEU A 641 15.54 23.72 -5.00
N LEU A 642 14.73 23.70 -3.93
CA LEU A 642 13.52 24.52 -3.83
C LEU A 642 13.85 26.02 -3.75
N LEU A 643 14.95 26.38 -3.09
CA LEU A 643 15.46 27.75 -3.02
C LEU A 643 15.99 28.24 -4.38
N LEU A 644 16.60 27.36 -5.18
CA LEU A 644 17.06 27.66 -6.54
C LEU A 644 15.91 28.14 -7.43
N ALA A 645 14.78 27.43 -7.43
CA ALA A 645 13.60 27.83 -8.20
C ALA A 645 13.09 29.23 -7.82
N ARG A 646 13.19 29.60 -6.54
CA ARG A 646 12.76 30.91 -6.04
C ARG A 646 13.74 32.03 -6.39
N ARG A 647 15.05 31.78 -6.31
CA ARG A 647 16.08 32.81 -6.54
C ARG A 647 16.42 33.00 -8.01
N GLN A 648 16.44 31.91 -8.80
CA GLN A 648 16.89 31.90 -10.20
C GLN A 648 15.79 31.49 -11.19
N GLY A 649 14.58 31.19 -10.71
CA GLY A 649 13.42 30.85 -11.54
C GLY A 649 13.27 29.35 -11.81
N THR A 650 12.10 28.98 -12.33
CA THR A 650 11.72 27.58 -12.59
C THR A 650 12.59 26.91 -13.66
N ALA A 651 13.13 27.66 -14.61
CA ALA A 651 14.01 27.12 -15.66
C ALA A 651 15.33 26.56 -15.09
N ALA A 652 15.92 27.23 -14.09
CA ALA A 652 17.16 26.78 -13.44
C ALA A 652 16.96 25.44 -12.72
N LEU A 653 15.83 25.30 -11.98
CA LEU A 653 15.50 24.03 -11.33
C LEU A 653 15.16 22.93 -12.36
N ALA A 654 14.43 23.26 -13.42
CA ALA A 654 14.10 22.31 -14.48
C ALA A 654 15.36 21.72 -15.13
N HIS A 655 16.38 22.55 -15.38
CA HIS A 655 17.68 22.11 -15.91
C HIS A 655 18.36 21.12 -14.95
N ARG A 656 18.48 21.47 -13.66
CA ARG A 656 19.07 20.57 -12.65
C ARG A 656 18.31 19.25 -12.50
N MET A 657 16.98 19.26 -12.59
CA MET A 657 16.19 18.02 -12.57
C MET A 657 16.41 17.18 -13.83
N ALA A 658 16.60 17.79 -15.00
CA ALA A 658 16.98 17.08 -16.21
C ALA A 658 18.37 16.45 -16.08
N ASP A 659 19.35 17.16 -15.50
CA ASP A 659 20.69 16.63 -15.21
C ASP A 659 20.63 15.40 -14.27
N LEU A 660 19.72 15.39 -13.28
CA LEU A 660 19.48 14.24 -12.40
C LEU A 660 18.88 13.04 -13.16
N ILE A 661 17.94 13.27 -14.09
CA ILE A 661 17.38 12.21 -14.95
C ILE A 661 18.47 11.60 -15.82
N GLU A 662 19.34 12.43 -16.38
CA GLU A 662 20.45 12.01 -17.23
C GLU A 662 21.51 11.23 -16.44
N ALA A 663 21.78 11.63 -15.19
CA ALA A 663 22.63 10.86 -14.28
C ALA A 663 22.06 9.47 -14.01
N LEU A 664 20.74 9.35 -13.80
CA LEU A 664 20.07 8.05 -13.60
C LEU A 664 20.22 7.11 -14.81
N ASP A 665 20.15 7.63 -16.04
CA ASP A 665 20.34 6.85 -17.26
C ASP A 665 21.76 6.26 -17.37
N ARG A 666 22.77 6.97 -16.86
CA ARG A 666 24.19 6.61 -17.02
C ARG A 666 24.73 5.70 -15.92
N LEU A 667 24.11 5.72 -14.73
CA LEU A 667 24.53 4.84 -13.64
C LEU A 667 24.08 3.41 -13.98
N PRO A 668 24.95 2.37 -14.03
CA PRO A 668 24.61 1.01 -14.42
C PRO A 668 23.95 0.19 -13.29
N GLU A 669 23.15 -0.83 -13.62
CA GLU A 669 22.56 -1.72 -12.61
C GLU A 669 23.64 -2.52 -11.89
N ALA A 670 23.68 -2.41 -10.57
CA ALA A 670 24.34 -3.42 -9.76
C ALA A 670 23.49 -4.68 -9.91
N THR A 671 23.87 -5.57 -10.83
CA THR A 671 23.42 -6.96 -10.85
C THR A 671 23.74 -7.54 -9.48
N GLY A 672 22.70 -7.70 -8.64
CA GLY A 672 22.83 -8.40 -7.37
C GLY A 672 23.38 -9.79 -7.67
N GLY A 673 24.56 -10.09 -7.12
CA GLY A 673 25.12 -11.43 -7.18
C GLY A 673 24.16 -12.41 -6.53
N ASP A 674 23.86 -13.47 -7.26
CA ASP A 674 23.22 -14.68 -6.75
C ASP A 674 23.99 -15.18 -5.52
N ALA A 675 23.44 -14.90 -4.34
CA ALA A 675 23.72 -15.63 -3.12
C ALA A 675 22.59 -16.64 -2.87
N THR A 676 22.21 -17.40 -3.90
CA THR A 676 21.46 -18.66 -3.75
C THR A 676 21.95 -19.66 -4.78
N GLY A 677 23.12 -20.25 -4.54
CA GLY A 677 23.46 -21.54 -5.12
C GLY A 677 22.51 -22.60 -4.57
N ARG A 678 21.34 -22.75 -5.19
CA ARG A 678 20.46 -23.90 -4.98
C ARG A 678 20.43 -24.65 -6.30
N GLY A 679 21.26 -25.70 -6.37
CA GLY A 679 21.21 -26.66 -7.47
C GLY A 679 19.80 -27.28 -7.59
N PRO A 680 19.42 -27.77 -8.77
CA PRO A 680 18.11 -28.35 -8.98
C PRO A 680 17.98 -29.62 -8.14
N VAL A 681 17.01 -29.62 -7.21
CA VAL A 681 16.59 -30.84 -6.54
C VAL A 681 15.52 -31.47 -7.41
N ASP A 682 15.83 -32.64 -7.95
CA ASP A 682 14.91 -33.53 -8.63
C ASP A 682 13.65 -33.75 -7.79
N VAL A 683 12.49 -33.48 -8.37
CA VAL A 683 11.18 -33.85 -7.84
C VAL A 683 10.80 -35.17 -8.50
N PRO A 684 10.71 -36.30 -7.78
CA PRO A 684 10.11 -37.50 -8.35
C PRO A 684 8.59 -37.32 -8.40
N GLY A 685 8.03 -37.72 -9.54
CA GLY A 685 6.65 -37.48 -9.93
C GLY A 685 5.61 -38.11 -9.00
N ALA A 686 4.53 -37.37 -8.80
CA ALA A 686 3.28 -37.90 -8.28
C ALA A 686 2.43 -38.37 -9.47
N GLY A 687 2.27 -39.68 -9.58
CA GLY A 687 1.21 -40.32 -10.35
C GLY A 687 0.21 -40.98 -9.40
N GLY A 688 -1.08 -40.70 -9.61
CA GLY A 688 -2.16 -41.67 -9.53
C GLY A 688 -2.64 -42.19 -8.17
N ASP A 689 -3.85 -41.75 -7.83
CA ASP A 689 -4.99 -42.57 -7.40
C ASP A 689 -5.39 -42.75 -5.91
N VAL A 690 -6.47 -42.03 -5.57
CA VAL A 690 -7.81 -42.52 -5.14
C VAL A 690 -7.96 -43.40 -3.87
N ALA A 691 -8.62 -42.78 -2.89
CA ALA A 691 -9.73 -43.26 -2.03
C ALA A 691 -9.50 -43.90 -0.63
N ALA A 692 -10.29 -43.32 0.28
CA ALA A 692 -11.15 -43.92 1.31
C ALA A 692 -10.61 -44.23 2.72
N GLY A 693 -11.35 -43.71 3.71
CA GLY A 693 -11.50 -44.30 5.05
C GLY A 693 -10.85 -43.54 6.20
N GLY A 694 -11.63 -42.75 6.96
CA GLY A 694 -11.30 -42.45 8.36
C GLY A 694 -11.71 -43.61 9.29
N PRO A 695 -11.91 -43.39 10.61
CA PRO A 695 -11.22 -42.49 11.53
C PRO A 695 -10.87 -43.18 12.89
N VAL A 696 -10.26 -42.43 13.82
CA VAL A 696 -10.18 -42.63 15.30
C VAL A 696 -9.52 -43.90 15.87
N GLU A 697 -8.52 -43.73 16.74
CA GLU A 697 -8.59 -44.16 18.16
C GLU A 697 -7.36 -43.74 18.97
N ALA A 698 -7.63 -43.31 20.19
CA ALA A 698 -6.67 -43.03 21.25
C ALA A 698 -6.44 -44.29 22.10
N VAL A 699 -5.40 -44.24 22.94
CA VAL A 699 -5.34 -44.70 24.34
C VAL A 699 -4.07 -45.49 24.69
N ASP A 700 -3.39 -44.92 25.70
CA ASP A 700 -2.54 -45.45 26.79
C ASP A 700 -1.37 -46.42 26.57
N GLY A 701 -0.33 -46.15 27.38
CA GLY A 701 0.54 -47.21 27.89
C GLY A 701 1.90 -46.80 28.44
N THR A 702 1.91 -46.04 29.55
CA THR A 702 2.78 -46.24 30.75
C THR A 702 4.21 -46.81 30.62
N GLY A 703 5.18 -46.10 31.22
CA GLY A 703 6.42 -46.73 31.68
C GLY A 703 7.54 -45.77 32.11
N ASP A 704 7.46 -45.22 33.32
CA ASP A 704 8.59 -44.72 34.11
C ASP A 704 9.09 -45.86 35.05
N PRO A 705 10.19 -45.77 35.83
CA PRO A 705 11.41 -44.94 35.73
C PRO A 705 12.71 -45.74 36.13
N VAL A 706 13.79 -45.02 36.49
CA VAL A 706 14.91 -45.35 37.41
C VAL A 706 16.33 -45.36 36.79
N GLY A 707 17.10 -44.29 37.06
CA GLY A 707 18.08 -44.33 38.16
C GLY A 707 19.59 -44.21 37.88
N SER A 708 20.18 -43.19 38.53
CA SER A 708 21.45 -43.22 39.29
C SER A 708 22.77 -42.92 38.55
N VAL A 709 23.41 -41.75 38.76
CA VAL A 709 24.34 -41.31 39.85
C VAL A 709 25.82 -41.39 39.43
N GLY A 710 26.55 -40.29 39.65
CA GLY A 710 28.02 -40.32 39.84
C GLY A 710 28.75 -39.09 39.28
N GLY A 711 28.96 -38.04 40.10
CA GLY A 711 30.00 -37.01 39.86
C GLY A 711 31.40 -37.50 40.26
N PRO A 712 32.36 -36.63 40.65
CA PRO A 712 32.41 -35.16 40.55
C PRO A 712 33.82 -34.57 40.17
N ALA A 713 33.85 -33.23 40.04
CA ALA A 713 34.88 -32.27 40.46
C ALA A 713 36.38 -32.39 40.08
N GLY A 714 36.94 -31.25 39.64
CA GLY A 714 38.38 -30.93 39.69
C GLY A 714 38.64 -29.49 39.26
N ALA A 715 39.10 -28.65 40.19
CA ALA A 715 39.31 -27.21 40.06
C ALA A 715 40.79 -26.85 39.78
N GLY A 716 41.02 -25.61 39.32
CA GLY A 716 42.22 -24.82 39.63
C GLY A 716 43.20 -24.56 38.48
N GLY A 717 43.67 -23.31 38.36
CA GLY A 717 44.90 -22.97 37.63
C GLY A 717 44.94 -21.58 36.99
N GLU A 718 45.41 -20.59 37.75
CA GLU A 718 45.76 -19.23 37.33
C GLU A 718 47.05 -19.13 36.47
N ALA A 719 47.08 -18.06 35.65
CA ALA A 719 48.18 -17.12 35.39
C ALA A 719 49.42 -17.45 34.51
N ASP A 720 49.64 -16.46 33.61
CA ASP A 720 50.88 -15.74 33.26
C ASP A 720 51.85 -16.22 32.16
N ARG A 721 52.07 -15.26 31.24
CA ARG A 721 53.31 -14.81 30.57
C ARG A 721 54.07 -15.68 29.55
N ALA A 722 54.07 -15.09 28.33
CA ALA A 722 55.24 -14.59 27.59
C ALA A 722 56.28 -15.55 27.00
N GLY A 723 56.47 -15.43 25.68
CA GLY A 723 57.80 -15.13 25.12
C GLY A 723 58.54 -16.25 24.38
N GLY A 724 58.43 -16.25 23.05
CA GLY A 724 59.58 -16.14 22.15
C GLY A 724 60.30 -17.42 21.66
N GLY A 725 60.35 -17.57 20.33
CA GLY A 725 61.62 -17.83 19.62
C GLY A 725 61.70 -19.03 18.67
N GLY A 726 61.98 -18.74 17.38
CA GLY A 726 62.67 -19.62 16.42
C GLY A 726 61.75 -20.46 15.50
N GLU A 727 61.29 -20.02 14.32
CA GLU A 727 62.01 -19.71 13.07
C GLU A 727 62.53 -20.98 12.33
N VAL A 728 61.84 -21.40 11.25
CA VAL A 728 62.45 -21.71 9.94
C VAL A 728 61.45 -21.38 8.83
N ASP A 729 61.98 -20.65 7.87
CA ASP A 729 61.39 -19.95 6.75
C ASP A 729 61.40 -20.83 5.47
N ARG A 730 60.32 -20.83 4.67
CA ARG A 730 60.31 -20.37 3.25
C ARG A 730 59.18 -20.91 2.35
N ALA A 731 58.45 -19.91 1.86
CA ALA A 731 58.12 -19.63 0.46
C ALA A 731 57.01 -20.40 -0.28
N GLY A 732 55.93 -19.66 -0.55
CA GLY A 732 55.71 -19.21 -1.93
C GLY A 732 54.28 -19.33 -2.49
N SER A 733 53.47 -18.28 -2.36
CA SER A 733 52.81 -17.58 -3.50
C SER A 733 51.85 -16.52 -2.98
N GLY A 734 52.10 -15.26 -3.35
CA GLY A 734 51.38 -14.09 -2.86
C GLY A 734 49.93 -14.00 -3.35
N GLY A 735 49.05 -13.61 -2.43
CA GLY A 735 47.78 -12.96 -2.72
C GLY A 735 47.77 -11.63 -1.95
N ALA A 736 47.77 -10.52 -2.68
CA ALA A 736 47.60 -9.19 -2.10
C ALA A 736 46.32 -9.12 -1.24
N PRO A 737 46.28 -8.27 -0.19
CA PRO A 737 45.04 -8.08 0.56
C PRO A 737 43.98 -7.52 -0.37
N LEU A 738 42.87 -8.25 -0.51
CA LEU A 738 41.67 -7.81 -1.20
C LEU A 738 41.26 -6.42 -0.69
N ALA A 739 41.40 -5.42 -1.55
CA ALA A 739 40.89 -4.09 -1.32
C ALA A 739 39.36 -4.14 -1.10
N PRO A 740 38.81 -3.64 0.03
CA PRO A 740 37.38 -3.44 0.15
C PRO A 740 37.07 -2.09 -0.51
N GLY A 741 36.59 -2.08 -1.75
CA GLY A 741 36.52 -0.83 -2.51
C GLY A 741 35.50 -0.76 -3.65
N ARG A 742 34.48 -1.62 -3.68
CA ARG A 742 33.46 -1.52 -4.74
C ARG A 742 32.05 -1.79 -4.21
N ALA A 743 31.37 -0.74 -3.75
CA ALA A 743 29.93 -0.52 -3.96
C ALA A 743 29.43 0.92 -3.66
N PRO A 744 30.04 2.01 -4.19
CA PRO A 744 29.46 3.36 -4.03
C PRO A 744 28.51 3.81 -5.18
N LEU A 745 28.38 3.02 -6.26
CA LEU A 745 27.45 3.26 -7.38
C LEU A 745 25.94 3.17 -7.01
N PRO A 746 25.50 2.24 -6.14
CA PRO A 746 24.10 2.16 -5.71
C PRO A 746 23.62 3.40 -4.95
N ASP A 747 24.54 4.09 -4.26
CA ASP A 747 24.20 5.25 -3.44
C ASP A 747 23.94 6.51 -4.29
N ALA A 748 24.75 6.75 -5.33
CA ALA A 748 24.55 7.87 -6.25
C ALA A 748 23.19 7.81 -6.99
N ARG A 749 22.75 6.60 -7.35
CA ARG A 749 21.44 6.35 -7.95
C ARG A 749 20.30 6.68 -6.99
N TRP A 750 20.43 6.23 -5.75
CA TRP A 750 19.48 6.56 -4.69
C TRP A 750 19.38 8.08 -4.52
N TRP A 751 20.51 8.79 -4.46
CA TRP A 751 20.52 10.26 -4.35
C TRP A 751 19.82 10.93 -5.54
N ALA A 752 20.13 10.54 -6.77
CA ALA A 752 19.54 11.16 -7.95
C ALA A 752 18.02 10.94 -8.05
N ALA A 753 17.55 9.71 -7.80
CA ALA A 753 16.13 9.37 -7.84
C ALA A 753 15.36 10.05 -6.71
N ARG A 754 15.88 9.98 -5.48
CA ARG A 754 15.22 10.56 -4.31
C ARG A 754 15.20 12.08 -4.36
N LEU A 755 16.31 12.74 -4.71
CA LEU A 755 16.33 14.20 -4.88
C LEU A 755 15.31 14.67 -5.93
N LEU A 756 15.22 13.96 -7.06
CA LEU A 756 14.25 14.27 -8.12
C LEU A 756 12.80 14.09 -7.62
N ALA A 757 12.50 12.95 -6.99
CA ALA A 757 11.16 12.64 -6.51
C ALA A 757 10.70 13.63 -5.43
N GLU A 758 11.53 13.81 -4.41
CA GLU A 758 11.24 14.63 -3.23
C GLU A 758 11.15 16.13 -3.55
N THR A 759 11.93 16.60 -4.53
CA THR A 759 11.82 17.99 -5.02
C THR A 759 10.52 18.20 -5.79
N LEU A 760 10.18 17.31 -6.74
CA LEU A 760 8.94 17.41 -7.53
C LEU A 760 7.66 17.27 -6.70
N LEU A 761 7.70 16.54 -5.58
CA LEU A 761 6.57 16.43 -4.66
C LEU A 761 6.37 17.67 -3.77
N ARG A 762 7.44 18.45 -3.51
CA ARG A 762 7.41 19.63 -2.64
C ARG A 762 7.25 20.96 -3.39
N VAL A 763 7.41 21.01 -4.71
CA VAL A 763 7.11 22.25 -5.46
C VAL A 763 5.63 22.62 -5.34
N PRO A 764 5.30 23.91 -5.12
CA PRO A 764 3.92 24.35 -4.90
C PRO A 764 3.04 24.19 -6.16
N ASP A 765 3.63 24.40 -7.35
CA ASP A 765 3.01 24.18 -8.66
C ASP A 765 3.99 23.41 -9.55
N ALA A 766 3.57 22.23 -10.02
CA ALA A 766 4.39 21.39 -10.88
C ALA A 766 4.21 21.68 -12.39
N ARG A 767 3.28 22.56 -12.79
CA ARG A 767 3.02 22.89 -14.21
C ARG A 767 4.25 23.42 -14.96
N PRO A 768 5.11 24.30 -14.39
CA PRO A 768 6.32 24.76 -15.07
C PRO A 768 7.29 23.64 -15.43
N TYR A 769 7.19 22.49 -14.75
CA TYR A 769 8.08 21.34 -14.90
C TYR A 769 7.49 20.23 -15.76
N LEU A 770 6.38 20.47 -16.49
CA LEU A 770 5.75 19.48 -17.36
C LEU A 770 6.71 18.90 -18.42
N GLY A 771 7.69 19.69 -18.90
CA GLY A 771 8.73 19.19 -19.80
C GLY A 771 9.60 18.10 -19.15
N VAL A 772 10.05 18.33 -17.93
CA VAL A 772 10.84 17.37 -17.12
C VAL A 772 9.99 16.15 -16.77
N LEU A 773 8.72 16.35 -16.38
CA LEU A 773 7.80 15.26 -16.07
C LEU A 773 7.50 14.39 -17.29
N ARG A 774 7.33 14.97 -18.48
CA ARG A 774 7.16 14.22 -19.73
C ARG A 774 8.42 13.44 -20.09
N LEU A 775 9.61 14.03 -19.89
CA LEU A 775 10.89 13.34 -20.06
C LEU A 775 10.99 12.12 -19.12
N LEU A 776 10.72 12.32 -17.83
CA LEU A 776 10.72 11.26 -16.82
C LEU A 776 9.71 10.15 -17.15
N ALA A 777 8.49 10.50 -17.57
CA ALA A 777 7.49 9.52 -18.00
C ALA A 777 7.98 8.70 -19.19
N GLY A 778 8.64 9.34 -20.17
CA GLY A 778 9.26 8.64 -21.30
C GLY A 778 10.36 7.66 -20.87
N ARG A 779 11.18 8.01 -19.87
CA ARG A 779 12.22 7.13 -19.31
C ARG A 779 11.62 5.95 -18.54
N VAL A 780 10.58 6.17 -17.75
CA VAL A 780 9.84 5.10 -17.05
C VAL A 780 9.28 4.08 -18.05
N VAL A 781 8.65 4.53 -19.13
CA VAL A 781 8.09 3.65 -20.16
C VAL A 781 9.18 2.85 -20.88
N ARG A 782 10.29 3.50 -21.26
CA ARG A 782 11.43 2.83 -21.89
C ARG A 782 12.04 1.76 -20.98
N SER A 783 12.28 2.11 -19.73
CA SER A 783 12.83 1.20 -18.71
C SER A 783 11.90 -0.01 -18.46
N SER A 784 10.58 0.20 -18.46
CA SER A 784 9.61 -0.90 -18.35
C SER A 784 9.64 -1.84 -19.56
N ALA A 785 9.78 -1.30 -20.78
CA ALA A 785 9.88 -2.09 -22.00
C ALA A 785 11.15 -2.96 -22.05
N GLU A 786 12.27 -2.45 -21.54
CA GLU A 786 13.54 -3.18 -21.43
C GLU A 786 13.50 -4.29 -20.37
N ALA A 787 12.73 -4.11 -19.29
CA ALA A 787 12.66 -5.03 -18.14
C ALA A 787 11.65 -6.20 -18.30
N GLY A 788 10.84 -6.23 -19.37
CA GLY A 788 9.80 -7.24 -19.60
C GLY A 788 8.58 -7.11 -18.66
N ALA A 789 7.79 -8.20 -18.51
CA ALA A 789 6.47 -8.22 -17.85
C ALA A 789 6.41 -7.86 -16.34
N GLY A 790 7.48 -7.30 -15.77
CA GLY A 790 7.62 -6.97 -14.35
C GLY A 790 7.38 -5.49 -13.96
N GLY A 791 7.03 -4.62 -14.89
CA GLY A 791 6.91 -3.17 -14.66
C GLY A 791 8.27 -2.46 -14.55
N ALA A 792 8.27 -1.16 -14.27
CA ALA A 792 9.49 -0.36 -14.14
C ALA A 792 10.41 -0.94 -13.03
N ARG A 793 11.51 -1.58 -13.44
CA ARG A 793 12.61 -2.05 -12.59
C ARG A 793 13.81 -1.12 -12.73
N GLY A 794 14.73 -1.16 -11.77
CA GLY A 794 15.96 -0.38 -11.84
C GLY A 794 15.84 1.06 -11.37
N ALA A 795 16.58 1.96 -12.04
CA ALA A 795 16.77 3.36 -11.61
C ALA A 795 15.47 4.18 -11.52
N TYR A 796 14.43 3.79 -12.27
CA TYR A 796 13.14 4.50 -12.31
C TYR A 796 12.02 3.83 -11.53
N ALA A 797 12.32 2.75 -10.79
CA ALA A 797 11.33 2.05 -9.99
C ALA A 797 10.63 2.98 -9.00
N GLU A 798 11.29 4.03 -8.49
CA GLU A 798 10.75 5.03 -7.56
C GLU A 798 9.48 5.72 -8.10
N PHE A 799 9.39 5.96 -9.41
CA PHE A 799 8.37 6.80 -10.06
C PHE A 799 7.10 6.03 -10.48
N GLY A 800 6.55 5.23 -9.56
CA GLY A 800 5.30 4.49 -9.76
C GLY A 800 4.03 5.36 -9.61
N PRO A 801 2.81 4.78 -9.70
CA PRO A 801 1.56 5.53 -9.72
C PRO A 801 1.33 6.49 -8.52
N TRP A 802 1.86 6.14 -7.35
CA TRP A 802 1.80 6.95 -6.14
C TRP A 802 2.48 8.33 -6.32
N PHE A 803 3.62 8.38 -7.01
CA PHE A 803 4.42 9.59 -7.22
C PHE A 803 3.63 10.59 -8.06
N TRP A 804 3.14 10.14 -9.22
CA TRP A 804 2.36 10.96 -10.15
C TRP A 804 1.02 11.44 -9.57
N ARG A 805 0.43 10.67 -8.65
CA ARG A 805 -0.74 11.11 -7.89
C ARG A 805 -0.43 12.22 -6.88
N GLY A 806 0.76 12.20 -6.30
CA GLY A 806 1.22 13.16 -5.29
C GLY A 806 1.60 14.52 -5.87
N LEU A 807 1.86 14.60 -7.18
CA LEU A 807 2.20 15.86 -7.85
C LEU A 807 1.05 16.87 -7.80
N ARG A 808 1.38 18.12 -7.47
CA ARG A 808 0.48 19.28 -7.46
C ARG A 808 0.25 19.78 -8.89
N LEU A 809 -0.68 19.13 -9.59
CA LEU A 809 -1.07 19.42 -10.98
C LEU A 809 -2.61 19.49 -11.12
N PRO A 810 -3.11 20.30 -12.08
CA PRO A 810 -4.49 20.18 -12.55
C PRO A 810 -4.78 18.79 -13.12
N GLU A 811 -6.05 18.39 -13.09
CA GLU A 811 -6.46 17.06 -13.60
C GLU A 811 -6.12 16.86 -15.07
N ALA A 812 -6.25 17.88 -15.93
CA ALA A 812 -5.94 17.78 -17.35
C ALA A 812 -4.47 17.41 -17.61
N ASP A 813 -3.53 18.13 -16.99
CA ASP A 813 -2.10 17.87 -17.12
C ASP A 813 -1.71 16.52 -16.53
N ARG A 814 -2.31 16.15 -15.40
CA ARG A 814 -2.06 14.85 -14.76
C ARG A 814 -2.56 13.70 -15.64
N MET A 815 -3.70 13.86 -16.30
CA MET A 815 -4.23 12.87 -17.24
C MET A 815 -3.37 12.77 -18.51
N ASP A 816 -2.79 13.86 -19.03
CA ASP A 816 -1.79 13.77 -20.11
C ASP A 816 -0.56 12.93 -19.67
N LEU A 817 -0.09 13.10 -18.44
CA LEU A 817 1.02 12.31 -17.90
C LEU A 817 0.63 10.83 -17.72
N PHE A 818 -0.54 10.52 -17.16
CA PHE A 818 -1.00 9.13 -17.05
C PHE A 818 -1.14 8.47 -18.43
N ARG A 819 -1.72 9.17 -19.42
CA ARG A 819 -1.80 8.69 -20.81
C ARG A 819 -0.42 8.30 -21.34
N ARG A 820 0.63 9.03 -20.97
CA ARG A 820 2.01 8.74 -21.37
C ARG A 820 2.60 7.55 -20.63
N LEU A 821 2.20 7.30 -19.40
CA LEU A 821 2.72 6.26 -18.51
C LEU A 821 2.00 4.91 -18.63
N VAL A 822 0.73 4.89 -19.03
CA VAL A 822 -0.06 3.66 -19.19
C VAL A 822 0.65 2.58 -20.03
N PRO A 823 1.40 2.89 -21.11
CA PRO A 823 2.22 1.89 -21.81
C PRO A 823 3.22 1.10 -20.94
N ALA A 824 3.62 1.62 -19.77
CA ALA A 824 4.48 0.93 -18.82
C ALA A 824 3.76 -0.11 -17.94
N ASP A 825 2.42 -0.17 -17.97
CA ASP A 825 1.63 -1.14 -17.21
C ASP A 825 1.80 -2.56 -17.75
N GLY A 826 2.16 -3.51 -16.88
CA GLY A 826 2.20 -4.95 -17.20
C GLY A 826 0.81 -5.62 -17.15
N PRO A 827 0.71 -6.95 -17.39
CA PRO A 827 -0.57 -7.69 -17.47
C PRO A 827 -1.27 -7.85 -16.11
N PRO A 828 -2.63 -7.92 -16.03
CA PRO A 828 -3.43 -8.11 -14.78
C PRO A 828 -2.81 -9.10 -13.80
N GLY A 829 -2.34 -8.61 -12.66
CA GLY A 829 -1.75 -9.46 -11.61
C GLY A 829 -2.81 -9.88 -10.59
N THR A 830 -2.71 -11.11 -10.08
CA THR A 830 -3.64 -11.71 -9.09
C THR A 830 -3.33 -11.35 -7.63
N GLY A 831 -2.46 -10.37 -7.36
CA GLY A 831 -2.02 -10.02 -6.01
C GLY A 831 -2.70 -8.77 -5.44
N ASN A 832 -3.23 -8.86 -4.22
CA ASN A 832 -3.83 -7.75 -3.47
C ASN A 832 -2.83 -6.59 -3.23
N GLY A 833 -3.05 -5.48 -3.92
CA GLY A 833 -2.35 -4.22 -3.71
C GLY A 833 -2.81 -3.16 -4.71
N ASP A 834 -3.72 -2.28 -4.28
CA ASP A 834 -4.50 -1.29 -5.05
C ASP A 834 -3.74 -0.30 -5.97
N ASP A 835 -2.41 -0.38 -6.11
CA ASP A 835 -1.58 0.67 -6.75
C ASP A 835 -0.43 0.13 -7.60
N ARG A 836 -0.55 -1.07 -8.19
CA ARG A 836 0.53 -1.58 -9.06
C ARG A 836 0.55 -0.92 -10.43
N ARG A 837 -0.61 -0.51 -10.99
CA ARG A 837 -0.71 0.10 -12.31
C ARG A 837 -1.05 1.58 -12.32
N PHE A 838 -0.63 2.26 -13.39
CA PHE A 838 -1.07 3.60 -13.75
C PHE A 838 -2.57 3.60 -14.07
N LEU A 839 -3.09 2.58 -14.77
CA LEU A 839 -4.51 2.47 -15.07
C LEU A 839 -5.39 2.33 -13.80
N ASP A 840 -4.92 1.63 -12.76
CA ASP A 840 -5.65 1.51 -11.48
C ASP A 840 -5.72 2.86 -10.75
N ALA A 841 -4.67 3.69 -10.89
CA ALA A 841 -4.68 5.05 -10.36
C ALA A 841 -5.66 5.95 -11.11
N VAL A 842 -5.78 5.78 -12.43
CA VAL A 842 -6.78 6.47 -13.26
C VAL A 842 -8.20 6.01 -12.89
N ALA A 843 -8.43 4.72 -12.73
CA ALA A 843 -9.73 4.14 -12.36
C ALA A 843 -10.26 4.66 -11.01
N ARG A 844 -9.39 4.80 -10.01
CA ARG A 844 -9.77 5.37 -8.70
C ARG A 844 -10.03 6.87 -8.77
N ARG A 845 -9.28 7.59 -9.59
CA ARG A 845 -9.54 9.03 -9.82
C ARG A 845 -10.84 9.25 -10.57
N LEU A 846 -11.16 8.38 -11.55
CA LEU A 846 -12.44 8.39 -12.26
C LEU A 846 -13.60 8.15 -11.29
N ALA A 847 -13.44 7.23 -10.33
CA ALA A 847 -14.42 7.02 -9.26
C ALA A 847 -14.66 8.27 -8.41
N ALA A 848 -13.61 9.05 -8.13
CA ALA A 848 -13.71 10.25 -7.30
C ALA A 848 -14.25 11.48 -8.06
N HIS A 849 -13.89 11.64 -9.35
CA HIS A 849 -14.25 12.81 -10.15
C HIS A 849 -14.76 12.42 -11.56
N PRO A 850 -15.87 11.67 -11.67
CA PRO A 850 -16.31 11.09 -12.94
C PRO A 850 -16.55 12.13 -14.03
N ARG A 851 -17.27 13.22 -13.70
CA ARG A 851 -17.64 14.30 -14.64
C ARG A 851 -16.43 15.01 -15.25
N THR A 852 -15.35 15.17 -14.48
CA THR A 852 -14.14 15.86 -14.93
C THR A 852 -13.27 14.95 -15.79
N LEU A 853 -13.20 13.65 -15.47
CA LEU A 853 -12.25 12.74 -16.12
C LEU A 853 -12.81 12.03 -17.35
N MET A 854 -14.12 11.83 -17.46
CA MET A 854 -14.72 11.19 -18.64
C MET A 854 -14.37 11.92 -19.96
N PRO A 855 -14.50 13.26 -20.08
CA PRO A 855 -14.06 13.98 -21.29
C PRO A 855 -12.55 13.86 -21.55
N LEU A 856 -11.73 13.88 -20.50
CA LEU A 856 -10.27 13.75 -20.61
C LEU A 856 -9.84 12.36 -21.09
N LEU A 857 -10.57 11.31 -20.69
CA LEU A 857 -10.34 9.94 -21.18
C LEU A 857 -10.79 9.76 -22.63
N CYS A 858 -11.86 10.41 -23.06
CA CYS A 858 -12.26 10.37 -24.47
C CYS A 858 -11.17 10.95 -25.39
N ALA A 859 -10.40 11.94 -24.92
CA ALA A 859 -9.24 12.46 -25.66
C ALA A 859 -8.11 11.42 -25.87
N TRP A 860 -8.14 10.29 -25.17
CA TRP A 860 -7.17 9.19 -25.34
C TRP A 860 -7.51 8.26 -26.50
N PHE A 861 -8.70 8.36 -27.10
CA PHE A 861 -9.12 7.44 -28.17
C PHE A 861 -8.27 7.49 -29.43
N THR A 862 -7.46 8.53 -29.60
CA THR A 862 -6.50 8.69 -30.70
C THR A 862 -5.13 8.07 -30.40
N ASP A 863 -4.90 7.59 -29.19
CA ASP A 863 -3.60 7.12 -28.72
C ASP A 863 -3.42 5.61 -28.91
N GLU A 864 -2.90 5.22 -30.06
CA GLU A 864 -2.71 3.82 -30.45
C GLU A 864 -1.37 3.22 -29.98
N ARG A 865 -0.71 3.83 -28.97
CA ARG A 865 0.51 3.24 -28.40
C ARG A 865 0.19 1.92 -27.68
N PRO A 866 0.95 0.83 -27.93
CA PRO A 866 0.68 -0.48 -27.35
C PRO A 866 1.07 -0.54 -25.86
N LEU A 867 0.32 -1.33 -25.09
CA LEU A 867 0.61 -1.68 -23.70
C LEU A 867 1.64 -2.82 -23.61
N ALA A 868 2.34 -2.91 -22.47
CA ALA A 868 3.27 -4.01 -22.20
C ALA A 868 2.49 -5.30 -21.84
N THR A 869 2.62 -6.35 -22.66
CA THR A 869 2.01 -7.66 -22.44
C THR A 869 3.04 -8.71 -22.00
N GLY A 870 2.56 -9.79 -21.37
CA GLY A 870 3.39 -10.96 -21.03
C GLY A 870 3.98 -11.68 -22.27
N PRO A 871 4.83 -12.69 -22.05
CA PRO A 871 5.57 -13.38 -23.11
C PRO A 871 4.69 -14.15 -24.12
N ASP A 872 3.41 -14.37 -23.81
CA ASP A 872 2.46 -15.00 -24.74
C ASP A 872 1.93 -13.97 -25.75
N GLY A 873 2.65 -13.86 -26.86
CA GLY A 873 2.38 -12.94 -27.97
C GLY A 873 1.09 -13.23 -28.72
N ALA A 874 -0.05 -12.81 -28.17
CA ALA A 874 -1.25 -12.59 -28.97
C ALA A 874 -1.01 -11.48 -29.99
N ALA A 875 -1.49 -11.66 -31.22
CA ALA A 875 -1.18 -10.83 -32.39
C ALA A 875 -1.73 -9.38 -32.33
N ASP A 876 -2.49 -9.02 -31.30
CA ASP A 876 -3.07 -7.68 -31.15
C ASP A 876 -2.85 -7.16 -29.72
N ARG A 877 -1.88 -6.25 -29.54
CA ARG A 877 -1.55 -5.68 -28.22
C ARG A 877 -2.57 -4.60 -27.89
N PRO A 878 -3.22 -4.61 -26.70
CA PRO A 878 -4.16 -3.57 -26.34
C PRO A 878 -3.46 -2.21 -26.32
N THR A 879 -4.11 -1.19 -26.88
CA THR A 879 -3.57 0.18 -26.96
C THR A 879 -4.07 1.04 -25.80
N VAL A 880 -3.46 2.21 -25.60
CA VAL A 880 -3.94 3.21 -24.62
C VAL A 880 -5.40 3.60 -24.91
N ALA A 881 -5.75 3.78 -26.19
CA ALA A 881 -7.12 4.03 -26.64
C ALA A 881 -8.08 2.90 -26.24
N ALA A 882 -7.70 1.63 -26.49
CA ALA A 882 -8.50 0.47 -26.10
C ALA A 882 -8.68 0.34 -24.58
N ALA A 883 -7.63 0.63 -23.79
CA ALA A 883 -7.71 0.62 -22.34
C ALA A 883 -8.61 1.74 -21.79
N ALA A 884 -8.56 2.94 -22.38
CA ALA A 884 -9.46 4.04 -22.02
C ALA A 884 -10.92 3.68 -22.32
N GLN A 885 -11.18 3.11 -23.51
CA GLN A 885 -12.51 2.65 -23.92
C GLN A 885 -13.04 1.57 -22.95
N ALA A 886 -12.24 0.56 -22.65
CA ALA A 886 -12.61 -0.50 -21.71
C ALA A 886 -12.86 0.05 -20.29
N LEU A 887 -12.06 0.99 -19.82
CA LEU A 887 -12.23 1.60 -18.50
C LEU A 887 -13.53 2.42 -18.41
N LEU A 888 -13.84 3.22 -19.44
CA LEU A 888 -15.10 3.98 -19.50
C LEU A 888 -16.31 3.05 -19.55
N TYR A 889 -16.24 1.95 -20.29
CA TYR A 889 -17.30 0.94 -20.31
C TYR A 889 -17.48 0.23 -18.97
N ALA A 890 -16.37 -0.17 -18.33
CA ALA A 890 -16.38 -0.87 -17.05
C ALA A 890 -16.88 0.00 -15.89
N ARG A 891 -16.71 1.32 -15.96
CA ARG A 891 -17.11 2.30 -14.93
C ARG A 891 -18.24 3.23 -15.39
N ARG A 892 -19.07 2.76 -16.33
CA ARG A 892 -20.19 3.52 -16.91
C ARG A 892 -21.22 3.94 -15.86
N ASP A 893 -21.41 3.11 -14.84
CA ASP A 893 -22.36 3.25 -13.73
C ASP A 893 -22.15 4.52 -12.89
N LEU A 894 -20.94 5.08 -12.87
CA LEU A 894 -20.61 6.25 -12.05
C LEU A 894 -21.37 7.52 -12.46
N ALA A 895 -21.56 7.75 -13.77
CA ALA A 895 -22.20 8.95 -14.31
C ALA A 895 -22.60 8.75 -15.79
N VAL A 896 -23.52 7.82 -16.07
CA VAL A 896 -23.91 7.44 -17.45
C VAL A 896 -24.35 8.64 -18.30
N ASP A 897 -25.11 9.58 -17.74
CA ASP A 897 -25.62 10.75 -18.46
C ASP A 897 -24.48 11.72 -18.85
N ASP A 898 -23.46 11.89 -17.99
CA ASP A 898 -22.28 12.72 -18.26
C ASP A 898 -21.32 12.02 -19.24
N LEU A 899 -21.22 10.69 -19.14
CA LEU A 899 -20.46 9.85 -20.07
C LEU A 899 -21.00 9.98 -21.49
N ALA A 900 -22.32 9.86 -21.67
CA ALA A 900 -22.97 10.02 -22.98
C ALA A 900 -22.65 11.40 -23.59
N ASP A 901 -22.76 12.47 -22.79
CA ASP A 901 -22.46 13.83 -23.24
C ASP A 901 -20.97 13.99 -23.65
N ALA A 902 -20.06 13.36 -22.91
CA ALA A 902 -18.62 13.36 -23.21
C ALA A 902 -18.30 12.60 -24.51
N LEU A 903 -18.90 11.42 -24.72
CA LEU A 903 -18.71 10.59 -25.91
C LEU A 903 -19.16 11.32 -27.18
N VAL A 904 -20.36 11.92 -27.16
CA VAL A 904 -20.86 12.71 -28.31
C VAL A 904 -19.96 13.92 -28.58
N SER A 905 -19.46 14.57 -27.54
CA SER A 905 -18.57 15.73 -27.70
C SER A 905 -17.20 15.35 -28.26
N ALA A 906 -16.76 14.11 -28.08
CA ALA A 906 -15.48 13.60 -28.58
C ALA A 906 -15.51 13.30 -30.09
N GLY A 907 -16.66 12.85 -30.63
CA GLY A 907 -16.84 12.61 -32.07
C GLY A 907 -15.86 11.61 -32.68
N HIS A 908 -15.64 10.47 -32.01
CA HIS A 908 -14.65 9.46 -32.38
C HIS A 908 -15.30 8.09 -32.60
N PRO A 909 -14.86 7.24 -33.56
CA PRO A 909 -15.46 5.93 -33.81
C PRO A 909 -15.61 5.02 -32.56
N ARG A 910 -14.57 4.98 -31.71
CA ARG A 910 -14.61 4.29 -30.40
C ARG A 910 -15.68 4.84 -29.45
N ALA A 911 -16.01 6.12 -29.56
CA ALA A 911 -17.09 6.73 -28.78
C ALA A 911 -18.46 6.25 -29.30
N ASP A 912 -18.61 6.11 -30.61
CA ASP A 912 -19.81 5.56 -31.24
C ASP A 912 -20.02 4.09 -30.85
N GLU A 913 -18.96 3.29 -30.79
CA GLU A 913 -19.01 1.91 -30.27
C GLU A 913 -19.51 1.86 -28.82
N LEU A 914 -19.01 2.75 -27.95
CA LEU A 914 -19.48 2.85 -26.57
C LEU A 914 -20.92 3.34 -26.47
N LEU A 915 -21.35 4.30 -27.30
CA LEU A 915 -22.74 4.75 -27.36
C LEU A 915 -23.67 3.61 -27.82
N ALA A 916 -23.23 2.78 -28.77
CA ALA A 916 -23.95 1.59 -29.20
C ALA A 916 -24.06 0.54 -28.08
N ALA A 917 -22.99 0.31 -27.32
CA ALA A 917 -23.01 -0.56 -26.14
C ALA A 917 -23.91 -0.01 -25.02
N LEU A 918 -23.89 1.30 -24.77
CA LEU A 918 -24.81 1.95 -23.82
C LEU A 918 -26.27 1.85 -24.26
N ALA A 919 -26.55 1.84 -25.57
CA ALA A 919 -27.89 1.60 -26.09
C ALA A 919 -28.40 0.18 -25.82
N GLU A 920 -27.51 -0.79 -25.54
CA GLU A 920 -27.86 -2.17 -25.17
C GLU A 920 -28.00 -2.31 -23.65
N ASP A 921 -27.01 -1.82 -22.91
CA ASP A 921 -26.92 -2.03 -21.47
C ASP A 921 -27.76 -1.03 -20.65
N GLU A 922 -27.89 0.22 -21.11
CA GLU A 922 -28.47 1.34 -20.35
C GLU A 922 -29.45 2.19 -21.21
N PRO A 923 -30.49 1.58 -21.82
CA PRO A 923 -31.35 2.24 -22.81
C PRO A 923 -32.09 3.46 -22.25
N ALA A 924 -32.53 3.40 -20.99
CA ALA A 924 -33.24 4.51 -20.33
C ALA A 924 -32.34 5.75 -20.19
N ALA A 925 -31.05 5.58 -19.89
CA ALA A 925 -30.12 6.70 -19.76
C ALA A 925 -29.85 7.36 -21.12
N LEU A 926 -29.67 6.55 -22.17
CA LEU A 926 -29.48 7.07 -23.52
C LEU A 926 -30.73 7.82 -24.03
N CYS A 927 -31.96 7.36 -23.70
CA CYS A 927 -33.18 8.09 -24.02
C CYS A 927 -33.24 9.48 -23.37
N ARG A 928 -32.76 9.63 -22.12
CA ARG A 928 -32.65 10.95 -21.48
C ARG A 928 -31.64 11.84 -22.21
N ALA A 929 -30.49 11.29 -22.58
CA ALA A 929 -29.45 12.02 -23.28
C ALA A 929 -29.95 12.51 -24.65
N VAL A 930 -30.61 11.64 -25.42
CA VAL A 930 -31.25 11.95 -26.71
C VAL A 930 -32.28 13.07 -26.58
N GLU A 931 -33.15 13.02 -25.57
CA GLU A 931 -34.13 14.08 -25.29
C GLU A 931 -33.44 15.43 -25.04
N ARG A 932 -32.40 15.47 -24.20
CA ARG A 932 -31.61 16.68 -23.96
C ARG A 932 -30.94 17.21 -25.23
N TRP A 933 -30.27 16.34 -25.99
CA TRP A 933 -29.52 16.73 -27.19
C TRP A 933 -30.42 17.21 -28.32
N SER A 934 -31.63 16.65 -28.46
CA SER A 934 -32.60 17.08 -29.49
C SER A 934 -33.06 18.53 -29.32
N GLY A 935 -33.08 19.02 -28.08
CA GLY A 935 -33.43 20.40 -27.72
C GLY A 935 -32.26 21.38 -27.72
N ASP A 936 -31.01 20.93 -27.92
CA ASP A 936 -29.83 21.80 -27.90
C ASP A 936 -29.86 22.77 -29.10
N GLU A 937 -30.03 24.07 -28.83
CA GLU A 937 -30.19 25.09 -29.88
C GLU A 937 -28.88 25.43 -30.60
N GLU A 938 -27.77 25.42 -29.86
CA GLU A 938 -26.48 25.93 -30.32
C GLU A 938 -25.69 24.88 -31.12
N ARG A 939 -25.81 23.59 -30.79
CA ARG A 939 -24.88 22.55 -31.28
C ARG A 939 -25.55 21.55 -32.21
N ARG A 940 -25.45 21.76 -33.54
CA ARG A 940 -25.96 20.82 -34.56
C ARG A 940 -25.43 19.40 -34.38
N GLY A 941 -24.16 19.23 -34.01
CA GLY A 941 -23.55 17.91 -33.80
C GLY A 941 -24.27 17.03 -32.75
N ARG A 942 -24.79 17.65 -31.67
CA ARG A 942 -25.58 16.93 -30.66
C ARG A 942 -26.93 16.48 -31.20
N ARG A 943 -27.57 17.27 -32.06
CA ARG A 943 -28.85 16.89 -32.70
C ARG A 943 -28.67 15.73 -33.68
N VAL A 944 -27.57 15.71 -34.43
CA VAL A 944 -27.20 14.57 -35.30
C VAL A 944 -26.97 13.29 -34.48
N ALA A 945 -26.25 13.40 -33.36
CA ALA A 945 -26.06 12.30 -32.43
C ALA A 945 -27.38 11.83 -31.79
N ALA A 946 -28.29 12.76 -31.45
CA ALA A 946 -29.61 12.44 -30.94
C ALA A 946 -30.41 11.58 -31.92
N ALA A 947 -30.42 11.93 -33.21
CA ALA A 947 -31.09 11.15 -34.24
C ALA A 947 -30.48 9.75 -34.39
N SER A 948 -29.15 9.65 -34.41
CA SER A 948 -28.42 8.38 -34.57
C SER A 948 -28.61 7.46 -33.37
N CYS A 949 -28.43 7.96 -32.14
CA CYS A 949 -28.64 7.20 -30.91
C CYS A 949 -30.11 6.83 -30.69
N ALA A 950 -31.06 7.70 -31.08
CA ALA A 950 -32.48 7.36 -31.02
C ALA A 950 -32.82 6.16 -31.91
N ALA A 951 -32.24 6.08 -33.12
CA ALA A 951 -32.42 4.94 -34.00
C ALA A 951 -31.82 3.65 -33.44
N LEU A 952 -30.68 3.73 -32.73
CA LEU A 952 -30.03 2.58 -32.09
C LEU A 952 -30.84 2.04 -30.91
N VAL A 953 -31.41 2.92 -30.07
CA VAL A 953 -32.11 2.50 -28.85
C VAL A 953 -33.57 2.09 -29.09
N ALA A 954 -34.24 2.65 -30.10
CA ALA A 954 -35.67 2.45 -30.35
C ALA A 954 -36.12 0.98 -30.46
N PRO A 955 -35.41 0.06 -31.16
CA PRO A 955 -35.79 -1.34 -31.25
C PRO A 955 -35.73 -2.09 -29.90
N ARG A 956 -35.02 -1.54 -28.92
CA ARG A 956 -34.71 -2.18 -27.64
C ARG A 956 -35.62 -1.71 -26.50
N LEU A 957 -36.51 -0.73 -26.76
CA LEU A 957 -37.36 -0.14 -25.74
C LEU A 957 -38.60 -0.99 -25.42
N THR A 958 -38.72 -1.39 -24.17
CA THR A 958 -39.90 -2.08 -23.61
C THR A 958 -40.80 -1.14 -22.80
N LEU A 959 -40.23 -0.12 -22.18
CA LEU A 959 -40.92 0.82 -21.28
C LEU A 959 -41.58 1.99 -22.02
N ASP A 960 -42.82 2.29 -21.68
CA ASP A 960 -43.58 3.40 -22.28
C ASP A 960 -42.99 4.78 -21.96
N ALA A 961 -42.40 4.96 -20.77
CA ALA A 961 -41.79 6.22 -20.38
C ALA A 961 -40.60 6.61 -21.28
N ASP A 962 -39.81 5.64 -21.72
CA ASP A 962 -38.67 5.86 -22.60
C ASP A 962 -39.10 6.13 -24.04
N ARG A 963 -40.17 5.44 -24.50
CA ARG A 963 -40.82 5.75 -25.79
C ARG A 963 -41.37 7.17 -25.82
N ASP A 964 -41.96 7.64 -24.72
CA ASP A 964 -42.46 9.01 -24.60
C ASP A 964 -41.33 10.05 -24.71
N ARG A 965 -40.13 9.77 -24.16
CA ARG A 965 -38.94 10.63 -24.32
C ARG A 965 -38.45 10.68 -25.76
N LEU A 966 -38.33 9.52 -26.43
CA LEU A 966 -37.96 9.48 -27.85
C LEU A 966 -38.98 10.21 -28.73
N ARG A 967 -40.27 10.12 -28.43
CA ARG A 967 -41.31 10.87 -29.13
C ARG A 967 -41.10 12.37 -28.98
N ARG A 968 -40.85 12.87 -27.76
CA ARG A 968 -40.54 14.30 -27.54
C ARG A 968 -39.29 14.73 -28.30
N ALA A 969 -38.26 13.89 -28.32
CA ALA A 969 -37.03 14.16 -29.06
C ALA A 969 -37.26 14.23 -30.58
N ALA A 970 -37.98 13.27 -31.15
CA ALA A 970 -38.31 13.25 -32.57
C ALA A 970 -39.16 14.46 -32.99
N LEU A 971 -40.12 14.88 -32.16
CA LEU A 971 -40.90 16.10 -32.39
C LEU A 971 -40.06 17.37 -32.33
N ALA A 972 -39.10 17.45 -31.40
CA ALA A 972 -38.17 18.57 -31.31
C ALA A 972 -37.29 18.69 -32.57
N LEU A 973 -36.82 17.55 -33.12
CA LEU A 973 -36.07 17.53 -34.39
C LEU A 973 -36.93 17.96 -35.59
N LEU A 974 -38.18 17.48 -35.67
CA LEU A 974 -39.11 17.84 -36.76
C LEU A 974 -39.57 19.29 -36.74
N ALA A 975 -39.68 19.89 -35.55
CA ALA A 975 -40.06 21.30 -35.41
C ALA A 975 -39.04 22.27 -36.04
N ARG A 976 -37.82 21.80 -36.33
CA ARG A 976 -36.72 22.63 -36.83
C ARG A 976 -36.51 22.41 -38.34
N PRO A 977 -36.82 23.41 -39.18
CA PRO A 977 -36.67 23.27 -40.63
C PRO A 977 -35.20 23.21 -41.10
N ALA A 978 -34.26 23.76 -40.32
CA ALA A 978 -32.83 23.75 -40.64
C ALA A 978 -32.15 22.37 -40.51
N ASP A 979 -32.82 21.41 -39.87
CA ASP A 979 -32.32 20.04 -39.68
C ASP A 979 -33.12 19.04 -40.54
N SER A 980 -33.53 19.44 -41.75
CA SER A 980 -34.32 18.63 -42.68
C SER A 980 -33.70 17.25 -42.96
N GLU A 981 -32.37 17.15 -42.94
CA GLU A 981 -31.62 15.90 -43.10
C GLU A 981 -31.90 14.88 -41.98
N LEU A 982 -32.32 15.34 -40.79
CA LEU A 982 -32.65 14.48 -39.65
C LEU A 982 -34.13 14.08 -39.62
N HIS A 983 -34.97 14.70 -40.45
CA HIS A 983 -36.42 14.48 -40.46
C HIS A 983 -36.79 13.07 -40.89
N GLY A 984 -36.00 12.44 -41.77
CA GLY A 984 -36.20 11.03 -42.15
C GLY A 984 -36.13 10.08 -40.95
N THR A 985 -35.10 10.26 -40.11
CA THR A 985 -34.91 9.47 -38.88
C THR A 985 -35.97 9.79 -37.83
N ALA A 986 -36.35 11.07 -37.67
CA ALA A 986 -37.40 11.45 -36.74
C ALA A 986 -38.78 10.88 -37.15
N LEU A 987 -39.11 10.90 -38.44
CA LEU A 987 -40.34 10.29 -38.97
C LEU A 987 -40.32 8.76 -38.79
N ALA A 988 -39.18 8.10 -39.01
CA ALA A 988 -39.03 6.67 -38.76
C ALA A 988 -39.37 6.28 -37.32
N LEU A 989 -38.90 7.06 -36.34
CA LEU A 989 -39.21 6.84 -34.92
C LEU A 989 -40.70 7.02 -34.60
N LEU A 990 -41.33 8.06 -35.15
CA LEU A 990 -42.76 8.34 -34.93
C LEU A 990 -43.67 7.32 -35.61
N VAL A 991 -43.29 6.78 -36.78
CA VAL A 991 -44.01 5.68 -37.44
C VAL A 991 -43.86 4.37 -36.67
N GLY A 992 -42.67 4.13 -36.09
CA GLY A 992 -42.42 2.98 -35.23
C GLY A 992 -43.32 2.96 -33.99
N ASP A 993 -43.58 4.13 -33.38
CA ASP A 993 -44.43 4.28 -32.19
C ASP A 993 -45.94 4.13 -32.52
N PRO A 994 -46.63 3.10 -31.98
CA PRO A 994 -48.05 2.88 -32.21
C PRO A 994 -48.95 4.08 -31.89
N ARG A 995 -48.60 4.93 -30.90
CA ARG A 995 -49.43 6.08 -30.50
C ARG A 995 -49.40 7.23 -31.51
N THR A 996 -48.35 7.32 -32.32
CA THR A 996 -48.16 8.45 -33.25
C THR A 996 -48.15 8.06 -34.72
N ARG A 997 -48.11 6.75 -34.99
CA ARG A 997 -48.10 6.16 -36.33
C ARG A 997 -49.15 6.76 -37.26
N ASP A 998 -50.41 6.77 -36.87
CA ASP A 998 -51.53 7.21 -37.74
C ASP A 998 -51.36 8.66 -38.19
N ARG A 999 -50.82 9.52 -37.32
CA ARG A 999 -50.62 10.94 -37.58
C ARG A 999 -49.45 11.21 -38.54
N TYR A 1000 -48.35 10.47 -38.42
CA TYR A 1000 -47.10 10.76 -39.14
C TYR A 1000 -46.83 9.81 -40.33
N LEU A 1001 -47.52 8.68 -40.44
CA LEU A 1001 -47.39 7.74 -41.56
C LEU A 1001 -47.59 8.40 -42.94
N PRO A 1002 -48.60 9.26 -43.18
CA PRO A 1002 -48.74 9.94 -44.47
C PRO A 1002 -47.56 10.85 -44.82
N GLN A 1003 -46.95 11.48 -43.81
CA GLN A 1003 -45.77 12.34 -44.01
C GLN A 1003 -44.52 11.50 -44.29
N ALA A 1004 -44.35 10.37 -43.61
CA ALA A 1004 -43.26 9.43 -43.84
C ALA A 1004 -43.32 8.78 -45.22
N VAL A 1005 -44.52 8.39 -45.68
CA VAL A 1005 -44.73 7.83 -47.02
C VAL A 1005 -44.40 8.84 -48.10
N ARG A 1006 -44.80 10.12 -47.95
CA ARG A 1006 -44.41 11.19 -48.89
C ARG A 1006 -42.89 11.38 -48.93
N ALA A 1007 -42.22 11.36 -47.79
CA ALA A 1007 -40.76 11.47 -47.73
C ALA A 1007 -40.06 10.25 -48.35
N PHE A 1008 -40.65 9.06 -48.24
CA PHE A 1008 -40.15 7.82 -48.84
C PHE A 1008 -40.33 7.77 -50.36
N THR A 1009 -41.45 8.27 -50.88
CA THR A 1009 -41.76 8.24 -52.34
C THR A 1009 -41.24 9.44 -53.11
N ALA A 1010 -40.90 10.57 -52.44
CA ALA A 1010 -40.36 11.75 -53.09
C ALA A 1010 -39.01 11.47 -53.78
N GLY A 1011 -38.87 11.90 -55.03
CA GLY A 1011 -37.63 11.80 -55.84
C GLY A 1011 -36.52 12.80 -55.46
N GLY A 1012 -36.52 13.31 -54.23
CA GLY A 1012 -35.59 14.35 -53.75
C GLY A 1012 -34.19 13.80 -53.38
N PRO A 1013 -33.25 14.72 -53.03
CA PRO A 1013 -31.89 14.37 -52.60
C PRO A 1013 -31.91 13.38 -51.42
N GLN A 1014 -30.86 12.55 -51.34
CA GLN A 1014 -30.76 11.38 -50.43
C GLN A 1014 -30.94 11.68 -48.94
N ASP A 1015 -30.84 12.95 -48.53
CA ASP A 1015 -30.69 13.34 -47.13
C ASP A 1015 -32.01 13.39 -46.33
N VAL A 1016 -33.19 13.31 -46.98
CA VAL A 1016 -34.51 13.34 -46.29
C VAL A 1016 -35.31 12.06 -46.57
N ARG A 1017 -34.67 10.88 -46.53
CA ARG A 1017 -35.36 9.61 -46.80
C ARG A 1017 -35.64 8.83 -45.53
N VAL A 1018 -36.89 8.39 -45.38
CA VAL A 1018 -37.29 7.42 -44.36
C VAL A 1018 -36.86 6.04 -44.84
N PRO A 1019 -36.14 5.23 -44.04
CA PRO A 1019 -35.73 3.91 -44.48
C PRO A 1019 -36.94 2.98 -44.64
N ALA A 1020 -36.89 2.07 -45.64
CA ALA A 1020 -37.96 1.13 -45.92
C ALA A 1020 -38.30 0.29 -44.66
N ALA A 1021 -37.27 -0.14 -43.93
CA ALA A 1021 -37.45 -0.90 -42.68
C ALA A 1021 -38.30 -0.18 -41.62
N ALA A 1022 -38.31 1.15 -41.59
CA ALA A 1022 -39.15 1.90 -40.64
C ALA A 1022 -40.63 1.89 -41.03
N LEU A 1023 -40.95 1.90 -42.34
CA LEU A 1023 -42.33 1.74 -42.81
C LEU A 1023 -42.85 0.32 -42.58
N ALA A 1024 -41.96 -0.68 -42.53
CA ALA A 1024 -42.33 -2.05 -42.24
C ALA A 1024 -43.02 -2.20 -40.86
N ALA A 1025 -42.68 -1.36 -39.88
CA ALA A 1025 -43.32 -1.34 -38.57
C ALA A 1025 -44.82 -0.99 -38.61
N ALA A 1026 -45.26 -0.30 -39.67
CA ALA A 1026 -46.66 0.06 -39.88
C ALA A 1026 -47.45 -1.00 -40.68
N LEU A 1027 -46.80 -1.98 -41.30
CA LEU A 1027 -47.46 -3.01 -42.11
C LEU A 1027 -48.58 -3.79 -41.38
N PRO A 1028 -48.44 -4.18 -40.10
CA PRO A 1028 -49.50 -4.92 -39.40
C PRO A 1028 -50.80 -4.12 -39.23
N THR A 1029 -50.73 -2.78 -39.21
CA THR A 1029 -51.90 -1.92 -38.96
C THR A 1029 -52.35 -1.14 -40.21
N HIS A 1030 -51.45 -0.84 -41.14
CA HIS A 1030 -51.70 -0.03 -42.34
C HIS A 1030 -51.08 -0.67 -43.61
N PRO A 1031 -51.45 -1.92 -43.96
CA PRO A 1031 -50.80 -2.66 -45.03
C PRO A 1031 -50.96 -2.01 -46.39
N GLU A 1032 -52.15 -1.49 -46.72
CA GLU A 1032 -52.45 -0.93 -48.05
C GLU A 1032 -51.56 0.27 -48.38
N ILE A 1033 -51.39 1.20 -47.43
CA ILE A 1033 -50.61 2.43 -47.59
C ILE A 1033 -49.12 2.11 -47.82
N VAL A 1034 -48.57 1.17 -47.04
CA VAL A 1034 -47.14 0.81 -47.11
C VAL A 1034 -46.84 -0.04 -48.35
N VAL A 1035 -47.70 -0.99 -48.70
CA VAL A 1035 -47.57 -1.81 -49.91
C VAL A 1035 -47.63 -0.96 -51.17
N LEU A 1036 -48.51 0.05 -51.20
CA LEU A 1036 -48.58 1.02 -52.31
C LEU A 1036 -47.29 1.84 -52.41
N ALA A 1037 -46.75 2.31 -51.28
CA ALA A 1037 -45.50 3.05 -51.25
C ALA A 1037 -44.31 2.21 -51.75
N TYR A 1038 -44.21 0.95 -51.33
CA TYR A 1038 -43.19 0.02 -51.81
C TYR A 1038 -43.33 -0.28 -53.30
N ARG A 1039 -44.56 -0.43 -53.82
CA ARG A 1039 -44.81 -0.62 -55.25
C ARG A 1039 -44.33 0.58 -56.08
N ASP A 1040 -44.70 1.79 -55.66
CA ASP A 1040 -44.27 3.04 -56.31
C ASP A 1040 -42.74 3.21 -56.29
N ARG A 1041 -42.08 2.71 -55.24
CA ARG A 1041 -40.61 2.72 -55.12
C ARG A 1041 -39.94 1.68 -56.03
N LEU A 1042 -40.43 0.44 -56.04
CA LEU A 1042 -39.90 -0.65 -56.87
C LEU A 1042 -40.09 -0.41 -58.38
N GLY A 1043 -41.04 0.44 -58.77
CA GLY A 1043 -41.26 0.83 -60.17
C GLY A 1043 -40.31 1.89 -60.70
N ARG A 1044 -39.39 2.44 -59.89
CA ARG A 1044 -38.41 3.46 -60.33
C ARG A 1044 -37.04 2.84 -60.58
N PRO A 1045 -36.28 3.30 -61.59
CA PRO A 1045 -34.97 2.74 -61.96
C PRO A 1045 -33.81 3.21 -61.04
N ASP A 1046 -34.07 3.49 -59.76
CA ASP A 1046 -33.08 4.03 -58.82
C ASP A 1046 -32.55 3.00 -57.79
N GLN A 1047 -31.42 3.32 -57.13
CA GLN A 1047 -30.68 2.42 -56.21
C GLN A 1047 -31.47 1.99 -54.93
N GLY A 1048 -32.76 2.32 -54.81
CA GLY A 1048 -33.58 2.06 -53.63
C GLY A 1048 -34.27 0.70 -53.59
N ALA A 1049 -34.34 -0.03 -54.71
CA ALA A 1049 -35.06 -1.31 -54.80
C ALA A 1049 -34.50 -2.36 -53.83
N GLY A 1050 -33.17 -2.43 -53.68
CA GLY A 1050 -32.51 -3.35 -52.75
C GLY A 1050 -32.85 -3.13 -51.28
N GLU A 1051 -33.18 -1.90 -50.88
CA GLU A 1051 -33.59 -1.59 -49.51
C GLU A 1051 -35.02 -2.05 -49.23
N VAL A 1052 -35.93 -1.83 -50.19
CA VAL A 1052 -37.32 -2.30 -50.12
C VAL A 1052 -37.37 -3.82 -50.12
N LEU A 1053 -36.60 -4.48 -50.99
CA LEU A 1053 -36.50 -5.94 -51.01
C LEU A 1053 -35.94 -6.48 -49.69
N ARG A 1054 -34.92 -5.86 -49.09
CA ARG A 1054 -34.44 -6.26 -47.74
C ARG A 1054 -35.51 -6.09 -46.65
N ALA A 1055 -36.29 -5.01 -46.69
CA ALA A 1055 -37.38 -4.79 -45.75
C ALA A 1055 -38.52 -5.82 -45.94
N LEU A 1056 -38.89 -6.10 -47.19
CA LEU A 1056 -39.83 -7.17 -47.55
C LEU A 1056 -39.31 -8.54 -47.10
N ALA A 1057 -37.98 -8.73 -47.10
CA ALA A 1057 -37.37 -9.97 -46.67
C ALA A 1057 -37.63 -10.26 -45.18
N GLY A 1058 -37.75 -9.24 -44.33
CA GLY A 1058 -37.97 -9.40 -42.89
C GLY A 1058 -39.43 -9.58 -42.44
N ILE A 1059 -40.40 -9.67 -43.37
CA ILE A 1059 -41.84 -9.76 -43.02
C ILE A 1059 -42.26 -11.20 -42.72
N ASP A 1060 -42.50 -11.54 -41.45
CA ASP A 1060 -42.87 -12.91 -41.05
C ASP A 1060 -44.38 -13.18 -40.97
N ALA A 1061 -45.22 -12.13 -41.08
CA ALA A 1061 -46.67 -12.28 -41.03
C ALA A 1061 -47.22 -12.92 -42.32
N PRO A 1062 -47.93 -14.06 -42.24
CA PRO A 1062 -48.31 -14.87 -43.41
C PRO A 1062 -49.23 -14.13 -44.41
N GLU A 1063 -50.16 -13.30 -43.91
CA GLU A 1063 -51.08 -12.51 -44.73
C GLU A 1063 -50.36 -11.42 -45.56
N LEU A 1064 -49.29 -10.85 -45.00
CA LEU A 1064 -48.48 -9.80 -45.62
C LEU A 1064 -47.40 -10.38 -46.54
N ALA A 1065 -46.94 -11.59 -46.26
CA ALA A 1065 -45.91 -12.24 -47.05
C ALA A 1065 -46.39 -12.64 -48.46
N LEU A 1066 -47.67 -12.93 -48.65
CA LEU A 1066 -48.26 -13.12 -49.99
C LEU A 1066 -48.22 -11.82 -50.83
N HIS A 1067 -48.52 -10.68 -50.20
CA HIS A 1067 -48.41 -9.37 -50.83
C HIS A 1067 -46.96 -9.01 -51.17
N ALA A 1068 -46.01 -9.35 -50.28
CA ALA A 1068 -44.58 -9.20 -50.52
C ALA A 1068 -44.11 -10.05 -51.71
N ALA A 1069 -44.52 -11.32 -51.79
CA ALA A 1069 -44.21 -12.21 -52.90
C ALA A 1069 -44.73 -11.67 -54.26
N GLY A 1070 -45.93 -11.07 -54.27
CA GLY A 1070 -46.49 -10.41 -55.45
C GLY A 1070 -45.67 -9.20 -55.92
N LEU A 1071 -45.16 -8.38 -54.99
CA LEU A 1071 -44.28 -7.25 -55.31
C LEU A 1071 -42.91 -7.69 -55.85
N VAL A 1072 -42.31 -8.71 -55.24
CA VAL A 1072 -41.03 -9.27 -55.67
C VAL A 1072 -41.14 -9.89 -57.07
N ARG A 1073 -42.25 -10.58 -57.35
CA ARG A 1073 -42.54 -11.11 -58.69
C ARG A 1073 -42.68 -10.01 -59.73
N ALA A 1074 -43.48 -8.98 -59.45
CA ALA A 1074 -43.65 -7.84 -60.36
C ALA A 1074 -42.32 -7.10 -60.62
N TYR A 1075 -41.43 -7.04 -59.62
CA TYR A 1075 -40.10 -6.47 -59.76
C TYR A 1075 -39.18 -7.36 -60.63
N ALA A 1076 -39.16 -8.67 -60.38
CA ALA A 1076 -38.36 -9.63 -61.16
C ALA A 1076 -38.78 -9.70 -62.64
N ASP A 1077 -40.08 -9.56 -62.92
CA ASP A 1077 -40.61 -9.50 -64.29
C ASP A 1077 -40.25 -8.18 -64.99
N GLY A 1078 -40.13 -7.08 -64.24
CA GLY A 1078 -39.83 -5.74 -64.76
C GLY A 1078 -38.34 -5.42 -64.92
N HIS A 1079 -37.46 -6.09 -64.17
CA HIS A 1079 -36.01 -5.84 -64.12
C HIS A 1079 -35.19 -7.14 -64.20
N PRO A 1080 -35.21 -7.85 -65.34
CA PRO A 1080 -34.55 -9.15 -65.49
C PRO A 1080 -33.02 -9.10 -65.35
N GLU A 1081 -32.41 -7.93 -65.47
CA GLU A 1081 -30.98 -7.66 -65.28
C GLU A 1081 -30.55 -7.54 -63.80
N ASP A 1082 -31.45 -7.15 -62.88
CA ASP A 1082 -31.12 -6.95 -61.46
C ASP A 1082 -31.23 -8.24 -60.64
N THR A 1083 -30.31 -9.15 -60.94
CA THR A 1083 -30.31 -10.49 -60.33
C THR A 1083 -29.74 -10.52 -58.91
N ALA A 1084 -28.98 -9.48 -58.51
CA ALA A 1084 -28.29 -9.42 -57.22
C ALA A 1084 -29.26 -9.16 -56.06
N HIS A 1085 -30.20 -8.23 -56.22
CA HIS A 1085 -31.16 -7.92 -55.15
C HIS A 1085 -32.20 -9.03 -54.94
N ILE A 1086 -32.60 -9.72 -56.00
CA ILE A 1086 -33.49 -10.89 -55.94
C ILE A 1086 -32.80 -12.05 -55.21
N ALA A 1087 -31.53 -12.30 -55.52
CA ALA A 1087 -30.73 -13.30 -54.82
C ALA A 1087 -30.63 -13.00 -53.32
N ALA A 1088 -30.29 -11.74 -52.96
CA ALA A 1088 -30.17 -11.30 -51.57
C ALA A 1088 -31.50 -11.39 -50.80
N TYR A 1089 -32.63 -11.10 -51.44
CA TYR A 1089 -33.97 -11.28 -50.85
C TYR A 1089 -34.21 -12.74 -50.46
N LEU A 1090 -33.97 -13.66 -51.40
CA LEU A 1090 -34.24 -15.09 -51.20
C LEU A 1090 -33.31 -15.70 -50.16
N ASP A 1091 -32.03 -15.36 -50.23
CA ASP A 1091 -31.03 -15.85 -49.27
C ASP A 1091 -31.44 -15.47 -47.83
N ARG A 1092 -31.86 -14.21 -47.63
CA ARG A 1092 -32.33 -13.72 -46.33
C ARG A 1092 -33.65 -14.36 -45.87
N ARG A 1093 -34.59 -14.62 -46.78
CA ARG A 1093 -35.86 -15.32 -46.44
C ARG A 1093 -35.66 -16.77 -46.04
N LEU A 1094 -34.74 -17.46 -46.69
CA LEU A 1094 -34.45 -18.86 -46.39
C LEU A 1094 -33.93 -19.03 -44.95
N GLU A 1095 -33.26 -18.01 -44.39
CA GLU A 1095 -32.79 -18.00 -43.01
C GLU A 1095 -33.90 -17.81 -41.95
N HIS A 1096 -35.14 -17.49 -42.34
CA HIS A 1096 -36.28 -17.32 -41.40
C HIS A 1096 -37.04 -18.64 -41.14
N GLY A 1097 -36.46 -19.79 -41.51
CA GLY A 1097 -36.93 -21.12 -41.12
C GLY A 1097 -38.11 -21.68 -41.94
N PRO A 1098 -38.72 -22.80 -41.51
CA PRO A 1098 -39.69 -23.56 -42.31
C PRO A 1098 -41.02 -22.83 -42.59
N ALA A 1099 -41.38 -21.78 -41.84
CA ALA A 1099 -42.56 -20.96 -42.14
C ALA A 1099 -42.39 -20.13 -43.43
N ALA A 1100 -41.16 -19.69 -43.74
CA ALA A 1100 -40.84 -19.02 -44.99
C ALA A 1100 -41.01 -19.95 -46.21
N ARG A 1101 -40.90 -21.28 -46.03
CA ARG A 1101 -41.10 -22.32 -47.05
C ARG A 1101 -42.46 -22.22 -47.74
N ALA A 1102 -43.53 -22.05 -46.97
CA ALA A 1102 -44.91 -22.03 -47.47
C ALA A 1102 -45.17 -20.87 -48.45
N LEU A 1103 -44.34 -19.83 -48.40
CA LEU A 1103 -44.46 -18.61 -49.18
C LEU A 1103 -43.45 -18.58 -50.35
N LEU A 1104 -42.26 -19.17 -50.15
CA LEU A 1104 -41.23 -19.28 -51.17
C LEU A 1104 -41.55 -20.32 -52.24
N LEU A 1105 -42.20 -21.44 -51.89
CA LEU A 1105 -42.56 -22.47 -52.86
C LEU A 1105 -43.54 -21.96 -53.93
N PRO A 1106 -44.64 -21.24 -53.59
CA PRO A 1106 -45.51 -20.61 -54.60
C PRO A 1106 -44.80 -19.53 -55.43
N LEU A 1107 -43.92 -18.73 -54.82
CA LEU A 1107 -43.15 -17.70 -55.53
C LEU A 1107 -42.20 -18.34 -56.56
N LEU A 1108 -41.43 -19.37 -56.15
CA LEU A 1108 -40.49 -20.08 -57.02
C LEU A 1108 -41.23 -20.86 -58.11
N THR A 1109 -42.33 -21.51 -57.76
CA THR A 1109 -43.18 -22.22 -58.74
C THR A 1109 -43.78 -21.25 -59.75
N GLY A 1110 -44.22 -20.06 -59.32
CA GLY A 1110 -44.75 -19.02 -60.21
C GLY A 1110 -43.70 -18.35 -61.10
N LEU A 1111 -42.45 -18.25 -60.63
CA LEU A 1111 -41.29 -17.76 -61.41
C LEU A 1111 -40.73 -18.81 -62.38
N LEU A 1112 -40.98 -20.10 -62.15
CA LEU A 1112 -40.48 -21.19 -63.00
C LEU A 1112 -41.55 -21.72 -63.97
N ARG A 1113 -42.79 -21.96 -63.51
CA ARG A 1113 -43.82 -22.69 -64.27
C ARG A 1113 -44.89 -21.81 -64.91
N ASP A 1114 -45.40 -20.78 -64.23
CA ASP A 1114 -46.54 -19.98 -64.73
C ASP A 1114 -46.11 -18.97 -65.81
N ARG A 1115 -45.01 -18.26 -65.57
CA ARG A 1115 -44.30 -17.43 -66.54
C ARG A 1115 -42.80 -17.58 -66.24
N PRO A 1116 -42.06 -18.35 -67.04
CA PRO A 1116 -40.64 -18.60 -66.77
C PRO A 1116 -39.85 -17.28 -66.74
N ALA A 1117 -39.22 -17.00 -65.61
CA ALA A 1117 -38.34 -15.86 -65.45
C ALA A 1117 -37.15 -15.95 -66.42
N ALA A 1118 -36.57 -14.80 -66.77
CA ALA A 1118 -35.43 -14.73 -67.66
C ALA A 1118 -34.24 -15.57 -67.15
N PRO A 1119 -33.40 -16.13 -68.04
CA PRO A 1119 -32.26 -16.96 -67.67
C PRO A 1119 -31.33 -16.40 -66.58
N PRO A 1120 -30.99 -15.09 -66.56
CA PRO A 1120 -30.15 -14.52 -65.50
C PRO A 1120 -30.78 -14.59 -64.11
N VAL A 1121 -32.09 -14.36 -64.00
CA VAL A 1121 -32.82 -14.43 -62.73
C VAL A 1121 -32.81 -15.87 -62.21
N ARG A 1122 -33.10 -16.85 -63.08
CA ARG A 1122 -33.03 -18.28 -62.73
C ARG A 1122 -31.63 -18.72 -62.34
N GLY A 1123 -30.59 -18.17 -62.98
CA GLY A 1123 -29.20 -18.43 -62.61
C GLY A 1123 -28.87 -17.94 -61.20
N SER A 1124 -29.37 -16.76 -60.82
CA SER A 1124 -29.21 -16.25 -59.45
C SER A 1124 -30.04 -17.01 -58.41
N LEU A 1125 -31.25 -17.49 -58.75
CA LEU A 1125 -32.00 -18.44 -57.92
C LEU A 1125 -31.18 -19.70 -57.64
N ALA A 1126 -30.61 -20.27 -58.70
CA ALA A 1126 -29.83 -21.48 -58.63
C ALA A 1126 -28.56 -21.29 -57.79
N ALA A 1127 -27.87 -20.15 -57.93
CA ALA A 1127 -26.69 -19.82 -57.13
C ALA A 1127 -26.99 -19.73 -55.62
N VAL A 1128 -28.12 -19.12 -55.23
CA VAL A 1128 -28.52 -19.00 -53.81
C VAL A 1128 -28.94 -20.35 -53.23
N LEU A 1129 -29.75 -21.11 -53.96
CA LEU A 1129 -30.20 -22.44 -53.53
C LEU A 1129 -29.05 -23.45 -53.42
N ALA A 1130 -28.07 -23.33 -54.31
CA ALA A 1130 -26.85 -24.14 -54.29
C ALA A 1130 -25.75 -23.60 -53.36
N SER A 1131 -25.96 -22.50 -52.64
CA SER A 1131 -25.00 -22.01 -51.63
C SER A 1131 -25.24 -22.68 -50.28
N PRO A 1132 -24.19 -22.93 -49.47
CA PRO A 1132 -24.36 -23.50 -48.13
C PRO A 1132 -25.08 -22.50 -47.21
N GLY A 1133 -26.22 -22.89 -46.64
CA GLY A 1133 -27.00 -22.11 -45.68
C GLY A 1133 -26.82 -22.59 -44.24
N SER A 1134 -27.48 -21.91 -43.29
CA SER A 1134 -27.53 -22.36 -41.90
C SER A 1134 -28.30 -23.69 -41.75
N PRO A 1135 -28.16 -24.41 -40.61
CA PRO A 1135 -28.93 -25.62 -40.35
C PRO A 1135 -30.45 -25.45 -40.49
N ALA A 1136 -30.98 -24.24 -40.28
CA ALA A 1136 -32.41 -23.93 -40.40
C ALA A 1136 -32.86 -23.76 -41.86
N SER A 1137 -31.99 -23.27 -42.76
CA SER A 1137 -32.33 -22.97 -44.15
C SER A 1137 -31.98 -24.11 -45.12
N GLN A 1138 -31.06 -25.00 -44.73
CA GLN A 1138 -30.53 -26.04 -45.62
C GLN A 1138 -31.58 -27.03 -46.18
N PRO A 1139 -32.58 -27.52 -45.41
CA PRO A 1139 -33.60 -28.42 -45.95
C PRO A 1139 -34.50 -27.76 -47.00
N ALA A 1140 -34.85 -26.49 -46.81
CA ALA A 1140 -35.66 -25.74 -47.77
C ALA A 1140 -34.87 -25.42 -49.04
N ARG A 1141 -33.56 -25.12 -48.90
CA ARG A 1141 -32.66 -24.95 -50.04
C ARG A 1141 -32.56 -26.22 -50.88
N ASP A 1142 -32.47 -27.39 -50.26
CA ASP A 1142 -32.47 -28.69 -50.96
C ASP A 1142 -33.75 -28.92 -51.75
N GLU A 1143 -34.90 -28.82 -51.09
CA GLU A 1143 -36.20 -29.09 -51.70
C GLU A 1143 -36.45 -28.15 -52.89
N LEU A 1144 -36.17 -26.85 -52.74
CA LEU A 1144 -36.35 -25.86 -53.80
C LEU A 1144 -35.30 -26.01 -54.92
N LEU A 1145 -34.08 -26.45 -54.59
CA LEU A 1145 -33.05 -26.78 -55.59
C LEU A 1145 -33.49 -27.97 -56.44
N GLU A 1146 -34.11 -28.99 -55.85
CA GLU A 1146 -34.68 -30.12 -56.59
C GLU A 1146 -35.81 -29.64 -57.53
N VAL A 1147 -36.71 -28.77 -57.08
CA VAL A 1147 -37.76 -28.19 -57.94
C VAL A 1147 -37.16 -27.43 -59.15
N LEU A 1148 -36.07 -26.70 -58.94
CA LEU A 1148 -35.36 -26.00 -60.01
C LEU A 1148 -34.68 -26.99 -60.98
N LEU A 1149 -34.03 -28.04 -60.45
CA LEU A 1149 -33.37 -29.07 -61.26
C LEU A 1149 -34.37 -29.92 -62.05
N GLU A 1150 -35.53 -30.24 -61.49
CA GLU A 1150 -36.64 -30.93 -62.17
C GLU A 1150 -37.18 -30.08 -63.33
N PHE A 1151 -37.30 -28.77 -63.13
CA PHE A 1151 -37.73 -27.85 -64.19
C PHE A 1151 -36.71 -27.80 -65.34
N GLU A 1152 -35.42 -27.64 -65.05
CA GLU A 1152 -34.35 -27.67 -66.07
C GLU A 1152 -34.20 -29.05 -66.73
N GLN A 1153 -34.68 -30.12 -66.09
CA GLN A 1153 -34.73 -31.47 -66.66
C GLN A 1153 -35.91 -31.69 -67.62
N GLY A 1154 -37.08 -31.11 -67.31
CA GLY A 1154 -38.35 -31.37 -68.01
C GLY A 1154 -38.75 -30.32 -69.05
N GLY A 1155 -38.17 -29.12 -69.04
CA GLY A 1155 -38.48 -28.04 -69.99
C GLY A 1155 -37.36 -27.81 -71.01
N GLY A 1156 -37.56 -28.18 -72.28
CA GLY A 1156 -36.68 -27.80 -73.39
C GLY A 1156 -35.19 -28.14 -73.21
N ALA A 1157 -34.32 -27.45 -73.96
CA ALA A 1157 -32.86 -27.54 -73.76
C ALA A 1157 -32.48 -26.81 -72.46
N PRO A 1158 -31.74 -27.45 -71.54
CA PRO A 1158 -31.37 -26.84 -70.27
C PRO A 1158 -30.55 -25.56 -70.48
N ASP A 1159 -30.81 -24.54 -69.67
CA ASP A 1159 -30.20 -23.23 -69.88
C ASP A 1159 -28.75 -23.20 -69.33
N PRO A 1160 -27.73 -22.95 -70.17
CA PRO A 1160 -26.34 -22.98 -69.73
C PRO A 1160 -26.04 -21.93 -68.66
N VAL A 1161 -26.78 -20.80 -68.61
CA VAL A 1161 -26.57 -19.75 -67.60
C VAL A 1161 -26.92 -20.25 -66.20
N VAL A 1162 -27.97 -21.06 -66.08
CA VAL A 1162 -28.45 -21.62 -64.81
C VAL A 1162 -27.50 -22.71 -64.32
N LEU A 1163 -27.10 -23.62 -65.21
CA LEU A 1163 -26.20 -24.72 -64.88
C LEU A 1163 -24.78 -24.24 -64.58
N GLU A 1164 -24.28 -23.19 -65.24
CA GLU A 1164 -23.00 -22.56 -64.91
C GLU A 1164 -23.03 -21.93 -63.50
N ALA A 1165 -24.12 -21.26 -63.14
CA ALA A 1165 -24.31 -20.67 -61.82
C ALA A 1165 -24.32 -21.73 -60.71
N LEU A 1166 -24.98 -22.88 -60.92
CA LEU A 1166 -24.95 -24.03 -60.01
C LEU A 1166 -23.54 -24.58 -59.80
N LEU A 1167 -22.78 -24.72 -60.88
CA LEU A 1167 -21.41 -25.23 -60.82
C LEU A 1167 -20.49 -24.27 -60.04
N ARG A 1168 -20.64 -22.95 -60.25
CA ARG A 1168 -19.88 -21.93 -59.51
C ARG A 1168 -20.23 -21.92 -58.02
N ALA A 1169 -21.51 -21.99 -57.67
CA ALA A 1169 -21.97 -22.04 -56.28
C ALA A 1169 -21.55 -23.35 -55.58
N ALA A 1170 -21.58 -24.48 -56.29
CA ALA A 1170 -21.11 -25.76 -55.76
C ALA A 1170 -19.63 -25.71 -55.37
N ALA A 1171 -18.79 -25.10 -56.21
CA ALA A 1171 -17.35 -24.94 -55.97
C ALA A 1171 -17.05 -23.95 -54.83
N ALA A 1172 -17.69 -22.77 -54.82
CA ALA A 1172 -17.50 -21.77 -53.77
C ALA A 1172 -17.94 -22.29 -52.39
N GLY A 1173 -19.01 -23.10 -52.34
CA GLY A 1173 -19.57 -23.65 -51.11
C GLY A 1173 -18.94 -24.96 -50.61
N CYS A 1174 -17.89 -25.47 -51.26
CA CYS A 1174 -17.40 -26.83 -50.99
C CYS A 1174 -16.79 -27.02 -49.57
N ALA A 1175 -16.27 -25.96 -48.94
CA ALA A 1175 -15.72 -26.02 -47.58
C ALA A 1175 -16.80 -26.13 -46.49
N GLY A 1176 -18.00 -25.60 -46.76
CA GLY A 1176 -19.14 -25.61 -45.82
C GLY A 1176 -20.14 -26.73 -46.06
N ARG A 1177 -19.94 -27.59 -47.08
CA ARG A 1177 -20.85 -28.68 -47.47
C ARG A 1177 -20.16 -30.03 -47.40
N SER A 1178 -20.91 -31.09 -47.06
CA SER A 1178 -20.35 -32.45 -47.07
C SER A 1178 -19.79 -32.82 -48.46
N PRO A 1179 -18.63 -33.50 -48.53
CA PRO A 1179 -18.02 -33.91 -49.79
C PRO A 1179 -18.95 -34.71 -50.70
N VAL A 1180 -19.78 -35.58 -50.12
CA VAL A 1180 -20.77 -36.41 -50.84
C VAL A 1180 -21.82 -35.56 -51.54
N ARG A 1181 -22.30 -34.49 -50.89
CA ARG A 1181 -23.35 -33.64 -51.45
C ARG A 1181 -22.80 -32.67 -52.50
N THR A 1182 -21.58 -32.16 -52.29
CA THR A 1182 -20.87 -31.39 -53.33
C THR A 1182 -20.60 -32.25 -54.57
N ARG A 1183 -20.23 -33.53 -54.37
CA ARG A 1183 -20.07 -34.52 -55.46
C ARG A 1183 -21.37 -34.70 -56.25
N ALA A 1184 -22.49 -34.95 -55.55
CA ALA A 1184 -23.79 -35.18 -56.16
C ALA A 1184 -24.27 -33.97 -56.99
N LEU A 1185 -24.11 -32.75 -56.46
CA LEU A 1185 -24.50 -31.52 -57.15
C LEU A 1185 -23.67 -31.29 -58.42
N VAL A 1186 -22.34 -31.38 -58.33
CA VAL A 1186 -21.44 -31.18 -59.48
C VAL A 1186 -21.69 -32.26 -60.56
N HIS A 1187 -21.88 -33.51 -60.14
CA HIS A 1187 -22.17 -34.62 -61.07
C HIS A 1187 -23.52 -34.42 -61.77
N ARG A 1188 -24.57 -34.06 -61.04
CA ARG A 1188 -25.90 -33.84 -61.62
C ARG A 1188 -25.93 -32.62 -62.55
N THR A 1189 -25.28 -31.52 -62.19
CA THR A 1189 -25.11 -30.35 -63.08
C THR A 1189 -24.34 -30.72 -64.35
N GLY A 1190 -23.28 -31.52 -64.24
CA GLY A 1190 -22.53 -31.99 -65.40
C GLY A 1190 -23.33 -32.92 -66.31
N MET A 1191 -24.12 -33.85 -65.75
CA MET A 1191 -25.01 -34.73 -66.53
C MET A 1191 -26.07 -33.95 -67.32
N LEU A 1192 -26.49 -32.78 -66.84
CA LEU A 1192 -27.41 -31.90 -67.57
C LEU A 1192 -26.70 -31.11 -68.68
N LEU A 1193 -25.49 -30.62 -68.42
CA LEU A 1193 -24.68 -29.88 -69.40
C LEU A 1193 -24.20 -30.77 -70.57
N VAL A 1194 -23.87 -32.04 -70.32
CA VAL A 1194 -23.30 -32.94 -71.35
C VAL A 1194 -24.34 -33.44 -72.36
N ARG A 1195 -25.63 -33.14 -72.15
CA ARG A 1195 -26.70 -33.42 -73.13
C ARG A 1195 -26.52 -32.69 -74.46
N THR A 1196 -25.74 -31.60 -74.47
CA THR A 1196 -25.36 -30.86 -75.68
C THR A 1196 -23.83 -30.77 -75.80
N PRO A 1197 -23.27 -30.78 -77.02
CA PRO A 1197 -21.83 -30.64 -77.21
C PRO A 1197 -21.31 -29.27 -76.73
N GLU A 1198 -22.11 -28.21 -76.87
CA GLU A 1198 -21.78 -26.88 -76.34
C GLU A 1198 -21.75 -26.87 -74.80
N GLY A 1199 -22.69 -27.56 -74.16
CA GLY A 1199 -22.74 -27.67 -72.70
C GLY A 1199 -21.61 -28.53 -72.13
N ALA A 1200 -21.21 -29.61 -72.81
CA ALA A 1200 -20.04 -30.40 -72.45
C ALA A 1200 -18.74 -29.56 -72.48
N ALA A 1201 -18.56 -28.72 -73.51
CA ALA A 1201 -17.42 -27.81 -73.61
C ALA A 1201 -17.44 -26.70 -72.54
N LEU A 1202 -18.62 -26.20 -72.18
CA LEU A 1202 -18.81 -25.23 -71.11
C LEU A 1202 -18.46 -25.81 -69.73
N PHE A 1203 -18.93 -27.03 -69.44
CA PHE A 1203 -18.65 -27.74 -68.19
C PHE A 1203 -17.14 -27.95 -68.01
N ASP A 1204 -16.46 -28.49 -69.02
CA ASP A 1204 -15.01 -28.71 -68.98
C ASP A 1204 -14.22 -27.41 -68.77
N ARG A 1205 -14.58 -26.35 -69.51
CA ARG A 1205 -13.90 -25.04 -69.40
C ARG A 1205 -14.08 -24.44 -68.00
N ARG A 1206 -15.31 -24.44 -67.47
CA ARG A 1206 -15.59 -23.81 -66.17
C ARG A 1206 -15.11 -24.66 -65.00
N LEU A 1207 -15.18 -25.99 -65.09
CA LEU A 1207 -14.62 -26.89 -64.08
C LEU A 1207 -13.11 -26.67 -63.91
N VAL A 1208 -12.36 -26.56 -65.01
CA VAL A 1208 -10.92 -26.27 -64.98
C VAL A 1208 -10.64 -24.90 -64.37
N ALA A 1209 -11.44 -23.87 -64.71
CA ALA A 1209 -11.29 -22.55 -64.12
C ALA A 1209 -11.51 -22.56 -62.60
N LEU A 1210 -12.58 -23.22 -62.13
CA LEU A 1210 -12.92 -23.29 -60.71
C LEU A 1210 -11.91 -24.11 -59.88
N VAL A 1211 -11.36 -25.18 -60.45
CA VAL A 1211 -10.27 -25.96 -59.83
C VAL A 1211 -9.00 -25.12 -59.65
N ARG A 1212 -8.74 -24.14 -60.53
CA ARG A 1212 -7.61 -23.19 -60.35
C ARG A 1212 -7.92 -22.09 -59.34
N GLU A 1213 -9.17 -21.63 -59.30
CA GLU A 1213 -9.62 -20.56 -58.42
C GLU A 1213 -9.76 -21.01 -56.94
N ALA A 1214 -10.06 -22.29 -56.68
CA ALA A 1214 -10.33 -22.81 -55.33
C ALA A 1214 -9.58 -24.13 -54.99
N PRO A 1215 -8.54 -24.11 -54.14
CA PRO A 1215 -7.70 -25.28 -53.86
C PRO A 1215 -8.43 -26.40 -53.10
N GLY A 1216 -9.38 -26.04 -52.21
CA GLY A 1216 -10.21 -27.03 -51.51
C GLY A 1216 -11.14 -27.80 -52.46
N PHE A 1217 -11.68 -27.14 -53.49
CA PHE A 1217 -12.49 -27.76 -54.52
C PHE A 1217 -11.64 -28.63 -55.46
N ALA A 1218 -10.43 -28.17 -55.80
CA ALA A 1218 -9.47 -28.93 -56.59
C ALA A 1218 -9.15 -30.30 -55.99
N ALA A 1219 -8.92 -30.36 -54.67
CA ALA A 1219 -8.65 -31.59 -53.95
C ALA A 1219 -9.82 -32.58 -54.01
N LEU A 1220 -11.06 -32.09 -53.90
CA LEU A 1220 -12.27 -32.91 -53.98
C LEU A 1220 -12.49 -33.49 -55.37
N VAL A 1221 -12.39 -32.68 -56.42
CA VAL A 1221 -12.57 -33.11 -57.82
C VAL A 1221 -11.48 -34.11 -58.21
N ALA A 1222 -10.23 -33.87 -57.82
CA ALA A 1222 -9.12 -34.80 -58.04
C ALA A 1222 -9.33 -36.14 -57.31
N GLY A 1223 -9.86 -36.11 -56.09
CA GLY A 1223 -10.26 -37.32 -55.34
C GLY A 1223 -11.35 -38.10 -56.07
N TRP A 1224 -12.42 -37.44 -56.52
CA TRP A 1224 -13.53 -38.12 -57.19
C TRP A 1224 -13.13 -38.79 -58.53
N LEU A 1225 -12.25 -38.13 -59.30
CA LEU A 1225 -11.70 -38.67 -60.55
C LEU A 1225 -10.79 -39.89 -60.33
N ALA A 1226 -10.14 -39.98 -59.16
CA ALA A 1226 -9.33 -41.12 -58.76
C ALA A 1226 -10.19 -42.27 -58.19
N ASP A 1227 -11.17 -41.93 -57.35
CA ASP A 1227 -12.02 -42.90 -56.64
C ASP A 1227 -13.04 -43.60 -57.56
N ALA A 1228 -13.55 -42.91 -58.59
CA ALA A 1228 -14.56 -43.47 -59.51
C ALA A 1228 -14.34 -43.01 -60.97
N PRO A 1229 -13.28 -43.48 -61.64
CA PRO A 1229 -12.85 -42.95 -62.92
C PRO A 1229 -13.83 -43.19 -64.07
N GLN A 1230 -14.65 -44.25 -64.02
CA GLN A 1230 -15.64 -44.59 -65.04
C GLN A 1230 -16.91 -43.72 -64.95
N GLU A 1231 -17.35 -43.37 -63.74
CA GLU A 1231 -18.53 -42.53 -63.52
C GLU A 1231 -18.30 -41.11 -64.06
N TRP A 1232 -17.13 -40.53 -63.76
CA TRP A 1232 -16.79 -39.17 -64.19
C TRP A 1232 -16.34 -39.06 -65.65
N ALA A 1233 -15.97 -40.16 -66.30
CA ALA A 1233 -15.65 -40.17 -67.73
C ALA A 1233 -16.86 -39.88 -68.62
N ALA A 1234 -18.08 -40.10 -68.12
CA ALA A 1234 -19.32 -39.73 -68.80
C ALA A 1234 -19.59 -38.22 -68.79
N VAL A 1235 -18.89 -37.46 -67.94
CA VAL A 1235 -19.21 -36.05 -67.65
C VAL A 1235 -18.04 -35.10 -67.91
N VAL A 1236 -16.80 -35.53 -67.65
CA VAL A 1236 -15.58 -34.72 -67.78
C VAL A 1236 -14.78 -35.20 -68.99
N GLY A 1237 -14.46 -34.28 -69.90
CA GLY A 1237 -13.70 -34.61 -71.09
C GLY A 1237 -12.23 -34.95 -70.81
N PRO A 1238 -11.56 -35.70 -71.71
CA PRO A 1238 -10.18 -36.19 -71.51
C PRO A 1238 -9.14 -35.07 -71.31
N SER A 1239 -9.39 -33.89 -71.86
CA SER A 1239 -8.49 -32.73 -71.77
C SER A 1239 -8.64 -31.97 -70.45
N ALA A 1240 -9.86 -31.83 -69.94
CA ALA A 1240 -10.12 -31.24 -68.63
C ALA A 1240 -9.56 -32.15 -67.52
N ARG A 1241 -9.79 -33.46 -67.62
CA ARG A 1241 -9.25 -34.47 -66.70
C ARG A 1241 -7.73 -34.40 -66.55
N ARG A 1242 -6.99 -34.38 -67.66
CA ARG A 1242 -5.52 -34.23 -67.65
C ARG A 1242 -5.06 -32.93 -66.99
N THR A 1243 -5.81 -31.85 -67.16
CA THR A 1243 -5.48 -30.54 -66.57
C THR A 1243 -5.67 -30.54 -65.05
N VAL A 1244 -6.73 -31.17 -64.54
CA VAL A 1244 -6.97 -31.34 -63.10
C VAL A 1244 -5.92 -32.25 -62.46
N GLU A 1245 -5.57 -33.35 -63.12
CA GLU A 1245 -4.53 -34.29 -62.67
C GLU A 1245 -3.12 -33.64 -62.64
N ALA A 1246 -2.81 -32.76 -63.61
CA ALA A 1246 -1.56 -31.99 -63.62
C ALA A 1246 -1.48 -30.98 -62.46
N LEU A 1247 -2.58 -30.28 -62.15
CA LEU A 1247 -2.64 -29.32 -61.03
C LEU A 1247 -2.49 -30.01 -59.66
N ARG A 1248 -3.02 -31.23 -59.50
CA ARG A 1248 -2.81 -32.06 -58.29
C ARG A 1248 -1.33 -32.30 -58.01
N SER A 1249 -0.51 -32.44 -59.06
CA SER A 1249 0.92 -32.75 -58.96
C SER A 1249 1.76 -31.56 -58.47
N ALA A 1250 1.22 -30.34 -58.52
CA ALA A 1250 1.89 -29.09 -58.15
C ALA A 1250 1.49 -28.54 -56.76
N MET A 1251 0.52 -29.15 -56.08
CA MET A 1251 0.07 -28.70 -54.74
C MET A 1251 0.83 -29.44 -53.62
N PRO A 1252 1.24 -28.78 -52.53
CA PRO A 1252 1.79 -29.47 -51.36
C PRO A 1252 0.73 -30.39 -50.75
N MET A 1253 1.08 -31.64 -50.51
CA MET A 1253 0.23 -32.62 -49.82
C MET A 1253 -0.22 -32.07 -48.45
N PRO A 1254 -1.53 -31.93 -48.17
CA PRO A 1254 -1.98 -31.66 -46.81
C PRO A 1254 -1.81 -32.94 -45.99
N MET A 1255 -1.11 -32.84 -44.87
CA MET A 1255 -1.08 -33.86 -43.83
C MET A 1255 -2.52 -34.17 -43.41
N ARG A 1256 -2.99 -35.38 -43.74
CA ARG A 1256 -4.27 -35.91 -43.24
C ARG A 1256 -4.19 -36.00 -41.72
N ALA A 1257 -4.82 -35.08 -41.00
CA ALA A 1257 -5.25 -35.33 -39.63
C ALA A 1257 -6.35 -36.40 -39.69
N ALA A 1258 -6.13 -37.53 -39.03
CA ALA A 1258 -7.12 -38.59 -38.90
C ALA A 1258 -8.41 -38.04 -38.28
N GLY A 1259 -9.45 -37.92 -39.10
CA GLY A 1259 -10.80 -37.61 -38.63
C GLY A 1259 -11.31 -38.77 -37.81
N ARG A 1260 -11.67 -38.50 -36.55
CA ARG A 1260 -12.36 -39.43 -35.66
C ARG A 1260 -13.63 -39.95 -36.34
N GLU A 1261 -13.62 -41.24 -36.67
CA GLU A 1261 -14.84 -42.00 -36.96
C GLU A 1261 -15.74 -41.96 -35.73
N HIS A 1262 -16.83 -41.19 -35.80
CA HIS A 1262 -17.94 -41.38 -34.89
C HIS A 1262 -18.78 -42.53 -35.43
N GLY A 1263 -18.50 -43.74 -34.92
CA GLY A 1263 -19.35 -44.90 -35.09
C GLY A 1263 -20.73 -44.63 -34.49
N SER A 1264 -21.71 -44.42 -35.35
CA SER A 1264 -23.12 -44.56 -34.99
C SER A 1264 -23.44 -46.05 -34.94
N LEU A 1265 -23.44 -46.62 -33.73
CA LEU A 1265 -24.18 -47.85 -33.44
C LEU A 1265 -25.48 -47.43 -32.75
N ARG A 1266 -26.58 -47.47 -33.49
CA ARG A 1266 -27.93 -47.61 -32.90
C ARG A 1266 -28.01 -48.94 -32.15
N PRO A 1267 -28.90 -49.02 -31.16
CA PRO A 1267 -29.92 -50.06 -31.27
C PRO A 1267 -31.34 -49.55 -30.97
N ALA A 1268 -32.28 -50.17 -31.70
CA ALA A 1268 -33.76 -50.14 -31.58
C ALA A 1268 -34.46 -48.77 -31.75
#